data_AF-A0A242KUF2-F1
#
_entry.id   AF-A0A242KUF2-F1
#
_cell.length_a   1.000
_cell.length_b   1.000
_cell.length_c   1.000
_cell.angle_alpha   90.00
_cell.angle_beta   90.00
_cell.angle_gamma   90.00
#
_symmetry.space_group_name_H-M   'P 1'
#
loop_
_entity.id
_entity.type
_entity.pdbx_description
1 polymer ?
#
loop_
_entity_poly.entity_id
_entity_poly.type
_entity_poly.pdbx_seq_one_letter_code
_entity_poly.pdbx_strand_id
1 'polypeptide(L)'
;MHILKERERGTEFLKAKKIRMIATSVLLFQHTLLPSAVFAIENETIASTEIMEEQSESHLSEETPEDVIEEPTVQESTVQEPTVQESTVQEPTVQEEAPEESILSEQPATVEETQVVEEEPVVSEEPTTDIPTEATVLPPLDENSLVVNYLARLNLTTENVTQLTNHGRSSYLEGVLQNAINRTINLANAANSTASFSVTVPTHSLVERVNGNNGWISSIVTDSDAGMPDEFYTQMYYGNHSTHGNTYTLSNISSSNAAISVAATVTINNNFTATINFTVTRVQAGNEAVTLDIRGNVGLGTTGVATLYPNIATPRKVMNLSYSNETIGRLTINPTITYVIKNPVTIEAQRPARVPSDTIRDTWFDSVPTYARNYYYYVAGTINNNMWYPGRTGSMTVNVADSSNSIVYERISTNYVVVDTTPPEGTAVEDFVTIQANRHRDFTQEELRLLVNGLKDNWSELENITLTFEKKLYNLSPSTSYQDWVKLTDESGNERSLLNTKLRITDTIAPTGTVKSETIDLSGVTTAIPSRTDLLAFLNNDLDDNWTLPENIKIELVDSNGSVINLQNLESEDNIYTGYIRLEDAQGNQSNLQEVKFQGRDAEGPTGNVTTSPVDFQARRSEELTREELLSFFTDDPLDNVTPTDEIDLSLRNNVGDIVSIVNVAPSTTVYDAKVRLQDQANNKTEYSVNYRVVDTQAPTGTVRNHWTVFEANRHRDFTQEELRQLIDNLADNWSELENIQLKNHRHLYDLSPNSGGTYHQLDLTASDESGNEHIFDNTMARVVDTTAPTASFKDEVIDFSTLTSNTFSRTDLLQFFNGAPDDNWSLPENITIELVDSEGNEFELDDLEYKEYIGFICLEDEQGNQSALQEVKFFAGDNEGPTGNVVTQPVDFQARRKDELTKDELLQFFTEDPLDNTTPTDQIDLSLCNDNGDIVSIVNVAPSTTVYDANVRLEDIRGNYTDYSVNYRVIDTQAPTGIVRNHWTVFEANRHRDFTQEELRELISDLADNWSELENIQLINHRHLYDLSPNGFNAYHPMNITATDEAGNEYIFNNAMPRIEDTTAPDGTLKDPLVFTKGQTAPAPREFLDGDPTDNWSLSPDIQVEVAYENNVQFTDLAVGDHGVTITLTDEAGNARTLNSQVTILEDTSEYIDVTIPTNVSFAESKESNGIVSPTYQIQNNAERAVQVSVSSVVSQSATEKLTEIDLGVKNNLNDNQVMLISSGKNLNNRRELGTIEGHSTSFSFSLFGTVGENFDFESLDDPLNPIYSMRLNFSAQ
;
A
#
# COMPACT_ATOMS: atom_id res chain seq x y z
N MET A 1 29.33 -26.44 24.17
CA MET A 1 30.46 -26.92 24.99
C MET A 1 31.62 -27.28 24.05
N HIS A 2 32.85 -27.56 24.54
CA HIS A 2 34.07 -27.61 23.70
C HIS A 2 34.87 -28.91 23.91
N ILE A 3 35.92 -29.13 23.06
CA ILE A 3 36.96 -30.20 23.08
C ILE A 3 36.54 -31.44 22.25
N LEU A 4 37.30 -31.87 21.23
CA LEU A 4 38.67 -32.40 21.30
C LEU A 4 39.75 -31.77 20.38
N LYS A 5 40.66 -31.03 21.02
CA LYS A 5 42.16 -31.02 20.90
C LYS A 5 42.91 -31.29 19.57
N GLU A 6 43.84 -30.34 19.32
CA GLU A 6 45.20 -30.50 18.72
C GLU A 6 45.27 -30.86 17.20
N ARG A 7 46.30 -30.46 16.42
CA ARG A 7 47.67 -29.98 16.76
C ARG A 7 48.36 -29.08 15.69
N GLU A 8 49.34 -28.30 16.18
CA GLU A 8 50.50 -27.61 15.55
C GLU A 8 50.96 -28.09 14.15
N ARG A 9 51.50 -27.26 13.21
CA ARG A 9 52.71 -26.38 13.24
C ARG A 9 52.63 -25.29 12.11
N GLY A 10 53.27 -24.11 12.16
CA GLY A 10 54.71 -23.82 11.99
C GLY A 10 55.13 -23.77 10.49
N THR A 11 55.86 -22.80 9.92
CA THR A 11 56.89 -21.89 10.51
C THR A 11 57.23 -20.67 9.61
N GLU A 12 57.50 -19.50 10.22
CA GLU A 12 58.46 -18.41 9.84
C GLU A 12 58.55 -17.63 8.47
N PHE A 13 58.58 -16.28 8.63
CA PHE A 13 59.53 -15.26 8.10
C PHE A 13 59.37 -14.45 6.76
N LEU A 14 59.28 -13.11 6.97
CA LEU A 14 60.03 -11.98 6.35
C LEU A 14 59.63 -11.26 5.02
N LYS A 15 59.47 -9.92 5.15
CA LYS A 15 59.61 -8.79 4.16
C LYS A 15 58.56 -8.71 3.02
N ALA A 16 57.79 -7.64 2.76
CA ALA A 16 57.65 -6.22 3.17
C ALA A 16 58.29 -5.10 2.27
N LYS A 17 57.47 -4.04 2.06
CA LYS A 17 57.77 -2.61 1.72
C LYS A 17 58.13 -2.14 0.28
N LYS A 18 57.16 -1.48 -0.37
CA LYS A 18 57.09 -0.05 -0.83
C LYS A 18 55.97 0.10 -1.89
N ILE A 19 54.99 1.01 -1.89
CA ILE A 19 54.79 2.41 -1.41
C ILE A 19 55.37 3.50 -2.33
N ARG A 20 54.45 4.25 -3.01
CA ARG A 20 54.42 5.69 -3.43
C ARG A 20 53.61 5.82 -4.72
N MET A 21 52.83 6.88 -5.04
CA MET A 21 52.28 8.10 -4.39
C MET A 21 51.15 8.61 -5.35
N ILE A 22 50.21 9.55 -5.14
CA ILE A 22 49.92 10.69 -4.24
C ILE A 22 48.37 10.66 -4.06
N ALA A 23 47.74 10.72 -2.88
CA ALA A 23 47.28 11.90 -2.10
C ALA A 23 46.49 12.98 -2.92
N THR A 24 45.52 13.76 -2.41
CA THR A 24 45.26 14.21 -1.04
C THR A 24 43.77 14.61 -0.83
N SER A 25 43.07 13.94 0.11
CA SER A 25 42.21 14.45 1.21
C SER A 25 41.10 15.51 0.94
N VAL A 26 40.10 15.79 1.80
CA VAL A 26 40.00 16.02 3.27
C VAL A 26 38.56 15.64 3.71
N LEU A 27 38.31 14.64 4.57
CA LEU A 27 38.28 14.65 6.07
C LEU A 27 37.08 15.47 6.65
N LEU A 28 36.33 15.11 7.71
CA LEU A 28 36.35 14.09 8.81
C LEU A 28 34.90 13.94 9.39
N PHE A 29 34.52 13.13 10.38
CA PHE A 29 35.24 12.37 11.44
C PHE A 29 34.52 11.02 11.75
N GLN A 30 35.25 10.08 12.34
CA GLN A 30 34.75 8.83 12.94
C GLN A 30 35.52 8.56 14.26
N HIS A 31 35.24 7.45 14.95
CA HIS A 31 36.01 6.86 16.07
C HIS A 31 35.94 7.51 17.47
N THR A 32 36.19 6.79 18.58
CA THR A 32 35.68 5.50 19.13
C THR A 32 36.48 5.11 20.38
N LEU A 33 35.80 4.48 21.35
CA LEU A 33 36.32 3.48 22.30
C LEU A 33 37.32 3.90 23.43
N LEU A 34 37.29 3.06 24.47
CA LEU A 34 38.03 3.13 25.74
C LEU A 34 39.47 2.58 25.61
N PRO A 35 40.26 2.60 26.69
CA PRO A 35 40.54 1.30 27.33
C PRO A 35 40.68 1.30 28.88
N SER A 36 40.19 0.20 29.49
CA SER A 36 40.72 -0.52 30.68
C SER A 36 40.95 0.23 32.01
N ALA A 37 40.48 -0.26 33.17
CA ALA A 37 40.90 -1.56 33.72
C ALA A 37 40.06 -2.13 34.89
N VAL A 38 39.73 -3.42 34.79
CA VAL A 38 39.93 -4.50 35.79
C VAL A 38 39.29 -4.37 37.20
N PHE A 39 38.19 -5.09 37.45
CA PHE A 39 38.20 -6.39 38.17
C PHE A 39 36.92 -7.23 37.93
N ALA A 40 36.98 -8.50 38.36
CA ALA A 40 36.03 -9.63 38.26
C ALA A 40 34.70 -9.47 39.04
N ILE A 41 33.66 -10.32 38.91
CA ILE A 41 33.04 -11.17 37.84
C ILE A 41 31.83 -11.94 38.47
N GLU A 42 30.93 -12.53 37.66
CA GLU A 42 29.83 -13.47 38.06
C GLU A 42 28.69 -12.90 38.96
N ASN A 43 27.50 -13.50 39.05
CA ASN A 43 26.58 -13.99 37.99
C ASN A 43 25.14 -14.11 38.57
N GLU A 44 24.13 -14.41 37.75
CA GLU A 44 22.72 -14.56 38.18
C GLU A 44 22.44 -15.84 39.00
N THR A 45 21.50 -15.79 39.96
CA THR A 45 20.29 -16.67 40.04
C THR A 45 19.41 -16.46 41.30
N ILE A 46 18.09 -16.47 41.09
CA ILE A 46 16.98 -16.98 41.95
C ILE A 46 16.77 -16.40 43.39
N ALA A 47 15.62 -15.73 43.55
CA ALA A 47 14.69 -15.59 44.71
C ALA A 47 15.17 -15.41 46.17
N SER A 48 14.50 -14.50 46.91
CA SER A 48 13.91 -14.68 48.27
C SER A 48 13.45 -13.34 48.91
N THR A 49 12.54 -13.42 49.91
CA THR A 49 12.36 -12.50 51.09
C THR A 49 12.15 -10.99 50.85
N GLU A 50 10.98 -10.41 51.17
CA GLU A 50 10.47 -9.98 52.51
C GLU A 50 10.85 -8.55 52.97
N ILE A 51 9.80 -7.77 53.28
CA ILE A 51 9.61 -6.89 54.45
C ILE A 51 10.66 -5.77 54.76
N MET A 52 10.32 -4.55 54.31
CA MET A 52 9.90 -3.38 55.11
C MET A 52 10.68 -2.92 56.39
N GLU A 53 11.04 -1.63 56.39
CA GLU A 53 11.15 -0.62 57.49
C GLU A 53 11.99 -0.83 58.79
N GLU A 54 12.78 0.21 59.10
CA GLU A 54 12.95 0.79 60.46
C GLU A 54 12.53 2.28 60.37
N GLN A 55 11.52 2.78 61.09
CA GLN A 55 11.53 3.31 62.48
C GLN A 55 12.35 4.61 62.68
N SER A 56 11.98 5.58 63.55
CA SER A 56 11.03 5.64 64.69
C SER A 56 10.25 7.00 64.71
N GLU A 57 9.33 7.37 65.63
CA GLU A 57 9.00 6.89 66.98
C GLU A 57 7.63 7.41 67.53
N SER A 58 7.13 6.78 68.61
CA SER A 58 6.32 7.35 69.73
C SER A 58 4.78 7.17 69.89
N HIS A 59 4.38 5.92 70.17
CA HIS A 59 3.73 5.48 71.45
C HIS A 59 2.20 5.52 71.78
N LEU A 60 1.71 4.32 72.19
CA LEU A 60 0.58 3.95 73.09
C LEU A 60 -0.87 4.21 72.59
N SER A 61 -1.89 3.36 72.81
CA SER A 61 -2.03 2.12 73.63
C SER A 61 -3.44 1.48 73.44
N GLU A 62 -3.74 0.16 73.61
CA GLU A 62 -2.99 -1.12 73.72
C GLU A 62 -3.99 -2.33 73.56
N GLU A 63 -3.55 -3.60 73.73
CA GLU A 63 -4.32 -4.87 73.99
C GLU A 63 -5.48 -5.38 73.06
N THR A 64 -5.14 -6.13 72.00
CA THR A 64 -5.39 -7.61 71.75
C THR A 64 -6.73 -8.33 72.08
N PRO A 65 -7.03 -9.53 71.50
CA PRO A 65 -6.84 -10.06 70.11
C PRO A 65 -8.00 -10.99 69.59
N GLU A 66 -7.96 -11.44 68.31
CA GLU A 66 -7.99 -12.87 67.83
C GLU A 66 -8.37 -13.03 66.32
N ASP A 67 -7.57 -13.86 65.64
CA ASP A 67 -7.76 -14.69 64.40
C ASP A 67 -8.26 -14.10 63.05
N VAL A 68 -7.66 -14.29 61.84
CA VAL A 68 -6.97 -15.41 61.10
C VAL A 68 -7.96 -16.13 60.13
N ILE A 69 -7.74 -16.34 58.81
CA ILE A 69 -6.62 -16.04 57.85
C ILE A 69 -7.13 -15.87 56.37
N GLU A 70 -6.23 -15.46 55.46
CA GLU A 70 -6.25 -15.38 53.95
C GLU A 70 -6.98 -16.52 53.18
N GLU A 71 -7.76 -16.26 52.08
CA GLU A 71 -7.41 -16.07 50.63
C GLU A 71 -7.02 -17.37 49.84
N PRO A 72 -7.03 -17.46 48.48
CA PRO A 72 -7.90 -16.85 47.44
C PRO A 72 -8.31 -17.80 46.24
N THR A 73 -8.86 -17.24 45.14
CA THR A 73 -8.93 -17.72 43.72
C THR A 73 -10.05 -18.66 43.18
N VAL A 74 -10.23 -18.54 41.84
CA VAL A 74 -10.80 -19.49 40.82
C VAL A 74 -12.22 -19.22 40.25
N GLN A 75 -12.23 -18.92 38.93
CA GLN A 75 -13.25 -19.11 37.85
C GLN A 75 -14.65 -18.45 37.85
N GLU A 76 -15.30 -18.61 36.68
CA GLU A 76 -16.52 -17.95 36.19
C GLU A 76 -17.80 -18.71 36.52
N SER A 77 -18.96 -18.04 36.55
CA SER A 77 -20.17 -18.44 35.78
C SER A 77 -21.42 -17.58 36.04
N THR A 78 -22.38 -17.68 35.11
CA THR A 78 -23.82 -17.29 35.20
C THR A 78 -24.24 -15.80 35.30
N VAL A 79 -25.48 -15.41 34.93
CA VAL A 79 -26.24 -15.66 33.67
C VAL A 79 -27.48 -14.75 33.60
N GLN A 80 -27.82 -14.27 32.39
CA GLN A 80 -29.11 -13.69 31.93
C GLN A 80 -29.71 -12.41 32.55
N GLU A 81 -30.53 -11.76 31.72
CA GLU A 81 -31.54 -10.76 32.09
C GLU A 81 -32.73 -11.40 32.84
N PRO A 82 -33.77 -10.63 33.19
CA PRO A 82 -34.99 -10.82 32.39
C PRO A 82 -35.70 -9.52 31.99
N THR A 83 -36.14 -9.45 30.73
CA THR A 83 -37.13 -8.48 30.25
C THR A 83 -38.49 -9.16 30.09
N VAL A 84 -39.56 -8.52 30.57
CA VAL A 84 -40.93 -9.06 30.59
C VAL A 84 -41.80 -8.46 29.47
N GLN A 85 -42.69 -9.31 28.94
CA GLN A 85 -43.98 -9.09 28.25
C GLN A 85 -44.54 -7.65 28.05
N GLU A 86 -45.31 -7.32 26.99
CA GLU A 86 -45.63 -7.96 25.70
C GLU A 86 -46.53 -7.00 24.84
N SER A 87 -46.92 -7.43 23.64
CA SER A 87 -48.22 -7.18 22.99
C SER A 87 -48.50 -5.90 22.14
N THR A 88 -48.42 -6.12 20.81
CA THR A 88 -49.53 -5.95 19.82
C THR A 88 -49.77 -4.65 19.00
N VAL A 89 -50.46 -4.89 17.86
CA VAL A 89 -51.11 -3.97 16.89
C VAL A 89 -50.11 -3.25 15.94
N GLN A 90 -50.15 -3.38 14.61
CA GLN A 90 -51.31 -3.27 13.68
C GLN A 90 -51.34 -4.27 12.51
N GLU A 91 -52.56 -4.55 12.04
CA GLU A 91 -52.97 -5.00 10.70
C GLU A 91 -53.56 -3.80 9.91
N PRO A 92 -53.99 -3.88 8.63
CA PRO A 92 -53.91 -4.96 7.61
C PRO A 92 -53.16 -4.46 6.32
N THR A 93 -53.09 -5.10 5.13
CA THR A 93 -54.15 -5.65 4.25
C THR A 93 -53.64 -6.47 3.04
N VAL A 94 -54.41 -7.53 2.68
CA VAL A 94 -54.75 -7.99 1.29
C VAL A 94 -53.64 -8.66 0.45
N GLN A 95 -53.78 -9.84 -0.21
CA GLN A 95 -54.80 -10.93 -0.29
C GLN A 95 -54.08 -12.23 -0.78
N GLU A 96 -54.41 -13.47 -0.33
CA GLU A 96 -55.44 -14.43 -0.84
C GLU A 96 -55.42 -14.72 -2.37
N GLU A 97 -55.53 -15.97 -2.88
CA GLU A 97 -55.38 -17.33 -2.31
C GLU A 97 -55.34 -18.43 -3.43
N ALA A 98 -54.71 -19.60 -3.15
CA ALA A 98 -54.91 -20.95 -3.76
C ALA A 98 -54.61 -21.18 -5.29
N PRO A 99 -54.59 -22.43 -5.85
CA PRO A 99 -54.71 -23.78 -5.24
C PRO A 99 -53.72 -24.91 -5.73
N GLU A 100 -53.69 -26.03 -4.98
CA GLU A 100 -53.58 -27.47 -5.40
C GLU A 100 -52.28 -28.11 -5.99
N GLU A 101 -52.30 -29.46 -6.08
CA GLU A 101 -51.16 -30.41 -6.04
C GLU A 101 -50.84 -31.15 -7.36
N SER A 102 -49.62 -31.73 -7.51
CA SER A 102 -49.42 -33.03 -8.20
C SER A 102 -48.07 -33.74 -7.92
N ILE A 103 -48.13 -35.07 -7.79
CA ILE A 103 -47.12 -36.07 -7.34
C ILE A 103 -46.23 -36.75 -8.43
N LEU A 104 -45.22 -37.52 -7.98
CA LEU A 104 -44.54 -38.73 -8.56
C LEU A 104 -43.06 -38.68 -9.04
N SER A 105 -42.47 -39.85 -9.36
CA SER A 105 -41.14 -40.31 -8.86
C SER A 105 -40.17 -41.02 -9.84
N GLU A 106 -38.89 -41.08 -9.43
CA GLU A 106 -37.86 -42.17 -9.54
C GLU A 106 -37.63 -43.04 -10.81
N GLN A 107 -36.35 -43.09 -11.26
CA GLN A 107 -35.56 -44.24 -11.83
C GLN A 107 -36.05 -45.05 -13.07
N PRO A 108 -35.24 -45.95 -13.69
CA PRO A 108 -33.77 -46.00 -13.86
C PRO A 108 -33.28 -46.28 -15.32
N ALA A 109 -31.96 -46.47 -15.46
CA ALA A 109 -31.10 -46.51 -16.66
C ALA A 109 -31.23 -47.66 -17.72
N THR A 110 -30.42 -47.49 -18.80
CA THR A 110 -29.48 -48.43 -19.48
C THR A 110 -29.70 -48.99 -20.91
N VAL A 111 -28.60 -48.91 -21.70
CA VAL A 111 -28.12 -49.62 -22.93
C VAL A 111 -28.72 -49.38 -24.34
N GLU A 112 -27.93 -49.80 -25.33
CA GLU A 112 -27.83 -49.43 -26.76
C GLU A 112 -28.77 -50.21 -27.72
N GLU A 113 -29.08 -49.67 -28.92
CA GLU A 113 -28.44 -50.14 -30.17
C GLU A 113 -28.80 -49.29 -31.43
N THR A 114 -27.76 -49.03 -32.21
CA THR A 114 -27.58 -49.02 -33.69
C THR A 114 -28.72 -48.73 -34.70
N GLN A 115 -28.33 -47.94 -35.73
CA GLN A 115 -28.60 -48.05 -37.19
C GLN A 115 -29.54 -47.08 -37.97
N VAL A 116 -28.94 -46.53 -39.06
CA VAL A 116 -29.46 -46.41 -40.45
C VAL A 116 -30.04 -45.06 -40.95
N VAL A 117 -29.10 -44.20 -41.40
CA VAL A 117 -28.82 -43.86 -42.83
C VAL A 117 -29.60 -42.74 -43.56
N GLU A 118 -28.87 -42.10 -44.50
CA GLU A 118 -29.28 -41.18 -45.60
C GLU A 118 -30.02 -39.88 -45.21
N GLU A 119 -29.87 -38.76 -45.91
CA GLU A 119 -28.81 -38.12 -46.72
C GLU A 119 -29.37 -36.75 -47.16
N GLU A 120 -28.50 -35.87 -47.67
CA GLU A 120 -28.70 -34.73 -48.57
C GLU A 120 -30.10 -34.44 -49.20
N PRO A 121 -30.49 -33.16 -49.41
CA PRO A 121 -29.76 -32.34 -50.39
C PRO A 121 -29.53 -30.84 -50.08
N VAL A 122 -28.49 -30.16 -50.62
CA VAL A 122 -27.84 -30.15 -51.97
C VAL A 122 -28.66 -29.34 -53.01
N VAL A 123 -28.21 -28.14 -53.41
CA VAL A 123 -27.08 -27.76 -54.30
C VAL A 123 -27.49 -27.71 -55.78
N SER A 124 -26.85 -26.80 -56.53
CA SER A 124 -26.60 -26.74 -57.99
C SER A 124 -26.64 -25.27 -58.46
N GLU A 125 -25.85 -24.82 -59.45
CA GLU A 125 -25.10 -25.58 -60.46
C GLU A 125 -23.58 -25.35 -60.43
N GLU A 126 -22.87 -26.32 -61.01
CA GLU A 126 -21.43 -26.29 -61.31
C GLU A 126 -21.22 -25.92 -62.80
N PRO A 127 -19.98 -25.77 -63.32
CA PRO A 127 -19.36 -26.96 -63.93
C PRO A 127 -17.83 -27.10 -63.75
N THR A 128 -17.40 -28.35 -63.68
CA THR A 128 -16.01 -28.86 -63.66
C THR A 128 -15.41 -29.05 -65.07
N THR A 129 -14.17 -29.59 -65.13
CA THR A 129 -13.42 -30.13 -66.30
C THR A 129 -12.96 -29.13 -67.38
N ASP A 130 -11.74 -29.20 -67.95
CA ASP A 130 -10.84 -30.34 -68.20
C ASP A 130 -9.31 -30.08 -68.00
N ILE A 131 -8.59 -31.14 -67.58
CA ILE A 131 -7.34 -31.76 -68.09
C ILE A 131 -6.59 -31.08 -69.29
N PRO A 132 -5.25 -31.23 -69.48
CA PRO A 132 -4.07 -31.12 -68.59
C PRO A 132 -3.00 -30.16 -69.23
N THR A 133 -1.72 -30.58 -69.28
CA THR A 133 -0.59 -30.08 -70.13
C THR A 133 0.24 -28.99 -69.45
N GLU A 134 1.31 -29.31 -68.69
CA GLU A 134 2.62 -29.88 -69.08
C GLU A 134 3.68 -28.79 -69.38
N ALA A 135 4.94 -29.11 -69.06
CA ALA A 135 6.07 -28.19 -69.01
C ALA A 135 6.34 -27.41 -70.31
N THR A 136 6.05 -26.11 -70.28
CA THR A 136 6.66 -25.06 -71.11
C THR A 136 6.60 -23.73 -70.32
N VAL A 137 7.54 -22.78 -70.40
CA VAL A 137 8.86 -22.71 -71.05
C VAL A 137 9.74 -21.72 -70.26
N LEU A 138 10.68 -22.23 -69.46
CA LEU A 138 12.08 -22.07 -69.85
C LEU A 138 12.30 -23.28 -70.77
N PRO A 139 12.61 -23.07 -72.06
CA PRO A 139 13.93 -22.55 -72.40
C PRO A 139 13.79 -21.42 -73.45
N PRO A 140 14.50 -21.35 -74.61
CA PRO A 140 15.04 -20.06 -75.04
C PRO A 140 14.49 -19.62 -76.40
N LEU A 141 15.00 -18.49 -76.89
CA LEU A 141 15.90 -18.41 -78.04
C LEU A 141 16.53 -17.01 -77.92
N ASP A 142 17.84 -16.87 -77.79
CA ASP A 142 18.78 -17.08 -78.89
C ASP A 142 18.37 -16.31 -80.15
N GLU A 143 18.63 -15.00 -80.13
CA GLU A 143 19.30 -14.42 -81.28
C GLU A 143 20.74 -14.04 -80.89
N ASN A 144 21.60 -15.05 -80.86
CA ASN A 144 22.97 -14.90 -81.32
C ASN A 144 22.97 -14.64 -82.85
N SER A 145 22.35 -13.54 -83.25
CA SER A 145 22.45 -12.94 -84.58
C SER A 145 22.63 -11.43 -84.39
N LEU A 146 23.87 -10.96 -84.30
CA LEU A 146 24.83 -10.78 -85.42
C LEU A 146 24.57 -9.49 -86.19
N VAL A 147 25.69 -8.86 -86.56
CA VAL A 147 25.83 -7.68 -87.43
C VAL A 147 25.46 -6.35 -86.76
N VAL A 148 26.31 -5.85 -85.85
CA VAL A 148 27.58 -5.15 -86.13
C VAL A 148 27.38 -3.77 -86.74
N ASN A 149 27.46 -2.72 -85.90
CA ASN A 149 28.60 -1.78 -85.92
C ASN A 149 28.51 -0.73 -84.81
N TYR A 150 29.60 -0.55 -84.05
CA TYR A 150 29.98 0.62 -83.23
C TYR A 150 28.90 1.32 -82.36
N LEU A 151 28.98 1.16 -81.03
CA LEU A 151 28.93 2.24 -80.02
C LEU A 151 29.10 1.68 -78.58
N ALA A 152 29.77 2.47 -77.73
CA ALA A 152 29.92 2.48 -76.26
C ALA A 152 29.21 1.44 -75.34
N ARG A 153 29.86 1.11 -74.21
CA ARG A 153 29.32 0.32 -73.07
C ARG A 153 29.41 1.13 -71.78
N LEU A 154 28.28 1.44 -71.15
CA LEU A 154 28.23 2.02 -69.80
C LEU A 154 28.51 0.95 -68.72
N ASN A 155 29.10 1.39 -67.61
CA ASN A 155 29.45 0.53 -66.48
C ASN A 155 28.44 0.68 -65.33
N LEU A 156 27.32 -0.04 -65.43
CA LEU A 156 26.18 0.02 -64.51
C LEU A 156 26.20 -1.16 -63.52
N THR A 157 27.20 -1.20 -62.64
CA THR A 157 27.19 -2.12 -61.47
C THR A 157 26.08 -1.73 -60.48
N THR A 158 25.65 -2.65 -59.62
CA THR A 158 24.66 -2.38 -58.56
C THR A 158 25.09 -1.21 -57.67
N GLU A 159 26.38 -1.14 -57.32
CA GLU A 159 26.98 -0.04 -56.56
C GLU A 159 26.90 1.29 -57.32
N ASN A 160 27.36 1.33 -58.57
CA ASN A 160 27.31 2.52 -59.42
C ASN A 160 25.88 3.05 -59.61
N VAL A 161 24.90 2.16 -59.82
CA VAL A 161 23.48 2.52 -59.91
C VAL A 161 22.94 3.04 -58.58
N THR A 162 23.43 2.53 -57.45
CA THR A 162 23.06 2.98 -56.10
C THR A 162 23.64 4.37 -55.81
N GLN A 163 24.92 4.61 -56.10
CA GLN A 163 25.57 5.92 -55.99
C GLN A 163 24.86 6.96 -56.89
N LEU A 164 24.59 6.61 -58.15
CA LEU A 164 23.81 7.44 -59.08
C LEU A 164 22.40 7.75 -58.53
N THR A 165 21.73 6.78 -57.92
CA THR A 165 20.39 6.97 -57.32
C THR A 165 20.43 7.87 -56.08
N ASN A 166 21.42 7.70 -55.21
CA ASN A 166 21.56 8.49 -53.98
C ASN A 166 21.98 9.94 -54.27
N HIS A 167 22.93 10.16 -55.19
CA HIS A 167 23.30 11.51 -55.63
C HIS A 167 22.17 12.23 -56.39
N GLY A 168 21.28 11.51 -57.08
CA GLY A 168 20.06 12.11 -57.63
C GLY A 168 19.03 12.49 -56.56
N ARG A 169 18.93 11.73 -55.47
CA ARG A 169 18.06 12.06 -54.32
C ARG A 169 18.55 13.34 -53.63
N SER A 170 19.81 13.38 -53.21
CA SER A 170 20.35 14.54 -52.47
C SER A 170 20.46 15.80 -53.33
N SER A 171 20.91 15.69 -54.59
CA SER A 171 21.05 16.87 -55.45
C SER A 171 19.73 17.46 -55.95
N TYR A 172 18.66 16.65 -56.10
CA TYR A 172 17.39 17.13 -56.66
C TYR A 172 16.20 17.10 -55.69
N LEU A 173 15.96 15.98 -54.98
CA LEU A 173 14.83 15.89 -54.06
C LEU A 173 15.09 16.77 -52.83
N GLU A 174 16.26 16.66 -52.21
CA GLU A 174 16.62 17.49 -51.04
C GLU A 174 17.06 18.91 -51.48
N GLY A 175 18.13 19.00 -52.28
CA GLY A 175 18.77 20.26 -52.65
C GLY A 175 17.92 21.23 -53.47
N VAL A 176 16.96 20.73 -54.27
CA VAL A 176 16.09 21.55 -55.14
C VAL A 176 14.64 21.52 -54.70
N LEU A 177 13.98 20.35 -54.62
CA LEU A 177 12.54 20.28 -54.35
C LEU A 177 12.21 20.66 -52.89
N GLN A 178 12.76 19.94 -51.91
CA GLN A 178 12.47 20.21 -50.49
C GLN A 178 12.89 21.63 -50.11
N ASN A 179 14.09 22.06 -50.50
CA ASN A 179 14.59 23.43 -50.29
C ASN A 179 13.62 24.51 -50.83
N ALA A 180 13.05 24.31 -52.02
CA ALA A 180 12.08 25.26 -52.58
C ALA A 180 10.68 25.14 -51.96
N ILE A 181 10.26 23.95 -51.53
CA ILE A 181 8.89 23.65 -51.09
C ILE A 181 8.69 23.93 -49.59
N ASN A 182 9.67 23.61 -48.74
CA ASN A 182 9.58 23.64 -47.28
C ASN A 182 9.15 25.01 -46.74
N ARG A 183 8.03 25.06 -46.00
CA ARG A 183 7.47 26.32 -45.45
C ARG A 183 6.40 26.11 -44.38
N THR A 184 6.14 27.18 -43.63
CA THR A 184 4.95 27.32 -42.78
C THR A 184 3.82 28.00 -43.57
N ILE A 185 2.56 27.58 -43.34
CA ILE A 185 1.36 28.14 -43.96
C ILE A 185 0.33 28.38 -42.85
N ASN A 186 -0.22 29.59 -42.75
CA ASN A 186 -1.33 29.88 -41.86
C ASN A 186 -2.65 29.55 -42.55
N LEU A 187 -3.49 28.71 -41.93
CA LEU A 187 -4.73 28.21 -42.50
C LEU A 187 -5.83 28.19 -41.44
N ALA A 188 -6.99 28.79 -41.77
CA ALA A 188 -8.11 28.89 -40.84
C ALA A 188 -8.62 27.52 -40.37
N ASN A 189 -9.23 27.50 -39.19
CA ASN A 189 -9.53 26.26 -38.45
C ASN A 189 -10.73 25.48 -39.04
N ALA A 190 -11.56 26.12 -39.88
CA ALA A 190 -12.74 25.51 -40.48
C ALA A 190 -12.37 24.52 -41.61
N ALA A 191 -13.15 23.45 -41.74
CA ALA A 191 -13.08 22.57 -42.91
C ALA A 191 -13.37 23.36 -44.21
N ASN A 192 -12.74 22.96 -45.31
CA ASN A 192 -12.67 23.64 -46.60
C ASN A 192 -11.92 24.99 -46.60
N SER A 193 -11.16 25.32 -45.54
CA SER A 193 -10.21 26.44 -45.59
C SER A 193 -9.08 26.12 -46.57
N THR A 194 -8.84 27.01 -47.54
CA THR A 194 -7.83 26.83 -48.60
C THR A 194 -6.75 27.90 -48.58
N ALA A 195 -5.49 27.51 -48.76
CA ALA A 195 -4.38 28.41 -49.10
C ALA A 195 -3.59 27.85 -50.28
N SER A 196 -3.18 28.70 -51.22
CA SER A 196 -2.41 28.30 -52.40
C SER A 196 -1.08 29.03 -52.45
N PHE A 197 -0.03 28.34 -52.92
CA PHE A 197 1.29 28.92 -53.17
C PHE A 197 1.91 28.30 -54.42
N SER A 198 2.84 29.01 -55.05
CA SER A 198 3.61 28.51 -56.18
C SER A 198 5.08 28.43 -55.82
N VAL A 199 5.77 27.46 -56.39
CA VAL A 199 7.24 27.40 -56.47
C VAL A 199 7.65 27.22 -57.92
N THR A 200 8.85 27.69 -58.28
CA THR A 200 9.46 27.41 -59.59
C THR A 200 10.87 26.90 -59.34
N VAL A 201 11.14 25.68 -59.80
CA VAL A 201 12.41 24.97 -59.63
C VAL A 201 13.04 24.70 -61.00
N PRO A 202 14.37 24.56 -61.15
CA PRO A 202 14.95 24.02 -62.38
C PRO A 202 14.46 22.58 -62.62
N THR A 203 14.31 22.15 -63.88
CA THR A 203 13.99 20.75 -64.23
C THR A 203 15.21 19.81 -64.14
N HIS A 204 16.32 20.30 -63.57
CA HIS A 204 17.53 19.53 -63.38
C HIS A 204 18.28 19.97 -62.12
N SER A 205 19.12 19.07 -61.59
CA SER A 205 20.27 19.40 -60.74
C SER A 205 21.56 19.01 -61.47
N LEU A 206 22.68 19.46 -60.91
CA LEU A 206 24.03 19.17 -61.37
C LEU A 206 24.84 18.67 -60.17
N VAL A 207 25.54 17.55 -60.35
CA VAL A 207 26.60 17.11 -59.43
C VAL A 207 27.93 17.19 -60.16
N GLU A 208 28.87 17.95 -59.61
CA GLU A 208 30.19 18.19 -60.18
C GLU A 208 31.27 17.42 -59.39
N ARG A 209 32.42 17.19 -60.03
CA ARG A 209 33.61 16.67 -59.37
C ARG A 209 34.25 17.75 -58.48
N VAL A 210 34.43 17.46 -57.18
CA VAL A 210 34.98 18.41 -56.20
C VAL A 210 36.21 17.80 -55.54
N ASN A 211 37.33 18.54 -55.55
CA ASN A 211 38.60 18.16 -54.91
C ASN A 211 39.06 16.71 -55.20
N GLY A 212 38.86 16.23 -56.44
CA GLY A 212 39.21 14.88 -56.88
C GLY A 212 38.12 13.81 -56.63
N ASN A 213 37.31 13.96 -55.59
CA ASN A 213 36.18 13.08 -55.28
C ASN A 213 35.01 13.24 -56.28
N ASN A 214 34.12 12.25 -56.32
CA ASN A 214 33.16 11.94 -57.40
C ASN A 214 33.78 11.29 -58.66
N GLY A 215 34.78 10.43 -58.48
CA GLY A 215 35.30 9.55 -59.55
C GLY A 215 34.24 8.61 -60.16
N TRP A 216 33.14 8.34 -59.44
CA TRP A 216 32.00 7.57 -59.93
C TRP A 216 31.35 8.15 -61.20
N ILE A 217 31.45 9.48 -61.42
CA ILE A 217 30.95 10.12 -62.65
C ILE A 217 31.72 9.61 -63.87
N SER A 218 33.04 9.44 -63.75
CA SER A 218 33.86 8.78 -64.77
C SER A 218 33.61 7.28 -64.81
N SER A 219 33.59 6.60 -63.65
CA SER A 219 33.50 5.13 -63.59
C SER A 219 32.25 4.56 -64.26
N ILE A 220 31.13 5.29 -64.27
CA ILE A 220 29.86 4.90 -64.92
C ILE A 220 29.89 5.11 -66.45
N VAL A 221 30.64 6.11 -66.91
CA VAL A 221 30.44 6.76 -68.22
C VAL A 221 31.54 6.39 -69.23
N THR A 222 32.67 5.84 -68.77
CA THR A 222 33.78 5.31 -69.61
C THR A 222 33.50 3.88 -70.13
N ASP A 223 34.25 3.44 -71.16
CA ASP A 223 33.94 2.27 -72.00
C ASP A 223 34.83 1.02 -71.81
N SER A 224 35.88 1.05 -70.95
CA SER A 224 36.96 0.05 -71.03
C SER A 224 37.66 -0.35 -69.73
N ASP A 225 37.83 -1.66 -69.54
CA ASP A 225 38.59 -2.30 -68.44
C ASP A 225 40.11 -2.00 -68.48
N ALA A 226 40.60 -1.43 -69.58
CA ALA A 226 41.91 -0.81 -69.70
C ALA A 226 41.72 0.71 -69.78
N GLY A 227 42.31 1.44 -68.85
CA GLY A 227 41.93 2.83 -68.57
C GLY A 227 42.14 3.81 -69.74
N MET A 228 41.05 4.46 -70.14
CA MET A 228 41.11 5.91 -70.35
C MET A 228 41.12 6.58 -68.97
N PRO A 229 41.95 7.61 -68.72
CA PRO A 229 42.03 8.23 -67.39
C PRO A 229 40.71 8.84 -66.93
N ASP A 230 40.47 8.83 -65.62
CA ASP A 230 39.24 9.29 -64.94
C ASP A 230 38.93 10.80 -65.07
N GLU A 231 39.61 11.52 -65.95
CA GLU A 231 39.64 12.97 -66.04
C GLU A 231 38.59 13.54 -67.02
N PHE A 232 37.98 12.70 -67.86
CA PHE A 232 37.10 13.18 -68.93
C PHE A 232 35.73 13.63 -68.44
N TYR A 233 34.97 12.79 -67.72
CA TYR A 233 33.59 13.10 -67.32
C TYR A 233 33.55 13.65 -65.89
N THR A 234 33.27 14.94 -65.78
CA THR A 234 33.43 15.75 -64.56
C THR A 234 32.10 16.26 -63.99
N GLN A 235 31.01 16.09 -64.73
CA GLN A 235 29.68 16.57 -64.39
C GLN A 235 28.63 15.48 -64.67
N MET A 236 27.69 15.29 -63.74
CA MET A 236 26.48 14.49 -63.93
C MET A 236 25.24 15.38 -63.80
N TYR A 237 24.49 15.54 -64.88
CA TYR A 237 23.22 16.26 -64.91
C TYR A 237 22.09 15.28 -64.62
N TYR A 238 21.22 15.63 -63.67
CA TYR A 238 20.03 14.86 -63.30
C TYR A 238 18.79 15.64 -63.74
N GLY A 239 18.00 15.11 -64.67
CA GLY A 239 16.83 15.79 -65.22
C GLY A 239 17.12 16.57 -66.51
N ASN A 240 16.16 17.39 -66.93
CA ASN A 240 16.14 18.01 -68.26
C ASN A 240 16.91 19.34 -68.31
N HIS A 241 17.94 19.43 -69.15
CA HIS A 241 18.81 20.60 -69.31
C HIS A 241 18.86 21.11 -70.76
N SER A 242 19.16 22.40 -70.94
CA SER A 242 19.15 23.13 -72.21
C SER A 242 20.01 22.54 -73.33
N THR A 243 21.13 21.89 -72.98
CA THR A 243 22.02 21.21 -73.92
C THR A 243 21.81 19.69 -73.96
N HIS A 244 21.15 19.12 -72.95
CA HIS A 244 21.07 17.68 -72.68
C HIS A 244 19.60 17.30 -72.41
N GLY A 245 18.83 17.17 -73.49
CA GLY A 245 17.39 16.92 -73.41
C GLY A 245 17.06 15.56 -72.81
N ASN A 246 16.57 15.55 -71.57
CA ASN A 246 16.39 14.37 -70.72
C ASN A 246 14.99 14.30 -70.11
N THR A 247 14.67 13.14 -69.53
CA THR A 247 13.41 12.94 -68.81
C THR A 247 13.38 13.84 -67.58
N TYR A 248 12.32 14.64 -67.46
CA TYR A 248 11.89 15.23 -66.20
C TYR A 248 10.40 14.98 -66.05
N THR A 249 9.99 14.31 -64.98
CA THR A 249 8.59 14.17 -64.59
C THR A 249 8.45 14.43 -63.09
N LEU A 250 7.35 15.07 -62.72
CA LEU A 250 6.90 15.20 -61.33
C LEU A 250 5.38 15.01 -61.33
N SER A 251 4.90 14.01 -60.59
CA SER A 251 3.50 13.56 -60.62
C SER A 251 3.08 12.94 -59.29
N ASN A 252 1.81 12.56 -59.16
CA ASN A 252 1.24 11.90 -57.97
C ASN A 252 1.54 12.65 -56.64
N ILE A 253 1.56 13.99 -56.70
CA ILE A 253 1.79 14.83 -55.53
C ILE A 253 0.62 14.69 -54.55
N SER A 254 0.92 14.36 -53.30
CA SER A 254 -0.05 14.12 -52.23
C SER A 254 0.52 14.50 -50.86
N SER A 255 -0.35 14.67 -49.86
CA SER A 255 0.04 14.90 -48.46
C SER A 255 0.04 13.61 -47.63
N SER A 256 0.97 13.50 -46.69
CA SER A 256 1.06 12.38 -45.75
C SER A 256 0.04 12.40 -44.60
N ASN A 257 -0.90 13.36 -44.59
CA ASN A 257 -1.82 13.61 -43.48
C ASN A 257 -3.27 13.76 -43.99
N ALA A 258 -4.20 12.99 -43.42
CA ALA A 258 -5.60 12.95 -43.88
C ALA A 258 -6.42 14.20 -43.56
N ALA A 259 -6.05 14.98 -42.53
CA ALA A 259 -6.77 16.20 -42.15
C ALA A 259 -6.48 17.39 -43.08
N ILE A 260 -5.35 17.37 -43.79
CA ILE A 260 -4.92 18.41 -44.74
C ILE A 260 -4.63 17.78 -46.10
N SER A 261 -5.50 18.04 -47.09
CA SER A 261 -5.24 17.64 -48.48
C SER A 261 -4.32 18.65 -49.15
N VAL A 262 -3.25 18.17 -49.77
CA VAL A 262 -2.39 18.97 -50.66
C VAL A 262 -2.55 18.46 -52.08
N ALA A 263 -3.18 19.28 -52.93
CA ALA A 263 -3.22 19.07 -54.37
C ALA A 263 -2.20 19.99 -55.05
N ALA A 264 -1.58 19.55 -56.14
CA ALA A 264 -0.63 20.37 -56.88
C ALA A 264 -0.72 20.17 -58.40
N THR A 265 -0.57 21.26 -59.15
CA THR A 265 -0.44 21.22 -60.62
C THR A 265 0.97 21.60 -61.05
N VAL A 266 1.63 20.67 -61.74
CA VAL A 266 3.00 20.84 -62.27
C VAL A 266 2.91 21.32 -63.71
N THR A 267 3.58 22.42 -64.03
CA THR A 267 3.77 22.94 -65.38
C THR A 267 5.25 22.94 -65.72
N ILE A 268 5.66 22.15 -66.71
CA ILE A 268 7.03 22.18 -67.24
C ILE A 268 7.13 23.32 -68.25
N ASN A 269 8.01 24.28 -67.98
CA ASN A 269 8.21 25.48 -68.78
C ASN A 269 9.30 25.26 -69.85
N ASN A 270 9.17 25.92 -71.00
CA ASN A 270 10.12 25.86 -72.12
C ASN A 270 11.54 26.39 -71.81
N ASN A 271 11.79 26.90 -70.59
CA ASN A 271 13.08 27.40 -70.13
C ASN A 271 13.77 26.44 -69.14
N PHE A 272 13.40 25.16 -69.11
CA PHE A 272 13.98 24.13 -68.22
C PHE A 272 13.75 24.44 -66.73
N THR A 273 12.54 24.93 -66.42
CA THR A 273 12.01 25.06 -65.05
C THR A 273 10.64 24.39 -64.94
N ALA A 274 10.29 23.88 -63.77
CA ALA A 274 8.95 23.41 -63.44
C ALA A 274 8.32 24.37 -62.43
N THR A 275 7.15 24.92 -62.80
CA THR A 275 6.30 25.68 -61.87
C THR A 275 5.29 24.74 -61.25
N ILE A 276 5.29 24.63 -59.91
CA ILE A 276 4.39 23.77 -59.15
C ILE A 276 3.46 24.66 -58.34
N ASN A 277 2.17 24.65 -58.68
CA ASN A 277 1.15 25.40 -57.96
C ASN A 277 0.47 24.46 -56.96
N PHE A 278 0.74 24.66 -55.68
CA PHE A 278 0.14 23.93 -54.58
C PHE A 278 -1.16 24.61 -54.11
N THR A 279 -2.16 23.80 -53.77
CA THR A 279 -3.37 24.22 -53.06
C THR A 279 -3.56 23.28 -51.86
N VAL A 280 -3.47 23.87 -50.68
CA VAL A 280 -3.55 23.22 -49.39
C VAL A 280 -4.94 23.46 -48.81
N THR A 281 -5.68 22.39 -48.59
CA THR A 281 -7.08 22.42 -48.15
C THR A 281 -7.24 21.69 -46.83
N ARG A 282 -7.76 22.35 -45.80
CA ARG A 282 -8.13 21.72 -44.53
C ARG A 282 -9.38 20.88 -44.75
N VAL A 283 -9.25 19.56 -44.77
CA VAL A 283 -10.37 18.60 -44.98
C VAL A 283 -11.18 18.44 -43.71
N GLN A 284 -10.50 18.36 -42.56
CA GLN A 284 -11.10 18.23 -41.23
C GLN A 284 -10.81 19.49 -40.40
N ALA A 285 -11.83 20.00 -39.71
CA ALA A 285 -11.67 21.19 -38.86
C ALA A 285 -10.65 20.90 -37.74
N GLY A 286 -9.80 21.88 -37.42
CA GLY A 286 -8.71 21.70 -36.47
C GLY A 286 -8.02 23.01 -36.11
N ASN A 287 -7.64 23.13 -34.84
CA ASN A 287 -7.11 24.32 -34.19
C ASN A 287 -5.63 24.21 -33.77
N GLU A 288 -4.98 23.08 -34.07
CA GLU A 288 -3.57 22.83 -33.78
C GLU A 288 -2.68 22.98 -35.02
N ALA A 289 -1.36 23.07 -34.79
CA ALA A 289 -0.36 23.13 -35.85
C ALA A 289 -0.06 21.73 -36.39
N VAL A 290 -0.23 21.52 -37.70
CA VAL A 290 -0.06 20.21 -38.34
C VAL A 290 1.14 20.22 -39.27
N THR A 291 2.19 19.48 -38.92
CA THR A 291 3.31 19.19 -39.83
C THR A 291 2.95 17.99 -40.72
N LEU A 292 3.23 18.08 -42.02
CA LEU A 292 3.04 17.00 -42.99
C LEU A 292 4.16 16.96 -44.02
N ASP A 293 4.45 15.77 -44.53
CA ASP A 293 5.30 15.59 -45.72
C ASP A 293 4.43 15.65 -46.97
N ILE A 294 4.93 16.34 -47.99
CA ILE A 294 4.45 16.23 -49.37
C ILE A 294 5.25 15.10 -50.03
N ARG A 295 4.55 14.09 -50.53
CA ARG A 295 5.13 12.99 -51.30
C ARG A 295 4.81 13.14 -52.78
N GLY A 296 5.68 12.61 -53.64
CA GLY A 296 5.45 12.61 -55.09
C GLY A 296 6.32 11.60 -55.83
N ASN A 297 6.01 11.41 -57.12
CA ASN A 297 6.79 10.60 -58.03
C ASN A 297 7.65 11.51 -58.92
N VAL A 298 8.98 11.38 -58.83
CA VAL A 298 9.97 12.18 -59.58
C VAL A 298 10.75 11.28 -60.54
N GLY A 299 10.73 11.59 -61.83
CA GLY A 299 11.54 10.90 -62.84
C GLY A 299 12.65 11.81 -63.36
N LEU A 300 13.91 11.37 -63.23
CA LEU A 300 15.11 12.14 -63.61
C LEU A 300 15.99 11.33 -64.58
N GLY A 301 16.12 11.79 -65.82
CA GLY A 301 17.07 11.24 -66.79
C GLY A 301 18.48 11.77 -66.55
N THR A 302 19.47 10.90 -66.43
CA THR A 302 20.86 11.29 -66.10
C THR A 302 21.77 11.38 -67.33
N THR A 303 22.75 12.28 -67.29
CA THR A 303 23.74 12.45 -68.36
C THR A 303 25.09 12.91 -67.84
N GLY A 304 26.12 12.11 -68.14
CA GLY A 304 27.52 12.46 -67.90
C GLY A 304 28.04 13.41 -68.97
N VAL A 305 28.79 14.43 -68.55
CA VAL A 305 29.32 15.51 -69.40
C VAL A 305 30.80 15.73 -69.12
N ALA A 306 31.57 15.92 -70.18
CA ALA A 306 33.00 16.16 -70.13
C ALA A 306 33.32 17.65 -70.34
N THR A 307 33.72 18.35 -69.27
CA THR A 307 33.96 19.81 -69.34
C THR A 307 35.36 20.19 -69.82
N LEU A 308 36.37 19.37 -69.53
CA LEU A 308 37.78 19.68 -69.85
C LEU A 308 38.14 19.42 -71.32
N TYR A 309 37.45 18.48 -71.98
CA TYR A 309 37.76 18.06 -73.36
C TYR A 309 36.51 17.91 -74.27
N PRO A 310 35.65 18.96 -74.38
CA PRO A 310 34.33 18.87 -75.04
C PRO A 310 34.37 18.62 -76.56
N ASN A 311 35.54 18.75 -77.19
CA ASN A 311 35.76 18.44 -78.61
C ASN A 311 36.09 16.96 -78.86
N ILE A 312 36.26 16.16 -77.80
CA ILE A 312 36.78 14.78 -77.86
C ILE A 312 35.80 13.78 -77.23
N ALA A 313 35.10 14.19 -76.16
CA ALA A 313 34.08 13.40 -75.48
C ALA A 313 32.69 14.08 -75.62
N THR A 314 31.70 13.35 -76.14
CA THR A 314 30.32 13.82 -76.27
C THR A 314 29.49 13.50 -75.01
N PRO A 315 28.48 14.31 -74.66
CA PRO A 315 27.56 14.02 -73.55
C PRO A 315 26.88 12.65 -73.68
N ARG A 316 26.87 11.87 -72.61
CA ARG A 316 26.37 10.48 -72.59
C ARG A 316 25.17 10.35 -71.66
N LYS A 317 24.03 9.91 -72.20
CA LYS A 317 22.87 9.49 -71.40
C LYS A 317 23.20 8.21 -70.65
N VAL A 318 22.81 8.13 -69.39
CA VAL A 318 23.15 7.02 -68.50
C VAL A 318 21.90 6.21 -68.15
N MET A 319 21.01 6.73 -67.30
CA MET A 319 19.82 6.01 -66.83
C MET A 319 18.66 6.97 -66.55
N ASN A 320 17.42 6.48 -66.64
CA ASN A 320 16.26 7.19 -66.08
C ASN A 320 16.02 6.69 -64.66
N LEU A 321 16.27 7.54 -63.66
CA LEU A 321 15.97 7.28 -62.25
C LEU A 321 14.50 7.59 -61.98
N SER A 322 13.86 6.82 -61.11
CA SER A 322 12.43 6.95 -60.78
C SER A 322 12.21 6.85 -59.27
N TYR A 323 12.07 8.01 -58.62
CA TYR A 323 11.76 8.16 -57.21
C TYR A 323 10.24 8.09 -57.05
N SER A 324 9.72 7.14 -56.27
CA SER A 324 8.27 6.87 -56.18
C SER A 324 7.77 7.02 -54.75
N ASN A 325 6.72 7.82 -54.56
CA ASN A 325 6.15 8.18 -53.25
C ASN A 325 7.17 8.77 -52.25
N GLU A 326 8.18 9.46 -52.79
CA GLU A 326 9.31 10.03 -52.05
C GLU A 326 8.98 11.44 -51.53
N THR A 327 9.57 11.85 -50.41
CA THR A 327 9.29 13.16 -49.79
C THR A 327 9.95 14.29 -50.60
N ILE A 328 9.12 15.10 -51.27
CA ILE A 328 9.55 16.24 -52.08
C ILE A 328 9.48 17.58 -51.32
N GLY A 329 8.97 17.59 -50.08
CA GLY A 329 8.93 18.76 -49.21
C GLY A 329 8.11 18.52 -47.95
N ARG A 330 8.15 19.47 -47.01
CA ARG A 330 7.46 19.42 -45.72
C ARG A 330 6.75 20.76 -45.45
N LEU A 331 5.48 20.69 -45.03
CA LEU A 331 4.67 21.85 -44.68
C LEU A 331 4.30 21.84 -43.21
N THR A 332 4.38 23.01 -42.56
CA THR A 332 3.83 23.23 -41.22
C THR A 332 2.58 24.09 -41.34
N ILE A 333 1.41 23.56 -41.00
CA ILE A 333 0.12 24.23 -41.16
C ILE A 333 -0.34 24.80 -39.82
N ASN A 334 -0.18 26.10 -39.63
CA ASN A 334 -0.56 26.79 -38.40
C ASN A 334 -2.04 27.23 -38.43
N PRO A 335 -2.73 27.22 -37.28
CA PRO A 335 -4.10 27.75 -37.15
C PRO A 335 -4.11 29.28 -37.30
N THR A 336 -5.11 29.82 -38.01
CA THR A 336 -5.40 31.26 -38.00
C THR A 336 -6.37 31.57 -36.85
N ILE A 337 -5.95 32.40 -35.91
CA ILE A 337 -6.63 32.65 -34.63
C ILE A 337 -7.33 34.01 -34.61
N THR A 338 -8.43 34.07 -33.85
CA THR A 338 -9.13 35.30 -33.46
C THR A 338 -9.45 35.20 -31.97
N TYR A 339 -9.20 36.26 -31.20
CA TYR A 339 -9.48 36.27 -29.76
C TYR A 339 -10.95 36.65 -29.53
N VAL A 340 -11.73 35.73 -28.97
CA VAL A 340 -13.13 35.99 -28.59
C VAL A 340 -13.18 36.29 -27.10
N ILE A 341 -13.44 37.55 -26.77
CA ILE A 341 -13.68 38.00 -25.39
C ILE A 341 -15.18 38.04 -25.11
N LYS A 342 -15.58 37.62 -23.90
CA LYS A 342 -16.95 37.74 -23.40
C LYS A 342 -17.33 39.21 -23.32
N ASN A 343 -18.60 39.53 -23.61
CA ASN A 343 -19.07 40.91 -23.65
C ASN A 343 -20.55 40.99 -23.20
N PRO A 344 -20.83 41.45 -21.96
CA PRO A 344 -19.86 41.90 -20.95
C PRO A 344 -19.01 40.77 -20.36
N VAL A 345 -17.84 41.14 -19.79
CA VAL A 345 -17.11 40.29 -18.83
C VAL A 345 -17.69 40.46 -17.43
N THR A 346 -17.67 39.39 -16.64
CA THR A 346 -17.98 39.45 -15.20
C THR A 346 -16.68 39.72 -14.42
N ILE A 347 -16.76 40.58 -13.41
CA ILE A 347 -15.63 40.95 -12.54
C ILE A 347 -16.06 40.79 -11.09
N GLU A 348 -15.23 40.17 -10.27
CA GLU A 348 -15.47 40.05 -8.84
C GLU A 348 -15.18 41.38 -8.11
N ALA A 349 -16.10 41.78 -7.23
CA ALA A 349 -15.97 42.94 -6.37
C ALA A 349 -14.75 42.81 -5.47
N GLN A 350 -13.95 43.87 -5.38
CA GLN A 350 -12.69 43.83 -4.62
C GLN A 350 -12.15 45.22 -4.29
N ARG A 351 -11.47 45.30 -3.14
CA ARG A 351 -10.66 46.43 -2.72
C ARG A 351 -9.22 45.95 -2.46
N PRO A 352 -8.21 46.30 -3.29
CA PRO A 352 -8.19 47.26 -4.39
C PRO A 352 -8.44 46.66 -5.78
N ALA A 353 -8.82 47.48 -6.76
CA ALA A 353 -9.13 47.07 -8.13
C ALA A 353 -7.89 46.70 -8.98
N ARG A 354 -7.27 45.53 -8.72
CA ARG A 354 -6.32 44.88 -9.64
C ARG A 354 -6.76 43.45 -9.95
N VAL A 355 -7.45 43.27 -11.07
CA VAL A 355 -7.74 41.93 -11.60
C VAL A 355 -6.40 41.25 -11.99
N PRO A 356 -6.10 40.04 -11.52
CA PRO A 356 -4.89 39.30 -11.91
C PRO A 356 -4.86 38.96 -13.41
N SER A 357 -3.65 38.83 -13.97
CA SER A 357 -3.47 38.44 -15.39
C SER A 357 -4.08 37.07 -15.69
N ASP A 358 -3.95 36.12 -14.75
CA ASP A 358 -4.51 34.78 -14.85
C ASP A 358 -6.03 34.79 -14.86
N THR A 359 -6.67 35.58 -13.99
CA THR A 359 -8.12 35.78 -13.99
C THR A 359 -8.61 36.36 -15.32
N ILE A 360 -7.91 37.36 -15.88
CA ILE A 360 -8.25 37.94 -17.20
C ILE A 360 -8.10 36.90 -18.30
N ARG A 361 -7.00 36.12 -18.31
CA ARG A 361 -6.75 35.05 -19.28
C ARG A 361 -7.84 33.99 -19.23
N ASP A 362 -8.10 33.42 -18.05
CA ASP A 362 -8.85 32.16 -17.93
C ASP A 362 -10.37 32.38 -17.85
N THR A 363 -10.84 33.56 -17.41
CA THR A 363 -12.29 33.79 -17.21
C THR A 363 -12.93 34.70 -18.26
N TRP A 364 -12.22 35.68 -18.84
CA TRP A 364 -12.83 36.68 -19.72
C TRP A 364 -12.86 36.29 -21.20
N PHE A 365 -12.04 35.33 -21.64
CA PHE A 365 -12.06 34.80 -23.00
C PHE A 365 -12.94 33.55 -23.10
N ASP A 366 -13.52 33.32 -24.27
CA ASP A 366 -14.24 32.06 -24.58
C ASP A 366 -13.27 30.95 -25.02
N SER A 367 -12.09 31.31 -25.51
CA SER A 367 -10.96 30.39 -25.72
C SER A 367 -9.63 31.14 -25.73
N VAL A 368 -8.59 30.53 -25.16
CA VAL A 368 -7.20 31.04 -25.20
C VAL A 368 -6.31 30.00 -25.90
N PRO A 369 -5.56 30.37 -26.95
CA PRO A 369 -4.63 29.47 -27.62
C PRO A 369 -3.57 28.92 -26.65
N THR A 370 -3.16 27.67 -26.84
CA THR A 370 -2.18 26.99 -25.95
C THR A 370 -0.85 27.73 -25.85
N TYR A 371 -0.31 28.26 -26.96
CA TYR A 371 0.91 29.07 -26.94
C TYR A 371 0.73 30.44 -26.26
N ALA A 372 -0.49 30.98 -26.23
CA ALA A 372 -0.80 32.29 -25.66
C ALA A 372 -1.01 32.24 -24.13
N ARG A 373 -0.90 31.05 -23.50
CA ARG A 373 -0.90 30.93 -22.03
C ARG A 373 0.27 31.65 -21.36
N ASN A 374 1.40 31.77 -22.05
CA ASN A 374 2.63 32.42 -21.58
C ASN A 374 2.65 33.95 -21.80
N TYR A 375 1.56 34.53 -22.31
CA TYR A 375 1.42 35.97 -22.51
C TYR A 375 0.81 36.66 -21.28
N TYR A 376 1.09 37.96 -21.13
CA TYR A 376 0.55 38.79 -20.07
C TYR A 376 -0.75 39.48 -20.53
N TYR A 377 -1.78 39.40 -19.71
CA TYR A 377 -3.12 39.92 -19.97
C TYR A 377 -3.44 41.01 -18.95
N TYR A 378 -3.81 42.21 -19.42
CA TYR A 378 -4.08 43.33 -18.51
C TYR A 378 -5.08 44.34 -19.08
N VAL A 379 -5.78 45.03 -18.18
CA VAL A 379 -6.68 46.13 -18.54
C VAL A 379 -5.87 47.38 -18.85
N ALA A 380 -6.16 48.03 -19.97
CA ALA A 380 -5.50 49.25 -20.42
C ALA A 380 -6.18 50.50 -19.88
N GLY A 381 -5.42 51.31 -19.14
CA GLY A 381 -5.85 52.62 -18.62
C GLY A 381 -6.36 52.57 -17.18
N THR A 382 -6.31 53.73 -16.52
CA THR A 382 -6.74 53.87 -15.13
C THR A 382 -8.27 53.86 -15.04
N ILE A 383 -8.85 52.82 -14.44
CA ILE A 383 -10.25 52.87 -14.00
C ILE A 383 -10.34 53.94 -12.91
N ASN A 384 -11.07 55.01 -13.17
CA ASN A 384 -11.26 56.08 -12.19
C ASN A 384 -11.93 55.50 -10.92
N ASN A 385 -11.28 55.76 -9.78
CA ASN A 385 -11.46 55.14 -8.47
C ASN A 385 -11.13 53.63 -8.43
N ASN A 386 -10.09 53.29 -7.66
CA ASN A 386 -9.43 51.97 -7.56
C ASN A 386 -10.26 50.89 -6.84
N MET A 387 -11.57 50.78 -7.09
CA MET A 387 -12.46 49.81 -6.45
C MET A 387 -13.45 49.21 -7.46
N TRP A 388 -13.59 47.89 -7.44
CA TRP A 388 -14.68 47.19 -8.12
C TRP A 388 -15.78 46.98 -7.09
N TYR A 389 -16.87 47.75 -7.20
CA TYR A 389 -18.03 47.65 -6.30
C TYR A 389 -19.20 46.91 -6.99
N PRO A 390 -20.01 46.13 -6.25
CA PRO A 390 -21.09 45.33 -6.82
C PRO A 390 -22.06 46.16 -7.67
N GLY A 391 -22.53 45.59 -8.79
CA GLY A 391 -23.43 46.26 -9.73
C GLY A 391 -22.81 47.34 -10.62
N ARG A 392 -21.50 47.65 -10.48
CA ARG A 392 -20.81 48.59 -11.38
C ARG A 392 -20.74 48.04 -12.81
N THR A 393 -21.26 48.79 -13.78
CA THR A 393 -21.14 48.45 -15.21
C THR A 393 -20.36 49.50 -15.99
N GLY A 394 -19.63 49.08 -17.04
CA GLY A 394 -18.94 50.02 -17.93
C GLY A 394 -18.28 49.34 -19.12
N SER A 395 -17.27 49.98 -19.72
CA SER A 395 -16.45 49.40 -20.80
C SER A 395 -14.96 49.63 -20.55
N MET A 396 -14.12 48.73 -21.07
CA MET A 396 -12.67 48.73 -20.95
C MET A 396 -11.99 48.11 -22.19
N THR A 397 -10.67 48.31 -22.29
CA THR A 397 -9.82 47.62 -23.27
C THR A 397 -8.90 46.64 -22.55
N VAL A 398 -8.79 45.41 -23.04
CA VAL A 398 -7.82 44.40 -22.62
C VAL A 398 -6.68 44.34 -23.63
N ASN A 399 -5.44 44.34 -23.14
CA ASN A 399 -4.23 44.14 -23.94
C ASN A 399 -3.70 42.73 -23.74
N VAL A 400 -3.22 42.10 -24.82
CA VAL A 400 -2.44 40.85 -24.80
C VAL A 400 -1.00 41.17 -25.21
N ALA A 401 -0.02 40.80 -24.40
CA ALA A 401 1.39 41.19 -24.60
C ALA A 401 2.41 40.10 -24.25
N ASP A 402 3.58 40.16 -24.89
CA ASP A 402 4.74 39.34 -24.55
C ASP A 402 5.36 39.75 -23.20
N SER A 403 5.63 38.78 -22.34
CA SER A 403 6.34 38.97 -21.07
C SER A 403 7.80 39.39 -21.25
N SER A 404 8.42 39.06 -22.40
CA SER A 404 9.84 39.29 -22.69
C SER A 404 10.13 40.56 -23.51
N ASN A 405 9.17 41.08 -24.28
CA ASN A 405 9.41 42.18 -25.24
C ASN A 405 8.55 43.45 -25.07
N SER A 406 7.58 43.48 -24.15
CA SER A 406 6.64 44.63 -23.99
C SER A 406 5.81 45.00 -25.24
N ILE A 407 5.80 44.13 -26.27
CA ILE A 407 4.98 44.31 -27.48
C ILE A 407 3.55 43.88 -27.15
N VAL A 408 2.59 44.79 -27.38
CA VAL A 408 1.15 44.48 -27.34
C VAL A 408 0.76 43.92 -28.70
N TYR A 409 0.39 42.64 -28.75
CA TYR A 409 -0.05 41.97 -29.97
C TYR A 409 -1.47 42.39 -30.37
N GLU A 410 -2.38 42.49 -29.41
CA GLU A 410 -3.78 42.82 -29.68
C GLU A 410 -4.40 43.68 -28.56
N ARG A 411 -5.40 44.49 -28.95
CA ARG A 411 -6.20 45.33 -28.05
C ARG A 411 -7.67 45.09 -28.32
N ILE A 412 -8.38 44.59 -27.31
CA ILE A 412 -9.73 44.06 -27.45
C ILE A 412 -10.65 44.82 -26.50
N SER A 413 -11.74 45.40 -27.02
CA SER A 413 -12.68 46.19 -26.21
C SER A 413 -13.86 45.34 -25.77
N THR A 414 -14.26 45.48 -24.51
CA THR A 414 -15.44 44.79 -23.95
C THR A 414 -16.21 45.68 -22.96
N ASN A 415 -17.44 45.31 -22.66
CA ASN A 415 -18.18 45.83 -21.51
C ASN A 415 -17.87 44.99 -20.26
N TYR A 416 -18.18 45.49 -19.08
CA TYR A 416 -18.05 44.74 -17.83
C TYR A 416 -19.26 44.94 -16.91
N VAL A 417 -19.51 43.93 -16.07
CA VAL A 417 -20.41 43.97 -14.91
C VAL A 417 -19.63 43.48 -13.70
N VAL A 418 -19.65 44.22 -12.60
CA VAL A 418 -19.13 43.76 -11.31
C VAL A 418 -20.23 43.03 -10.55
N VAL A 419 -19.91 41.85 -10.03
CA VAL A 419 -20.72 41.04 -9.12
C VAL A 419 -19.92 40.73 -7.87
N ASP A 420 -20.55 40.10 -6.89
CA ASP A 420 -19.93 39.72 -5.63
C ASP A 420 -20.49 38.35 -5.25
N THR A 421 -19.64 37.33 -5.35
CA THR A 421 -20.00 35.90 -5.29
C THR A 421 -19.11 35.09 -4.35
N THR A 422 -18.15 35.77 -3.71
CA THR A 422 -17.19 35.23 -2.75
C THR A 422 -17.74 35.45 -1.34
N PRO A 423 -17.83 34.42 -0.48
CA PRO A 423 -18.32 34.58 0.88
C PRO A 423 -17.21 35.01 1.87
N PRO A 424 -17.56 35.70 2.96
CA PRO A 424 -16.62 36.15 3.98
C PRO A 424 -15.68 35.07 4.52
N GLU A 425 -14.47 35.48 4.88
CA GLU A 425 -13.43 34.61 5.44
C GLU A 425 -13.20 34.88 6.93
N GLY A 426 -12.98 33.82 7.70
CA GLY A 426 -12.55 33.87 9.11
C GLY A 426 -12.19 32.47 9.60
N THR A 427 -11.71 32.37 10.84
CA THR A 427 -11.50 31.08 11.54
C THR A 427 -12.24 31.10 12.88
N ALA A 428 -12.75 29.95 13.32
CA ALA A 428 -13.32 29.84 14.67
C ALA A 428 -12.24 30.05 15.74
N VAL A 429 -12.64 30.58 16.89
CA VAL A 429 -11.78 30.62 18.09
C VAL A 429 -11.69 29.20 18.68
N GLU A 430 -10.46 28.74 18.93
CA GLU A 430 -10.21 27.37 19.43
C GLU A 430 -10.47 27.21 20.95
N ASP A 431 -10.42 28.32 21.70
CA ASP A 431 -10.72 28.38 23.13
C ASP A 431 -12.23 28.57 23.40
N PHE A 432 -12.66 28.27 24.63
CA PHE A 432 -14.04 28.53 25.05
C PHE A 432 -14.31 30.02 25.29
N VAL A 433 -15.02 30.66 24.36
CA VAL A 433 -15.61 31.98 24.59
C VAL A 433 -16.74 31.84 25.61
N THR A 434 -16.74 32.70 26.63
CA THR A 434 -17.74 32.67 27.72
C THR A 434 -18.75 33.80 27.56
N ILE A 435 -20.04 33.48 27.57
CA ILE A 435 -21.16 34.43 27.41
C ILE A 435 -22.14 34.26 28.59
N GLN A 436 -22.73 35.38 29.03
CA GLN A 436 -23.69 35.39 30.14
C GLN A 436 -25.05 34.80 29.72
N ALA A 437 -25.64 33.96 30.58
CA ALA A 437 -26.96 33.40 30.37
C ALA A 437 -28.02 34.50 30.34
N ASN A 438 -28.94 34.43 29.37
CA ASN A 438 -30.03 35.40 29.30
C ASN A 438 -31.27 34.80 28.63
N ARG A 439 -32.37 34.64 29.38
CA ARG A 439 -33.66 34.14 28.88
C ARG A 439 -34.45 35.20 28.09
N HIS A 440 -34.08 36.48 28.21
CA HIS A 440 -34.85 37.62 27.69
C HIS A 440 -34.36 38.15 26.34
N ARG A 441 -33.21 37.68 25.82
CA ARG A 441 -32.67 38.07 24.51
C ARG A 441 -31.87 36.97 23.82
N ASP A 442 -31.61 37.15 22.53
CA ASP A 442 -30.64 36.38 21.76
C ASP A 442 -29.23 37.02 21.82
N PHE A 443 -28.24 36.38 21.19
CA PHE A 443 -26.89 36.93 21.02
C PHE A 443 -26.89 38.27 20.26
N THR A 444 -25.97 39.18 20.61
CA THR A 444 -25.66 40.35 19.77
C THR A 444 -24.62 40.01 18.69
N GLN A 445 -24.45 40.89 17.71
CA GLN A 445 -23.42 40.71 16.67
C GLN A 445 -22.01 40.83 17.26
N GLU A 446 -21.81 41.65 18.28
CA GLU A 446 -20.55 41.79 19.00
C GLU A 446 -20.19 40.48 19.73
N GLU A 447 -21.17 39.87 20.40
CA GLU A 447 -21.00 38.57 21.07
C GLU A 447 -20.66 37.44 20.09
N LEU A 448 -21.33 37.38 18.93
CA LEU A 448 -21.01 36.41 17.89
C LEU A 448 -19.65 36.66 17.23
N ARG A 449 -19.20 37.92 17.13
CA ARG A 449 -17.86 38.25 16.58
C ARG A 449 -16.72 37.82 17.50
N LEU A 450 -16.95 37.66 18.81
CA LEU A 450 -15.96 37.07 19.72
C LEU A 450 -15.63 35.60 19.37
N LEU A 451 -16.49 34.93 18.61
CA LEU A 451 -16.32 33.53 18.19
C LEU A 451 -15.40 33.37 16.97
N VAL A 452 -15.01 34.47 16.29
CA VAL A 452 -14.38 34.43 14.97
C VAL A 452 -13.11 35.29 14.91
N ASN A 453 -11.97 34.62 14.71
CA ASN A 453 -10.68 35.25 14.42
C ASN A 453 -10.55 35.65 12.95
N GLY A 454 -9.84 36.75 12.70
CA GLY A 454 -9.37 37.12 11.35
C GLY A 454 -10.45 37.45 10.33
N LEU A 455 -11.67 37.79 10.78
CA LEU A 455 -12.81 38.09 9.91
C LEU A 455 -12.46 39.16 8.86
N LYS A 456 -12.73 38.87 7.59
CA LYS A 456 -12.43 39.73 6.43
C LYS A 456 -13.25 39.31 5.22
N ASP A 457 -13.26 40.13 4.18
CA ASP A 457 -13.90 39.83 2.90
C ASP A 457 -13.15 40.47 1.72
N ASN A 458 -13.47 40.08 0.47
CA ASN A 458 -12.94 40.72 -0.75
C ASN A 458 -13.50 42.14 -0.95
N TRP A 459 -14.78 42.35 -0.65
CA TRP A 459 -15.49 43.60 -0.89
C TRP A 459 -16.08 44.22 0.38
N SER A 460 -16.71 43.38 1.20
CA SER A 460 -17.56 43.73 2.33
C SER A 460 -16.76 44.30 3.50
N GLU A 461 -17.32 45.32 4.16
CA GLU A 461 -16.73 45.88 5.38
C GLU A 461 -17.21 45.08 6.60
N LEU A 462 -16.40 45.02 7.66
CA LEU A 462 -16.65 44.18 8.85
C LEU A 462 -18.06 44.34 9.43
N GLU A 463 -18.59 45.57 9.42
CA GLU A 463 -19.90 45.94 9.95
C GLU A 463 -21.07 45.35 9.13
N ASN A 464 -20.86 45.10 7.82
CA ASN A 464 -21.86 44.54 6.92
C ASN A 464 -21.94 43.00 7.02
N ILE A 465 -20.84 42.33 7.36
CA ILE A 465 -20.82 40.89 7.55
C ILE A 465 -21.66 40.55 8.79
N THR A 466 -22.77 39.85 8.57
CA THR A 466 -23.69 39.37 9.61
C THR A 466 -23.29 37.97 10.04
N LEU A 467 -23.23 37.74 11.35
CA LEU A 467 -22.97 36.43 11.94
C LEU A 467 -24.28 35.83 12.48
N THR A 468 -24.47 34.52 12.32
CA THR A 468 -25.55 33.78 12.98
C THR A 468 -25.04 32.47 13.57
N PHE A 469 -25.62 32.06 14.69
CA PHE A 469 -25.40 30.77 15.36
C PHE A 469 -26.72 29.99 15.32
N GLU A 470 -26.67 28.68 15.12
CA GLU A 470 -27.90 27.87 14.96
C GLU A 470 -28.77 27.92 16.22
N LYS A 471 -28.15 27.80 17.40
CA LYS A 471 -28.83 27.84 18.69
C LYS A 471 -29.05 29.27 19.18
N LYS A 472 -30.09 29.46 20.00
CA LYS A 472 -30.54 30.76 20.53
C LYS A 472 -30.17 30.92 21.99
N LEU A 473 -29.62 32.08 22.38
CA LEU A 473 -29.06 32.28 23.74
C LEU A 473 -30.07 31.96 24.85
N TYR A 474 -31.33 32.37 24.68
CA TYR A 474 -32.42 32.10 25.62
C TYR A 474 -32.83 30.62 25.76
N ASN A 475 -32.33 29.73 24.90
CA ASN A 475 -32.49 28.28 24.98
C ASN A 475 -31.22 27.56 25.50
N LEU A 476 -30.13 28.28 25.81
CA LEU A 476 -28.87 27.69 26.27
C LEU A 476 -28.73 27.79 27.79
N SER A 477 -28.71 26.63 28.46
CA SER A 477 -28.57 26.56 29.91
C SER A 477 -27.19 27.01 30.39
N PRO A 478 -27.10 27.68 31.56
CA PRO A 478 -25.82 27.99 32.20
C PRO A 478 -25.09 26.72 32.66
N SER A 479 -23.82 26.91 32.99
CA SER A 479 -22.86 25.85 33.34
C SER A 479 -22.66 24.79 32.25
N THR A 480 -23.25 25.00 31.06
CA THR A 480 -23.20 24.09 29.93
C THR A 480 -22.23 24.64 28.87
N SER A 481 -21.46 23.74 28.25
CA SER A 481 -20.57 24.06 27.13
C SER A 481 -21.18 23.53 25.83
N TYR A 482 -21.17 24.36 24.79
CA TYR A 482 -21.77 24.09 23.50
C TYR A 482 -20.71 24.17 22.40
N GLN A 483 -20.79 23.26 21.43
CA GLN A 483 -20.00 23.31 20.20
C GLN A 483 -20.95 23.28 19.01
N ASP A 484 -20.78 24.20 18.07
CA ASP A 484 -21.66 24.32 16.91
C ASP A 484 -21.00 25.07 15.73
N TRP A 485 -21.76 25.31 14.67
CA TRP A 485 -21.32 26.15 13.54
C TRP A 485 -21.79 27.61 13.67
N VAL A 486 -20.91 28.53 13.26
CA VAL A 486 -21.24 29.95 13.04
C VAL A 486 -21.32 30.21 11.55
N LYS A 487 -22.42 30.78 11.08
CA LYS A 487 -22.57 31.27 9.71
C LYS A 487 -22.09 32.71 9.60
N LEU A 488 -21.27 32.99 8.59
CA LEU A 488 -20.96 34.32 8.10
C LEU A 488 -21.81 34.57 6.85
N THR A 489 -22.45 35.74 6.73
CA THR A 489 -23.22 36.17 5.57
C THR A 489 -22.89 37.64 5.25
N ASP A 490 -22.65 37.98 3.99
CA ASP A 490 -22.35 39.36 3.56
C ASP A 490 -23.59 40.17 3.12
N GLU A 491 -23.35 41.38 2.62
CA GLU A 491 -24.36 42.28 2.03
C GLU A 491 -24.95 41.79 0.69
N SER A 492 -24.27 40.84 0.04
CA SER A 492 -24.61 40.27 -1.27
C SER A 492 -25.39 38.96 -1.18
N GLY A 493 -25.40 38.33 0.01
CA GLY A 493 -26.05 37.06 0.31
C GLY A 493 -25.13 35.83 0.18
N ASN A 494 -23.82 36.00 0.07
CA ASN A 494 -22.87 34.88 0.05
C ASN A 494 -22.60 34.40 1.48
N GLU A 495 -22.51 33.08 1.67
CA GLU A 495 -22.50 32.47 3.00
C GLU A 495 -21.35 31.49 3.23
N ARG A 496 -20.80 31.45 4.45
CA ARG A 496 -19.78 30.48 4.88
C ARG A 496 -20.04 30.01 6.31
N SER A 497 -20.05 28.70 6.53
CA SER A 497 -20.14 28.12 7.89
C SER A 497 -18.74 27.80 8.45
N LEU A 498 -18.46 28.25 9.67
CA LEU A 498 -17.28 27.90 10.44
C LEU A 498 -17.64 26.79 11.45
N LEU A 499 -17.03 25.61 11.29
CA LEU A 499 -17.29 24.43 12.12
C LEU A 499 -16.56 24.51 13.47
N ASN A 500 -17.04 23.74 14.45
CA ASN A 500 -16.38 23.50 15.75
C ASN A 500 -16.13 24.77 16.59
N THR A 501 -17.01 25.76 16.50
CA THR A 501 -16.97 26.94 17.37
C THR A 501 -17.32 26.56 18.81
N LYS A 502 -16.49 26.94 19.79
CA LYS A 502 -16.66 26.56 21.20
C LYS A 502 -17.19 27.71 22.05
N LEU A 503 -18.32 27.46 22.71
CA LEU A 503 -19.06 28.42 23.53
C LEU A 503 -19.30 27.84 24.93
N ARG A 504 -19.20 28.66 25.96
CA ARG A 504 -19.62 28.34 27.34
C ARG A 504 -20.62 29.36 27.82
N ILE A 505 -21.75 28.90 28.35
CA ILE A 505 -22.73 29.78 28.98
C ILE A 505 -22.56 29.71 30.50
N THR A 506 -22.48 30.87 31.14
CA THR A 506 -22.36 31.02 32.60
C THR A 506 -23.42 31.99 33.11
N ASP A 507 -23.91 31.78 34.32
CA ASP A 507 -24.84 32.69 34.99
C ASP A 507 -24.21 33.17 36.29
N THR A 508 -23.93 34.47 36.37
CA THR A 508 -23.18 35.08 37.49
C THR A 508 -23.82 36.39 37.94
N ILE A 509 -25.13 36.51 37.79
CA ILE A 509 -25.93 37.66 38.17
C ILE A 509 -26.92 37.17 39.25
N ALA A 510 -27.25 38.04 40.21
CA ALA A 510 -28.09 37.68 41.34
C ALA A 510 -29.53 38.18 41.15
N PRO A 511 -30.54 37.46 41.68
CA PRO A 511 -31.94 37.76 41.47
C PRO A 511 -32.35 39.05 42.19
N THR A 512 -33.36 39.72 41.64
CA THR A 512 -33.82 41.04 42.08
C THR A 512 -35.30 41.03 42.48
N GLY A 513 -35.69 42.03 43.29
CA GLY A 513 -37.04 42.25 43.81
C GLY A 513 -37.00 43.10 45.08
N THR A 514 -38.10 43.76 45.45
CA THR A 514 -38.13 44.73 46.56
C THR A 514 -39.18 44.40 47.63
N VAL A 515 -38.84 44.71 48.90
CA VAL A 515 -39.74 44.51 50.04
C VAL A 515 -40.70 45.68 50.30
N LYS A 516 -41.81 45.39 51.00
CA LYS A 516 -42.71 46.36 51.63
C LYS A 516 -42.10 46.88 52.93
N SER A 517 -42.39 48.13 53.27
CA SER A 517 -41.92 48.80 54.51
C SER A 517 -42.97 48.80 55.65
N GLU A 518 -44.08 48.09 55.45
CA GLU A 518 -45.17 47.97 56.43
C GLU A 518 -44.90 46.84 57.43
N THR A 519 -45.55 46.90 58.61
CA THR A 519 -45.55 45.77 59.56
C THR A 519 -46.61 44.78 59.11
N ILE A 520 -46.21 43.57 58.74
CA ILE A 520 -47.10 42.50 58.31
C ILE A 520 -47.60 41.78 59.56
N ASP A 521 -48.90 41.53 59.66
CA ASP A 521 -49.42 40.75 60.78
C ASP A 521 -49.24 39.25 60.50
N LEU A 522 -48.56 38.53 61.41
CA LEU A 522 -48.36 37.08 61.36
C LEU A 522 -49.07 36.38 62.53
N SER A 523 -49.95 37.07 63.27
CA SER A 523 -50.68 36.53 64.43
C SER A 523 -51.58 35.34 64.11
N GLY A 524 -52.02 35.23 62.85
CA GLY A 524 -52.78 34.09 62.33
C GLY A 524 -51.94 32.97 61.70
N VAL A 525 -50.60 33.05 61.72
CA VAL A 525 -49.72 32.01 61.16
C VAL A 525 -49.44 30.96 62.23
N THR A 526 -49.92 29.73 62.00
CA THR A 526 -49.79 28.61 62.94
C THR A 526 -48.47 27.83 62.79
N THR A 527 -47.71 28.03 61.71
CA THR A 527 -46.50 27.28 61.39
C THR A 527 -45.21 27.92 61.93
N ALA A 528 -44.26 27.09 62.35
CA ALA A 528 -42.99 27.52 62.93
C ALA A 528 -42.11 28.35 61.97
N ILE A 529 -42.19 28.09 60.66
CA ILE A 529 -41.53 28.88 59.61
C ILE A 529 -42.64 29.40 58.66
N PRO A 530 -42.58 30.67 58.19
CA PRO A 530 -43.55 31.17 57.21
C PRO A 530 -43.42 30.44 55.87
N SER A 531 -44.54 30.16 55.20
CA SER A 531 -44.54 29.56 53.87
C SER A 531 -44.13 30.57 52.77
N ARG A 532 -43.86 30.10 51.55
CA ARG A 532 -43.60 31.00 50.40
C ARG A 532 -44.73 32.02 50.20
N THR A 533 -45.98 31.64 50.47
CA THR A 533 -47.14 32.53 50.38
C THR A 533 -47.07 33.67 51.39
N ASP A 534 -46.67 33.36 52.63
CA ASP A 534 -46.51 34.34 53.71
C ASP A 534 -45.28 35.23 53.47
N LEU A 535 -44.20 34.67 52.92
CA LEU A 535 -43.00 35.42 52.53
C LEU A 535 -43.26 36.37 51.35
N LEU A 536 -44.12 35.99 50.38
CA LEU A 536 -44.57 36.88 49.31
C LEU A 536 -45.38 38.08 49.83
N ALA A 537 -46.00 38.00 51.02
CA ALA A 537 -46.66 39.15 51.63
C ALA A 537 -45.67 40.30 51.92
N PHE A 538 -44.38 40.01 52.12
CA PHE A 538 -43.33 41.02 52.29
C PHE A 538 -42.81 41.64 50.99
N LEU A 539 -43.13 41.13 49.80
CA LEU A 539 -42.54 41.57 48.52
C LEU A 539 -43.50 42.40 47.64
N ASN A 540 -42.99 43.18 46.70
CA ASN A 540 -43.78 44.05 45.81
C ASN A 540 -44.22 43.37 44.49
N ASN A 541 -44.09 42.04 44.38
CA ASN A 541 -44.34 41.24 43.18
C ASN A 541 -43.49 41.66 41.96
N ASP A 542 -42.27 42.11 42.22
CA ASP A 542 -41.27 42.58 41.26
C ASP A 542 -40.02 41.66 41.20
N LEU A 543 -40.22 40.36 41.44
CA LEU A 543 -39.17 39.34 41.33
C LEU A 543 -38.77 39.13 39.87
N ASP A 544 -37.51 39.39 39.54
CA ASP A 544 -36.94 39.21 38.19
C ASP A 544 -35.44 38.85 38.23
N ASP A 545 -35.01 38.11 37.21
CA ASP A 545 -33.66 37.57 37.05
C ASP A 545 -33.34 37.31 35.57
N ASN A 546 -32.06 37.26 35.18
CA ASN A 546 -31.66 37.04 33.79
C ASN A 546 -31.87 35.59 33.30
N TRP A 547 -31.98 34.60 34.18
CA TRP A 547 -32.18 33.20 33.79
C TRP A 547 -33.23 32.45 34.61
N THR A 548 -33.25 32.61 35.92
CA THR A 548 -34.13 31.86 36.84
C THR A 548 -35.55 32.42 36.79
N LEU A 549 -36.56 31.56 36.64
CA LEU A 549 -37.96 32.01 36.61
C LEU A 549 -38.40 32.50 38.01
N PRO A 550 -39.20 33.58 38.13
CA PRO A 550 -39.58 34.16 39.42
C PRO A 550 -40.28 33.21 40.41
N GLU A 551 -40.96 32.17 39.90
CA GLU A 551 -41.54 31.09 40.71
C GLU A 551 -40.48 30.21 41.41
N ASN A 552 -39.29 30.08 40.80
CA ASN A 552 -38.19 29.26 41.26
C ASN A 552 -37.10 30.04 42.03
N ILE A 553 -37.14 31.39 42.01
CA ILE A 553 -36.29 32.22 42.89
C ILE A 553 -36.68 31.91 44.34
N LYS A 554 -35.74 31.40 45.13
CA LYS A 554 -35.94 31.06 46.55
C LYS A 554 -36.03 32.34 47.38
N ILE A 555 -36.91 32.34 48.39
CA ILE A 555 -37.20 33.49 49.27
C ILE A 555 -37.09 33.00 50.71
N GLU A 556 -36.34 33.68 51.56
CA GLU A 556 -36.14 33.32 52.97
C GLU A 556 -36.25 34.55 53.89
N LEU A 557 -36.95 34.40 55.03
CA LEU A 557 -36.91 35.37 56.14
C LEU A 557 -35.81 34.99 57.13
N VAL A 558 -34.78 35.83 57.21
CA VAL A 558 -33.55 35.62 57.97
C VAL A 558 -33.30 36.73 58.99
N ASP A 559 -32.45 36.45 59.98
CA ASP A 559 -31.94 37.42 60.93
C ASP A 559 -30.83 38.31 60.31
N SER A 560 -30.26 39.21 61.11
CA SER A 560 -29.14 40.08 60.68
C SER A 560 -27.85 39.34 60.33
N ASN A 561 -27.77 38.02 60.58
CA ASN A 561 -26.63 37.16 60.31
C ASN A 561 -26.88 36.23 59.11
N GLY A 562 -28.08 36.23 58.51
CA GLY A 562 -28.45 35.39 57.38
C GLY A 562 -29.03 34.01 57.74
N SER A 563 -29.43 33.79 59.00
CA SER A 563 -30.05 32.56 59.52
C SER A 563 -31.58 32.67 59.59
N VAL A 564 -32.31 31.61 59.22
CA VAL A 564 -33.79 31.64 59.11
C VAL A 564 -34.49 31.86 60.46
N ILE A 565 -35.53 32.71 60.48
CA ILE A 565 -36.33 33.03 61.68
C ILE A 565 -37.47 32.02 61.88
N ASN A 566 -37.71 31.62 63.14
CA ASN A 566 -38.82 30.76 63.57
C ASN A 566 -39.82 31.57 64.43
N LEU A 567 -41.11 31.48 64.10
CA LEU A 567 -42.20 32.25 64.72
C LEU A 567 -42.63 31.74 66.10
N GLN A 568 -42.48 30.44 66.39
CA GLN A 568 -42.91 29.83 67.65
C GLN A 568 -41.93 30.12 68.81
N ASN A 569 -40.74 30.64 68.51
CA ASN A 569 -39.72 31.01 69.50
C ASN A 569 -39.87 32.46 70.03
N LEU A 570 -41.06 33.07 69.89
CA LEU A 570 -41.29 34.49 70.16
C LEU A 570 -42.14 34.69 71.42
N GLU A 571 -41.72 35.63 72.27
CA GLU A 571 -42.35 35.88 73.58
C GLU A 571 -43.74 36.52 73.44
N SER A 572 -44.73 35.99 74.17
CA SER A 572 -46.17 36.25 74.00
C SER A 572 -46.66 37.60 74.57
N GLU A 573 -45.99 38.68 74.22
CA GLU A 573 -46.43 40.08 74.40
C GLU A 573 -46.50 40.83 73.06
N ASP A 574 -47.21 41.96 73.01
CA ASP A 574 -47.53 42.74 71.79
C ASP A 574 -46.32 43.46 71.15
N ASN A 575 -45.22 42.75 70.95
CA ASN A 575 -43.97 43.23 70.39
C ASN A 575 -44.00 43.27 68.85
N ILE A 576 -43.25 44.22 68.26
CA ILE A 576 -42.98 44.26 66.83
C ILE A 576 -41.57 43.71 66.59
N TYR A 577 -41.47 42.53 65.98
CA TYR A 577 -40.19 41.92 65.62
C TYR A 577 -39.57 42.55 64.36
N THR A 578 -38.30 42.27 64.07
CA THR A 578 -37.60 42.71 62.85
C THR A 578 -36.79 41.57 62.26
N GLY A 579 -36.83 41.40 60.93
CA GLY A 579 -36.05 40.42 60.18
C GLY A 579 -35.68 40.95 58.79
N TYR A 580 -35.09 40.10 57.94
CA TYR A 580 -34.61 40.45 56.60
C TYR A 580 -35.03 39.41 55.56
N ILE A 581 -35.32 39.83 54.32
CA ILE A 581 -35.55 38.93 53.18
C ILE A 581 -34.24 38.72 52.41
N ARG A 582 -33.95 37.47 52.07
CA ARG A 582 -32.94 37.03 51.08
C ARG A 582 -33.62 36.42 49.86
N LEU A 583 -33.11 36.72 48.67
CA LEU A 583 -33.43 36.03 47.42
C LEU A 583 -32.21 35.22 46.94
N GLU A 584 -32.45 34.06 46.32
CA GLU A 584 -31.41 33.15 45.82
C GLU A 584 -31.92 32.47 44.54
N ASP A 585 -31.08 32.35 43.52
CA ASP A 585 -31.44 31.80 42.21
C ASP A 585 -31.17 30.28 42.09
N ALA A 586 -31.34 29.72 40.89
CA ALA A 586 -31.07 28.31 40.63
C ALA A 586 -29.57 27.92 40.56
N GLN A 587 -28.64 28.88 40.64
CA GLN A 587 -27.18 28.66 40.61
C GLN A 587 -26.48 29.04 41.92
N GLY A 588 -27.21 29.56 42.91
CA GLY A 588 -26.70 30.01 44.20
C GLY A 588 -26.24 31.47 44.26
N ASN A 589 -26.54 32.29 43.25
CA ASN A 589 -26.33 33.74 43.32
C ASN A 589 -27.36 34.36 44.28
N GLN A 590 -26.88 35.09 45.30
CA GLN A 590 -27.73 35.65 46.36
C GLN A 590 -27.90 37.16 46.26
N SER A 591 -29.09 37.66 46.59
CA SER A 591 -29.36 39.10 46.72
C SER A 591 -28.77 39.69 48.01
N ASN A 592 -28.68 41.02 48.05
CA ASN A 592 -28.53 41.75 49.31
C ASN A 592 -29.77 41.56 50.21
N LEU A 593 -29.60 41.67 51.53
CA LEU A 593 -30.66 41.51 52.55
C LEU A 593 -31.55 42.76 52.69
N GLN A 594 -32.85 42.60 52.96
CA GLN A 594 -33.86 43.69 53.00
C GLN A 594 -34.83 43.62 54.22
N GLU A 595 -34.99 44.69 55.01
CA GLU A 595 -35.62 44.68 56.37
C GLU A 595 -37.18 44.69 56.44
N VAL A 596 -37.80 43.94 57.38
CA VAL A 596 -39.27 43.70 57.55
C VAL A 596 -39.75 43.39 59.03
N LYS A 597 -41.07 43.40 59.39
CA LYS A 597 -41.62 43.41 60.82
C LYS A 597 -43.04 42.75 61.09
N PHE A 598 -43.39 42.23 62.32
CA PHE A 598 -44.69 41.50 62.69
C PHE A 598 -45.08 41.25 64.23
N GLN A 599 -46.31 40.71 64.61
CA GLN A 599 -46.97 40.61 66.01
C GLN A 599 -48.05 39.44 66.31
N GLY A 600 -48.71 39.29 67.53
CA GLY A 600 -49.97 38.46 67.86
C GLY A 600 -50.45 38.10 69.36
N ARG A 601 -51.75 37.73 69.69
CA ARG A 601 -52.37 37.31 71.05
C ARG A 601 -53.93 36.91 71.14
N ASP A 602 -54.46 36.01 72.07
CA ASP A 602 -55.93 35.79 72.53
C ASP A 602 -56.23 34.85 73.81
N ALA A 603 -57.50 34.55 74.31
CA ALA A 603 -57.92 33.62 75.46
C ALA A 603 -59.48 33.32 75.81
N GLU A 604 -59.99 32.08 76.19
CA GLU A 604 -61.20 31.64 77.06
C GLU A 604 -61.42 30.08 77.47
N GLY A 605 -62.44 29.24 77.03
CA GLY A 605 -62.74 27.80 77.50
C GLY A 605 -64.05 26.96 77.00
N PRO A 606 -64.17 25.58 77.08
CA PRO A 606 -64.90 24.66 76.13
C PRO A 606 -66.26 23.95 76.44
N THR A 607 -66.96 23.43 75.41
CA THR A 607 -68.27 22.68 75.46
C THR A 607 -68.53 21.62 74.34
N GLY A 608 -69.57 20.75 74.45
CA GLY A 608 -70.00 19.75 73.42
C GLY A 608 -71.42 19.13 73.60
N ASN A 609 -71.81 18.13 72.77
CA ASN A 609 -73.13 17.42 72.78
C ASN A 609 -72.99 15.87 72.71
N VAL A 610 -73.78 15.09 73.47
CA VAL A 610 -73.66 13.60 73.53
C VAL A 610 -74.86 12.78 73.01
N THR A 611 -74.56 11.56 72.55
CA THR A 611 -75.51 10.55 72.07
C THR A 611 -76.21 9.78 73.19
N THR A 612 -77.25 9.00 72.85
CA THR A 612 -78.08 8.22 73.79
C THR A 612 -78.20 6.72 73.44
N SER A 613 -77.47 6.26 72.42
CA SER A 613 -77.36 4.84 72.07
C SER A 613 -76.06 4.24 72.65
N PRO A 614 -76.02 2.95 73.01
CA PRO A 614 -74.77 2.29 73.40
C PRO A 614 -73.74 2.28 72.27
N VAL A 615 -72.49 2.59 72.60
CA VAL A 615 -71.31 2.46 71.72
C VAL A 615 -70.70 1.06 71.84
N ASP A 616 -70.24 0.46 70.75
CA ASP A 616 -69.60 -0.86 70.76
C ASP A 616 -68.09 -0.72 70.52
N PHE A 617 -67.26 -1.25 71.42
CA PHE A 617 -65.80 -1.26 71.29
C PHE A 617 -65.25 -2.65 70.96
N GLN A 618 -64.10 -2.70 70.29
CA GLN A 618 -63.39 -3.95 70.01
C GLN A 618 -62.61 -4.48 71.23
N ALA A 619 -62.74 -5.77 71.50
CA ALA A 619 -62.04 -6.51 72.53
C ALA A 619 -60.54 -6.56 72.25
N ARG A 620 -59.74 -6.33 73.30
CA ARG A 620 -58.28 -6.21 73.22
C ARG A 620 -57.62 -6.56 74.56
N ARG A 621 -56.43 -7.15 74.49
CA ARG A 621 -55.63 -7.52 75.68
C ARG A 621 -54.69 -6.41 76.17
N SER A 622 -54.50 -5.38 75.34
CA SER A 622 -53.68 -4.18 75.59
C SER A 622 -54.36 -2.94 74.99
N GLU A 623 -53.86 -1.75 75.37
CA GLU A 623 -54.31 -0.41 74.93
C GLU A 623 -55.68 0.04 75.47
N GLU A 624 -55.74 1.24 76.04
CA GLU A 624 -56.98 1.84 76.56
C GLU A 624 -57.81 2.52 75.47
N LEU A 625 -59.03 2.94 75.80
CA LEU A 625 -59.92 3.69 74.88
C LEU A 625 -59.23 4.95 74.34
N THR A 626 -59.16 5.09 73.01
CA THR A 626 -58.52 6.25 72.37
C THR A 626 -59.41 7.49 72.41
N ARG A 627 -58.84 8.68 72.14
CA ARG A 627 -59.60 9.94 72.06
C ARG A 627 -60.73 9.88 71.04
N GLU A 628 -60.52 9.19 69.91
CA GLU A 628 -61.52 9.02 68.85
C GLU A 628 -62.64 8.04 69.26
N GLU A 629 -62.28 6.95 69.95
CA GLU A 629 -63.27 6.06 70.57
C GLU A 629 -64.11 6.80 71.62
N LEU A 630 -63.53 7.75 72.36
CA LEU A 630 -64.27 8.61 73.28
C LEU A 630 -65.09 9.71 72.59
N LEU A 631 -64.70 10.16 71.40
CA LEU A 631 -65.51 11.09 70.58
C LEU A 631 -66.75 10.42 69.99
N SER A 632 -66.79 9.10 69.82
CA SER A 632 -67.99 8.37 69.38
C SER A 632 -69.21 8.53 70.31
N PHE A 633 -69.01 9.00 71.54
CA PHE A 633 -70.07 9.40 72.46
C PHE A 633 -70.71 10.76 72.13
N PHE A 634 -70.10 11.57 71.28
CA PHE A 634 -70.57 12.90 70.91
C PHE A 634 -71.29 12.89 69.55
N THR A 635 -72.19 13.84 69.32
CA THR A 635 -72.87 14.00 68.01
C THR A 635 -72.13 14.92 67.06
N ASP A 636 -71.34 15.83 67.63
CA ASP A 636 -70.56 16.87 67.00
C ASP A 636 -69.30 17.08 67.89
N ASP A 637 -68.16 17.44 67.31
CA ASP A 637 -66.91 17.60 68.07
C ASP A 637 -67.01 18.69 69.16
N PRO A 638 -66.28 18.54 70.30
CA PRO A 638 -66.20 19.56 71.33
C PRO A 638 -65.42 20.79 70.84
N LEU A 639 -65.88 21.98 71.22
CA LEU A 639 -65.34 23.27 70.78
C LEU A 639 -64.87 24.13 71.95
N ASP A 640 -63.77 24.84 71.73
CA ASP A 640 -63.25 25.94 72.53
C ASP A 640 -62.96 27.17 71.63
N ASN A 641 -62.61 28.33 72.20
CA ASN A 641 -62.19 29.51 71.43
C ASN A 641 -60.67 29.65 71.27
N VAL A 642 -59.85 29.11 72.18
CA VAL A 642 -58.38 29.16 72.09
C VAL A 642 -57.82 27.81 71.70
N THR A 643 -58.25 26.79 72.45
CA THR A 643 -57.69 25.45 72.40
C THR A 643 -58.23 24.78 71.13
N PRO A 644 -57.37 24.37 70.19
CA PRO A 644 -57.79 23.52 69.09
C PRO A 644 -58.58 22.32 69.64
N THR A 645 -59.65 21.91 68.94
CA THR A 645 -60.55 20.84 69.38
C THR A 645 -59.79 19.56 69.77
N ASP A 646 -58.74 19.23 69.03
CA ASP A 646 -57.81 18.13 69.24
C ASP A 646 -57.01 18.20 70.55
N GLU A 647 -56.73 19.41 71.05
CA GLU A 647 -56.04 19.66 72.31
C GLU A 647 -56.97 19.73 73.54
N ILE A 648 -58.28 19.53 73.35
CA ILE A 648 -59.25 19.30 74.45
C ILE A 648 -59.08 17.86 74.98
N ASP A 649 -58.80 17.73 76.28
CA ASP A 649 -58.72 16.46 77.02
C ASP A 649 -60.10 15.82 77.19
N LEU A 650 -60.23 14.54 76.80
CA LEU A 650 -61.43 13.73 76.93
C LEU A 650 -61.18 12.53 77.84
N SER A 651 -62.07 12.28 78.82
CA SER A 651 -62.00 11.06 79.63
C SER A 651 -63.37 10.45 79.98
N LEU A 652 -63.52 9.16 79.68
CA LEU A 652 -64.66 8.33 80.09
C LEU A 652 -64.48 7.85 81.53
N ARG A 653 -65.53 7.97 82.34
CA ARG A 653 -65.52 7.78 83.78
C ARG A 653 -66.75 7.01 84.25
N ASN A 654 -66.59 6.18 85.26
CA ASN A 654 -67.69 5.46 85.88
C ASN A 654 -68.58 6.42 86.69
N ASN A 655 -69.71 5.93 87.23
CA ASN A 655 -70.62 6.74 88.05
C ASN A 655 -70.03 7.22 89.41
N VAL A 656 -68.81 6.82 89.76
CA VAL A 656 -68.05 7.24 90.96
C VAL A 656 -67.00 8.31 90.62
N GLY A 657 -66.52 8.37 89.36
CA GLY A 657 -65.61 9.38 88.83
C GLY A 657 -64.25 8.84 88.33
N ASP A 658 -63.96 7.56 88.55
CA ASP A 658 -62.73 6.89 88.08
C ASP A 658 -62.80 6.60 86.59
N ILE A 659 -61.66 6.56 85.90
CA ILE A 659 -61.59 6.28 84.46
C ILE A 659 -62.05 4.84 84.16
N VAL A 660 -62.76 4.66 83.06
CA VAL A 660 -63.23 3.35 82.57
C VAL A 660 -62.19 2.73 81.64
N SER A 661 -61.89 1.45 81.87
CA SER A 661 -61.04 0.62 81.01
C SER A 661 -61.86 -0.51 80.39
N ILE A 662 -61.47 -0.94 79.18
CA ILE A 662 -62.02 -2.13 78.50
C ILE A 662 -60.99 -3.25 78.29
N VAL A 663 -59.76 -3.06 78.80
CA VAL A 663 -58.64 -3.95 78.54
C VAL A 663 -58.84 -5.29 79.24
N ASN A 664 -58.60 -6.40 78.52
CA ASN A 664 -58.89 -7.76 78.98
C ASN A 664 -60.36 -8.05 79.33
N VAL A 665 -61.31 -7.22 78.84
CA VAL A 665 -62.74 -7.57 78.86
C VAL A 665 -63.03 -8.52 77.69
N ALA A 666 -63.36 -9.78 78.02
CA ALA A 666 -63.72 -10.78 77.04
C ALA A 666 -64.96 -10.36 76.21
N PRO A 667 -64.99 -10.63 74.90
CA PRO A 667 -66.07 -10.20 74.00
C PRO A 667 -67.44 -10.74 74.45
N SER A 668 -68.43 -9.86 74.55
CA SER A 668 -69.73 -10.18 75.17
C SER A 668 -70.86 -9.24 74.75
N THR A 669 -72.10 -9.72 74.75
CA THR A 669 -73.30 -8.94 74.37
C THR A 669 -73.83 -8.00 75.47
N THR A 670 -73.00 -7.67 76.47
CA THR A 670 -73.39 -6.97 77.71
C THR A 670 -73.16 -5.45 77.64
N VAL A 671 -74.12 -4.64 78.12
CA VAL A 671 -74.10 -3.16 78.12
C VAL A 671 -73.72 -2.59 79.50
N TYR A 672 -73.00 -1.47 79.50
CA TYR A 672 -72.46 -0.76 80.67
C TYR A 672 -72.77 0.76 80.65
N ASP A 673 -72.73 1.42 81.81
CA ASP A 673 -73.10 2.85 82.00
C ASP A 673 -71.91 3.71 82.47
N ALA A 674 -71.75 4.93 81.92
CA ALA A 674 -70.60 5.81 82.17
C ALA A 674 -70.91 7.32 82.01
N LYS A 675 -69.86 8.15 82.10
CA LYS A 675 -69.84 9.62 81.96
C LYS A 675 -68.61 10.08 81.20
N VAL A 676 -68.69 11.18 80.45
CA VAL A 676 -67.55 11.72 79.71
C VAL A 676 -67.27 13.18 80.08
N ARG A 677 -65.99 13.54 80.24
CA ARG A 677 -65.49 14.87 80.62
C ARG A 677 -64.71 15.52 79.47
N LEU A 678 -64.81 16.84 79.36
CA LEU A 678 -64.00 17.73 78.52
C LEU A 678 -63.14 18.67 79.38
N GLN A 679 -61.94 19.04 78.94
CA GLN A 679 -61.04 19.97 79.63
C GLN A 679 -60.05 20.65 78.66
N ASP A 680 -59.72 21.94 78.84
CA ASP A 680 -58.74 22.67 78.02
C ASP A 680 -57.31 22.77 78.63
N GLN A 681 -56.40 23.39 77.88
CA GLN A 681 -55.04 23.73 78.31
C GLN A 681 -55.00 24.83 79.40
N ALA A 682 -55.98 25.74 79.42
CA ALA A 682 -56.14 26.76 80.47
C ALA A 682 -56.69 26.19 81.80
N ASN A 683 -57.04 24.90 81.82
CA ASN A 683 -57.58 24.09 82.91
C ASN A 683 -59.09 24.25 83.24
N ASN A 684 -59.92 24.80 82.33
CA ASN A 684 -61.39 24.86 82.42
C ASN A 684 -62.07 23.54 81.93
N LYS A 685 -63.27 23.19 82.42
CA LYS A 685 -63.83 21.79 82.36
C LYS A 685 -65.36 21.67 82.30
N THR A 686 -65.86 20.64 81.60
CA THR A 686 -67.31 20.33 81.38
C THR A 686 -67.60 18.80 81.39
N GLU A 687 -68.82 18.31 81.71
CA GLU A 687 -69.16 16.85 81.83
C GLU A 687 -70.57 16.42 81.33
N TYR A 688 -70.70 15.15 80.88
CA TYR A 688 -71.90 14.51 80.28
C TYR A 688 -72.09 13.03 80.73
N SER A 689 -73.08 12.26 80.21
CA SER A 689 -73.43 10.87 80.64
C SER A 689 -73.86 9.95 79.48
N VAL A 690 -73.40 8.67 79.45
CA VAL A 690 -73.31 7.79 78.24
C VAL A 690 -73.32 6.26 78.55
N ASN A 691 -73.31 5.36 77.54
CA ASN A 691 -73.39 3.88 77.69
C ASN A 691 -72.58 3.09 76.61
N TYR A 692 -72.06 1.87 76.89
CA TYR A 692 -71.20 1.10 75.94
C TYR A 692 -71.24 -0.46 76.04
N ARG A 693 -70.57 -1.19 75.12
CA ARG A 693 -70.35 -2.67 75.02
C ARG A 693 -68.92 -3.04 74.55
N VAL A 694 -68.55 -4.33 74.57
CA VAL A 694 -67.27 -4.87 74.06
C VAL A 694 -67.48 -6.16 73.26
N VAL A 695 -66.99 -6.24 72.01
CA VAL A 695 -67.18 -7.38 71.08
C VAL A 695 -65.88 -7.76 70.36
N ASP A 696 -65.84 -8.92 69.70
CA ASP A 696 -64.72 -9.37 68.86
C ASP A 696 -65.24 -9.76 67.47
N THR A 697 -64.54 -9.31 66.41
CA THR A 697 -64.92 -9.47 65.00
C THR A 697 -63.73 -9.43 64.03
N GLN A 698 -62.51 -9.74 64.48
CA GLN A 698 -61.31 -9.71 63.63
C GLN A 698 -60.82 -11.13 63.35
N ALA A 699 -59.91 -11.31 62.40
CA ALA A 699 -59.39 -12.61 62.00
C ALA A 699 -57.87 -12.66 62.20
N PRO A 700 -57.25 -13.85 62.36
CA PRO A 700 -55.81 -14.01 62.48
C PRO A 700 -55.02 -13.19 61.45
N THR A 701 -54.24 -12.26 61.95
CA THR A 701 -53.33 -11.41 61.17
C THR A 701 -51.92 -11.98 61.17
N GLY A 702 -51.12 -11.59 60.20
CA GLY A 702 -49.72 -11.99 60.08
C GLY A 702 -49.16 -11.48 58.76
N THR A 703 -47.85 -11.61 58.58
CA THR A 703 -47.19 -11.23 57.33
C THR A 703 -46.58 -12.47 56.72
N VAL A 704 -46.96 -12.79 55.47
CA VAL A 704 -46.26 -13.80 54.68
C VAL A 704 -44.78 -13.44 54.59
N ARG A 705 -43.88 -14.39 54.86
CA ARG A 705 -42.45 -14.11 54.79
C ARG A 705 -42.06 -13.60 53.42
N ASN A 706 -41.29 -12.50 53.38
CA ASN A 706 -40.79 -11.89 52.15
C ASN A 706 -39.55 -12.60 51.57
N HIS A 707 -39.12 -13.69 52.21
CA HIS A 707 -38.12 -14.63 51.72
C HIS A 707 -38.68 -16.05 51.83
N TRP A 708 -38.14 -16.99 51.05
CA TRP A 708 -38.51 -18.40 51.18
C TRP A 708 -38.03 -18.99 52.52
N THR A 709 -38.78 -19.96 53.04
CA THR A 709 -38.30 -20.88 54.08
C THR A 709 -37.85 -22.18 53.43
N VAL A 710 -36.72 -22.74 53.88
CA VAL A 710 -36.08 -23.92 53.29
C VAL A 710 -36.53 -25.19 54.01
N PHE A 711 -36.93 -26.21 53.25
CA PHE A 711 -37.34 -27.53 53.75
C PHE A 711 -36.64 -28.65 52.97
N GLU A 712 -36.29 -29.74 53.66
CA GLU A 712 -35.67 -30.91 53.06
C GLU A 712 -36.69 -31.73 52.24
N ALA A 713 -36.28 -32.14 51.05
CA ALA A 713 -37.03 -32.98 50.13
C ALA A 713 -37.25 -34.38 50.69
N ASN A 714 -38.42 -34.95 50.43
CA ASN A 714 -38.72 -36.28 50.94
C ASN A 714 -39.91 -36.91 50.21
N ARG A 715 -39.69 -37.99 49.43
CA ARG A 715 -40.79 -38.71 48.76
C ARG A 715 -41.62 -39.60 49.72
N HIS A 716 -41.47 -39.44 51.05
CA HIS A 716 -42.05 -40.33 52.06
C HIS A 716 -42.79 -39.63 53.22
N ARG A 717 -42.85 -38.30 53.30
CA ARG A 717 -43.59 -37.56 54.35
C ARG A 717 -44.25 -36.26 53.87
N ASP A 718 -45.07 -35.67 54.73
CA ASP A 718 -45.69 -34.36 54.53
C ASP A 718 -45.21 -33.31 55.57
N PHE A 719 -45.64 -32.06 55.41
CA PHE A 719 -45.38 -30.94 56.31
C PHE A 719 -46.04 -31.11 57.70
N THR A 720 -45.34 -30.66 58.74
CA THR A 720 -45.86 -30.52 60.11
C THR A 720 -46.39 -29.11 60.37
N GLN A 721 -47.23 -28.93 61.41
CA GLN A 721 -47.72 -27.61 61.82
C GLN A 721 -46.60 -26.60 62.11
N GLU A 722 -45.46 -27.05 62.63
CA GLU A 722 -44.35 -26.16 62.97
C GLU A 722 -43.52 -25.75 61.74
N GLU A 723 -43.44 -26.61 60.72
CA GLU A 723 -42.92 -26.23 59.40
C GLU A 723 -43.85 -25.22 58.71
N LEU A 724 -45.18 -25.40 58.81
CA LEU A 724 -46.14 -24.43 58.25
C LEU A 724 -46.12 -23.08 58.97
N ARG A 725 -45.91 -23.04 60.29
CA ARG A 725 -45.76 -21.77 61.04
C ARG A 725 -44.57 -20.95 60.59
N GLN A 726 -43.48 -21.58 60.14
CA GLN A 726 -42.29 -20.87 59.65
C GLN A 726 -42.52 -20.09 58.35
N LEU A 727 -43.68 -20.20 57.71
CA LEU A 727 -44.02 -19.44 56.49
C LEU A 727 -44.69 -18.08 56.76
N ILE A 728 -45.09 -17.79 58.01
CA ILE A 728 -45.81 -16.57 58.40
C ILE A 728 -45.11 -15.91 59.60
N ASP A 729 -44.64 -14.68 59.42
CA ASP A 729 -44.13 -13.86 60.52
C ASP A 729 -45.23 -13.15 61.29
N ASN A 730 -45.04 -13.01 62.60
CA ASN A 730 -45.93 -12.29 63.52
C ASN A 730 -47.40 -12.73 63.45
N LEU A 731 -47.66 -14.02 63.20
CA LEU A 731 -49.00 -14.61 63.24
C LEU A 731 -49.64 -14.36 64.61
N ALA A 732 -50.67 -13.53 64.65
CA ALA A 732 -51.26 -12.99 65.88
C ALA A 732 -52.70 -12.52 65.65
N ASP A 733 -53.47 -12.45 66.73
CA ASP A 733 -54.87 -12.04 66.73
C ASP A 733 -55.13 -11.02 67.86
N ASN A 734 -56.19 -10.21 67.76
CA ASN A 734 -56.54 -9.22 68.79
C ASN A 734 -57.00 -9.88 70.10
N TRP A 735 -57.51 -11.12 70.03
CA TRP A 735 -58.00 -11.87 71.17
C TRP A 735 -57.34 -13.25 71.35
N SER A 736 -57.06 -13.99 70.28
CA SER A 736 -56.62 -15.38 70.30
C SER A 736 -55.11 -15.54 70.51
N GLU A 737 -54.71 -16.65 71.14
CA GLU A 737 -53.30 -16.97 71.41
C GLU A 737 -52.72 -17.91 70.34
N LEU A 738 -51.45 -17.74 69.97
CA LEU A 738 -50.81 -18.38 68.79
C LEU A 738 -50.95 -19.91 68.73
N GLU A 739 -50.96 -20.60 69.88
CA GLU A 739 -51.12 -22.06 69.90
C GLU A 739 -52.52 -22.54 69.48
N ASN A 740 -53.53 -21.68 69.60
CA ASN A 740 -54.91 -21.99 69.22
C ASN A 740 -55.18 -21.71 67.73
N ILE A 741 -54.36 -20.88 67.06
CA ILE A 741 -54.47 -20.64 65.61
C ILE A 741 -54.03 -21.91 64.86
N GLN A 742 -54.92 -22.48 64.05
CA GLN A 742 -54.66 -23.69 63.26
C GLN A 742 -54.27 -23.32 61.82
N LEU A 743 -53.22 -23.96 61.27
CA LEU A 743 -52.78 -23.75 59.89
C LEU A 743 -53.11 -24.95 58.99
N LYS A 744 -53.48 -24.69 57.74
CA LYS A 744 -53.74 -25.74 56.74
C LYS A 744 -53.19 -25.38 55.36
N ASN A 745 -52.36 -26.26 54.81
CA ASN A 745 -51.78 -26.17 53.47
C ASN A 745 -52.66 -26.88 52.41
N HIS A 746 -52.49 -26.49 51.15
CA HIS A 746 -53.18 -27.02 49.97
C HIS A 746 -52.31 -27.92 49.06
N ARG A 747 -51.01 -28.06 49.33
CA ARG A 747 -50.09 -29.00 48.64
C ARG A 747 -49.31 -29.84 49.66
N HIS A 748 -48.84 -31.02 49.25
CA HIS A 748 -48.11 -31.97 50.11
C HIS A 748 -46.61 -31.98 49.80
N LEU A 749 -45.74 -32.13 50.80
CA LEU A 749 -44.28 -32.10 50.63
C LEU A 749 -43.76 -33.19 49.68
N TYR A 750 -44.32 -34.40 49.72
CA TYR A 750 -43.94 -35.49 48.82
C TYR A 750 -44.31 -35.26 47.34
N ASP A 751 -45.18 -34.26 47.04
CA ASP A 751 -45.52 -33.82 45.68
C ASP A 751 -44.67 -32.59 45.24
N LEU A 752 -43.68 -32.16 46.04
CA LEU A 752 -42.81 -31.01 45.74
C LEU A 752 -41.40 -31.47 45.36
N SER A 753 -40.97 -31.15 44.14
CA SER A 753 -39.59 -31.37 43.70
C SER A 753 -38.63 -30.33 44.28
N PRO A 754 -37.35 -30.68 44.52
CA PRO A 754 -36.30 -29.71 44.82
C PRO A 754 -36.28 -28.51 43.86
N ASN A 755 -36.04 -27.33 44.44
CA ASN A 755 -36.01 -26.04 43.76
C ASN A 755 -34.58 -25.65 43.37
N SER A 756 -34.31 -25.66 42.06
CA SER A 756 -33.11 -25.08 41.47
C SER A 756 -33.00 -23.57 41.76
N GLY A 757 -31.79 -23.02 41.58
CA GLY A 757 -31.32 -21.75 42.15
C GLY A 757 -32.36 -20.62 42.20
N GLY A 758 -32.57 -20.07 43.41
CA GLY A 758 -33.45 -18.91 43.66
C GLY A 758 -34.95 -19.18 43.57
N THR A 759 -35.40 -20.34 43.09
CA THR A 759 -36.84 -20.66 42.98
C THR A 759 -37.43 -21.20 44.28
N TYR A 760 -38.76 -21.18 44.38
CA TYR A 760 -39.54 -21.71 45.49
C TYR A 760 -40.87 -22.28 44.98
N HIS A 761 -41.51 -23.15 45.77
CA HIS A 761 -42.92 -23.48 45.59
C HIS A 761 -43.80 -22.47 46.29
N GLN A 762 -44.77 -21.94 45.56
CA GLN A 762 -45.91 -21.25 46.16
C GLN A 762 -46.81 -22.26 46.89
N LEU A 763 -47.20 -21.88 48.11
CA LEU A 763 -48.21 -22.52 48.95
C LEU A 763 -49.19 -21.46 49.45
N ASP A 764 -50.45 -21.82 49.59
CA ASP A 764 -51.48 -20.94 50.16
C ASP A 764 -51.99 -21.57 51.48
N LEU A 765 -51.91 -20.84 52.59
CA LEU A 765 -52.20 -21.34 53.93
C LEU A 765 -53.47 -20.72 54.51
N THR A 766 -54.46 -21.54 54.88
CA THR A 766 -55.60 -21.06 55.69
C THR A 766 -55.23 -21.06 57.17
N ALA A 767 -55.52 -19.96 57.85
CA ALA A 767 -55.43 -19.81 59.30
C ALA A 767 -56.81 -19.53 59.90
N SER A 768 -57.16 -20.21 60.99
CA SER A 768 -58.47 -20.08 61.65
C SER A 768 -58.32 -19.94 63.17
N ASP A 769 -59.15 -19.12 63.82
CA ASP A 769 -59.15 -18.86 65.26
C ASP A 769 -60.22 -19.64 66.08
N GLU A 770 -60.35 -19.33 67.37
CA GLU A 770 -61.36 -19.93 68.28
C GLU A 770 -62.76 -19.31 68.13
N SER A 771 -62.86 -18.09 67.60
CA SER A 771 -64.11 -17.35 67.34
C SER A 771 -64.80 -17.83 66.04
N GLY A 772 -64.05 -18.48 65.15
CA GLY A 772 -64.49 -18.96 63.84
C GLY A 772 -64.18 -17.99 62.69
N ASN A 773 -63.27 -17.03 62.88
CA ASN A 773 -62.79 -16.14 61.83
C ASN A 773 -61.59 -16.79 61.11
N GLU A 774 -61.51 -16.62 59.79
CA GLU A 774 -60.48 -17.24 58.95
C GLU A 774 -59.77 -16.21 58.08
N HIS A 775 -58.46 -16.40 57.89
CA HIS A 775 -57.63 -15.65 56.96
C HIS A 775 -56.88 -16.61 56.03
N ILE A 776 -56.67 -16.22 54.77
CA ILE A 776 -55.86 -16.99 53.83
C ILE A 776 -54.58 -16.22 53.52
N PHE A 777 -53.46 -16.85 53.81
CA PHE A 777 -52.13 -16.38 53.47
C PHE A 777 -51.74 -16.97 52.11
N ASP A 778 -52.17 -16.28 51.06
CA ASP A 778 -51.77 -16.57 49.68
C ASP A 778 -50.27 -16.26 49.46
N ASN A 779 -49.66 -16.91 48.47
CA ASN A 779 -48.29 -16.63 48.02
C ASN A 779 -47.17 -16.93 49.06
N THR A 780 -47.38 -17.85 50.02
CA THR A 780 -46.29 -18.24 50.94
C THR A 780 -45.20 -19.02 50.21
N MET A 781 -43.94 -18.73 50.55
CA MET A 781 -42.78 -19.18 49.78
C MET A 781 -42.04 -20.32 50.49
N ALA A 782 -42.27 -21.56 50.06
CA ALA A 782 -41.55 -22.74 50.54
C ALA A 782 -40.54 -23.20 49.49
N ARG A 783 -39.25 -23.06 49.79
CA ARG A 783 -38.18 -23.64 48.96
C ARG A 783 -37.90 -25.06 49.44
N VAL A 784 -38.17 -26.05 48.61
CA VAL A 784 -37.73 -27.42 48.85
C VAL A 784 -36.32 -27.56 48.30
N VAL A 785 -35.42 -28.17 49.05
CA VAL A 785 -34.06 -28.52 48.62
C VAL A 785 -33.79 -29.96 48.98
N ASP A 786 -32.86 -30.60 48.29
CA ASP A 786 -32.32 -31.87 48.74
C ASP A 786 -30.89 -31.66 49.21
N THR A 787 -30.54 -32.16 50.40
CA THR A 787 -29.20 -32.04 50.99
C THR A 787 -28.69 -33.36 51.56
N THR A 788 -29.38 -34.46 51.25
CA THR A 788 -29.03 -35.81 51.65
C THR A 788 -28.26 -36.49 50.51
N ALA A 789 -27.17 -37.19 50.85
CA ALA A 789 -26.34 -37.87 49.86
C ALA A 789 -26.80 -39.33 49.65
N PRO A 790 -26.73 -39.86 48.41
CA PRO A 790 -27.18 -41.20 48.07
C PRO A 790 -26.26 -42.28 48.68
N THR A 791 -26.80 -43.48 48.87
CA THR A 791 -26.09 -44.58 49.55
C THR A 791 -26.16 -45.91 48.79
N ALA A 792 -25.17 -46.79 48.97
CA ALA A 792 -25.16 -48.12 48.34
C ALA A 792 -24.36 -49.16 49.14
N SER A 793 -24.19 -50.35 48.56
CA SER A 793 -23.38 -51.43 49.14
C SER A 793 -22.53 -52.15 48.07
N PHE A 794 -21.27 -52.42 48.41
CA PHE A 794 -20.20 -52.74 47.45
C PHE A 794 -19.58 -54.13 47.69
N LYS A 795 -18.96 -54.69 46.65
CA LYS A 795 -18.22 -55.97 46.68
C LYS A 795 -16.78 -55.77 47.15
N ASP A 796 -16.19 -56.84 47.68
CA ASP A 796 -14.79 -56.94 48.13
C ASP A 796 -14.03 -57.93 47.21
N GLU A 797 -14.02 -57.62 45.91
CA GLU A 797 -13.43 -58.42 44.83
C GLU A 797 -12.77 -57.50 43.78
N VAL A 798 -11.71 -57.97 43.10
CA VAL A 798 -11.05 -57.23 42.01
C VAL A 798 -11.74 -57.55 40.69
N ILE A 799 -12.13 -56.53 39.92
CA ILE A 799 -12.83 -56.67 38.63
C ILE A 799 -11.84 -56.55 37.46
N ASP A 800 -11.95 -57.41 36.45
CA ASP A 800 -11.07 -57.39 35.28
C ASP A 800 -11.74 -56.69 34.10
N PHE A 801 -11.14 -55.58 33.64
CA PHE A 801 -11.62 -54.78 32.53
C PHE A 801 -10.61 -54.70 31.36
N SER A 802 -9.57 -55.55 31.35
CA SER A 802 -8.50 -55.61 30.35
C SER A 802 -8.91 -55.98 28.90
N THR A 803 -10.22 -56.00 28.63
CA THR A 803 -10.81 -56.28 27.31
C THR A 803 -11.87 -55.25 26.88
N LEU A 804 -11.99 -54.13 27.59
CA LEU A 804 -12.81 -53.01 27.16
C LEU A 804 -12.11 -52.22 26.05
N THR A 805 -12.80 -52.00 24.94
CA THR A 805 -12.37 -51.16 23.81
C THR A 805 -12.94 -49.74 23.93
N SER A 806 -12.98 -49.20 25.16
CA SER A 806 -13.62 -47.92 25.47
C SER A 806 -12.93 -47.30 26.67
N ASN A 807 -12.49 -46.05 26.51
CA ASN A 807 -11.76 -45.29 27.52
C ASN A 807 -12.70 -44.72 28.60
N THR A 808 -13.95 -45.18 28.67
CA THR A 808 -14.94 -44.82 29.69
C THR A 808 -15.70 -46.06 30.16
N PHE A 809 -15.90 -46.19 31.47
CA PHE A 809 -16.75 -47.25 32.02
C PHE A 809 -18.23 -46.94 31.80
N SER A 810 -19.01 -47.90 31.29
CA SER A 810 -20.46 -47.73 31.25
C SER A 810 -21.06 -47.88 32.65
N ARG A 811 -22.29 -47.36 32.86
CA ARG A 811 -23.07 -47.63 34.08
C ARG A 811 -23.21 -49.12 34.37
N THR A 812 -23.22 -49.99 33.35
CA THR A 812 -23.28 -51.45 33.53
C THR A 812 -21.98 -52.00 34.13
N ASP A 813 -20.84 -51.41 33.79
CA ASP A 813 -19.51 -51.81 34.24
C ASP A 813 -19.25 -51.32 35.67
N LEU A 814 -19.58 -50.07 35.97
CA LEU A 814 -19.50 -49.54 37.33
C LEU A 814 -20.45 -50.28 38.28
N LEU A 815 -21.66 -50.66 37.83
CA LEU A 815 -22.57 -51.51 38.61
C LEU A 815 -22.00 -52.92 38.91
N GLN A 816 -20.93 -53.36 38.23
CA GLN A 816 -20.26 -54.62 38.60
C GLN A 816 -19.61 -54.56 39.99
N PHE A 817 -19.29 -53.38 40.54
CA PHE A 817 -18.79 -53.22 41.90
C PHE A 817 -19.86 -53.37 43.01
N PHE A 818 -21.15 -53.44 42.67
CA PHE A 818 -22.25 -53.28 43.63
C PHE A 818 -22.94 -54.61 44.02
N ASN A 819 -23.45 -54.68 45.25
CA ASN A 819 -24.31 -55.77 45.75
C ASN A 819 -25.82 -55.51 45.53
N GLY A 820 -26.20 -54.29 45.17
CA GLY A 820 -27.57 -53.84 44.93
C GLY A 820 -27.57 -52.43 44.35
N ALA A 821 -28.74 -51.94 43.92
CA ALA A 821 -28.88 -50.57 43.43
C ALA A 821 -28.64 -49.53 44.56
N PRO A 822 -28.20 -48.30 44.25
CA PRO A 822 -28.14 -47.20 45.21
C PRO A 822 -29.56 -46.76 45.65
N ASP A 823 -29.66 -46.12 46.81
CA ASP A 823 -30.91 -45.74 47.50
C ASP A 823 -30.76 -44.38 48.21
N ASP A 824 -31.84 -43.60 48.27
CA ASP A 824 -31.82 -42.17 48.64
C ASP A 824 -33.18 -41.64 49.19
N ASN A 825 -33.21 -40.49 49.87
CA ASN A 825 -34.45 -39.85 50.42
C ASN A 825 -35.36 -39.25 49.32
N TRP A 826 -34.78 -38.90 48.19
CA TRP A 826 -35.48 -38.39 47.03
C TRP A 826 -35.08 -39.15 45.77
N SER A 827 -33.86 -38.96 45.27
CA SER A 827 -33.42 -39.34 43.92
C SER A 827 -33.63 -40.82 43.59
N LEU A 828 -34.08 -41.12 42.36
CA LEU A 828 -34.39 -42.50 41.99
C LEU A 828 -33.10 -43.31 41.72
N PRO A 829 -33.05 -44.63 42.00
CA PRO A 829 -31.87 -45.49 41.76
C PRO A 829 -31.37 -45.53 40.30
N GLU A 830 -32.22 -45.16 39.34
CA GLU A 830 -31.88 -45.03 37.92
C GLU A 830 -31.32 -43.63 37.56
N ASN A 831 -31.58 -42.62 38.39
CA ASN A 831 -31.14 -41.24 38.22
C ASN A 831 -29.87 -40.88 39.01
N ILE A 832 -29.54 -41.63 40.08
CA ILE A 832 -28.28 -41.45 40.85
C ILE A 832 -27.09 -41.74 39.93
N THR A 833 -26.25 -40.76 39.65
CA THR A 833 -24.98 -40.91 38.91
C THR A 833 -24.01 -41.81 39.68
N ILE A 834 -23.22 -42.60 38.95
CA ILE A 834 -22.18 -43.48 39.53
C ILE A 834 -20.91 -43.17 38.75
N GLU A 835 -19.84 -42.81 39.44
CA GLU A 835 -18.58 -42.40 38.83
C GLU A 835 -17.39 -43.12 39.49
N LEU A 836 -16.32 -43.29 38.73
CA LEU A 836 -15.04 -43.76 39.24
C LEU A 836 -14.09 -42.57 39.32
N VAL A 837 -13.59 -42.31 40.53
CA VAL A 837 -12.74 -41.18 40.88
C VAL A 837 -11.45 -41.65 41.56
N ASP A 838 -10.45 -40.78 41.62
CA ASP A 838 -9.19 -41.03 42.31
C ASP A 838 -9.32 -40.92 43.85
N SER A 839 -8.19 -40.92 44.57
CA SER A 839 -8.16 -40.79 46.04
C SER A 839 -8.45 -39.38 46.56
N GLU A 840 -8.56 -38.39 45.68
CA GLU A 840 -8.76 -36.97 46.01
C GLU A 840 -10.16 -36.48 45.58
N GLY A 841 -10.86 -37.24 44.72
CA GLY A 841 -12.22 -36.99 44.24
C GLY A 841 -12.32 -36.55 42.78
N ASN A 842 -11.22 -36.56 42.02
CA ASN A 842 -11.19 -36.19 40.60
C ASN A 842 -11.60 -37.38 39.72
N GLU A 843 -12.12 -37.13 38.51
CA GLU A 843 -12.39 -38.17 37.51
C GLU A 843 -11.16 -39.08 37.33
N PHE A 844 -11.34 -40.39 37.45
CA PHE A 844 -10.23 -41.33 37.35
C PHE A 844 -9.79 -41.44 35.88
N GLU A 845 -8.63 -40.85 35.54
CA GLU A 845 -8.07 -40.93 34.19
C GLU A 845 -7.92 -42.41 33.76
N LEU A 846 -8.68 -42.82 32.74
CA LEU A 846 -8.63 -44.16 32.14
C LEU A 846 -7.75 -44.22 30.89
N ASP A 847 -7.36 -43.05 30.37
CA ASP A 847 -6.36 -42.93 29.33
C ASP A 847 -4.97 -43.32 29.87
N ASP A 848 -4.19 -43.94 28.99
CA ASP A 848 -2.75 -44.25 29.13
C ASP A 848 -2.37 -45.09 30.36
N LEU A 849 -3.33 -45.84 30.90
CA LEU A 849 -3.08 -46.84 31.92
C LEU A 849 -2.21 -48.00 31.40
N GLU A 850 -1.05 -48.21 32.03
CA GLU A 850 -0.24 -49.43 31.88
C GLU A 850 -1.02 -50.67 32.40
N TYR A 851 -0.90 -51.84 31.75
CA TYR A 851 -1.53 -53.08 32.22
C TYR A 851 -1.07 -53.51 33.63
N LYS A 852 -1.84 -53.16 34.68
CA LYS A 852 -1.60 -53.50 36.10
C LYS A 852 -2.87 -53.43 36.96
N GLU A 853 -2.76 -53.77 38.24
CA GLU A 853 -3.84 -53.61 39.23
C GLU A 853 -3.91 -52.15 39.68
N TYR A 854 -5.11 -51.57 39.61
CA TYR A 854 -5.45 -50.22 40.01
C TYR A 854 -6.42 -50.20 41.20
N ILE A 855 -6.28 -49.16 42.02
CA ILE A 855 -7.21 -48.83 43.10
C ILE A 855 -7.87 -47.51 42.72
N GLY A 856 -9.19 -47.53 42.55
CA GLY A 856 -10.01 -46.33 42.38
C GLY A 856 -11.06 -46.23 43.47
N PHE A 857 -11.87 -45.20 43.43
CA PHE A 857 -12.94 -44.95 44.39
C PHE A 857 -14.25 -44.72 43.64
N ILE A 858 -15.35 -45.29 44.12
CA ILE A 858 -16.67 -44.97 43.56
C ILE A 858 -17.25 -43.78 44.31
N CYS A 859 -17.72 -42.80 43.54
CA CYS A 859 -18.62 -41.76 44.00
C CYS A 859 -20.05 -42.05 43.50
N LEU A 860 -21.04 -41.64 44.29
CA LEU A 860 -22.45 -41.58 43.92
C LEU A 860 -22.91 -40.13 44.05
N GLU A 861 -23.55 -39.60 43.03
CA GLU A 861 -24.16 -38.28 43.04
C GLU A 861 -25.64 -38.38 42.71
N ASP A 862 -26.48 -37.61 43.39
CA ASP A 862 -27.93 -37.62 43.21
C ASP A 862 -28.39 -36.68 42.06
N GLU A 863 -29.70 -36.45 41.92
CA GLU A 863 -30.22 -35.52 40.90
C GLU A 863 -29.88 -34.04 41.19
N GLN A 864 -29.32 -33.73 42.37
CA GLN A 864 -29.20 -32.40 42.97
C GLN A 864 -27.74 -31.97 43.29
N GLY A 865 -26.76 -32.87 43.14
CA GLY A 865 -25.33 -32.61 43.38
C GLY A 865 -24.82 -33.07 44.76
N ASN A 866 -25.59 -33.84 45.52
CA ASN A 866 -25.16 -34.39 46.81
C ASN A 866 -24.32 -35.66 46.59
N GLN A 867 -23.05 -35.61 47.00
CA GLN A 867 -22.10 -36.71 46.79
C GLN A 867 -21.94 -37.62 48.01
N SER A 868 -21.88 -38.93 47.77
CA SER A 868 -21.56 -39.94 48.79
C SER A 868 -20.09 -39.93 49.20
N ALA A 869 -19.77 -40.41 50.40
CA ALA A 869 -18.37 -40.63 50.79
C ALA A 869 -17.68 -41.68 49.89
N LEU A 870 -16.48 -41.36 49.39
CA LEU A 870 -15.69 -42.19 48.47
C LEU A 870 -15.44 -43.61 48.99
N GLN A 871 -15.72 -44.60 48.15
CA GLN A 871 -15.57 -46.03 48.47
C GLN A 871 -14.50 -46.70 47.61
N GLU A 872 -13.42 -47.19 48.24
CA GLU A 872 -12.34 -47.94 47.58
C GLU A 872 -12.86 -49.17 46.81
N VAL A 873 -12.43 -49.32 45.55
CA VAL A 873 -12.65 -50.46 44.65
C VAL A 873 -11.36 -50.80 43.89
N LYS A 874 -11.27 -52.00 43.29
CA LYS A 874 -10.04 -52.48 42.63
C LYS A 874 -10.30 -53.14 41.29
N PHE A 875 -9.43 -52.89 40.32
CA PHE A 875 -9.60 -53.40 38.95
C PHE A 875 -8.29 -53.57 38.16
N PHE A 876 -8.36 -54.24 37.01
CA PHE A 876 -7.30 -54.28 35.99
C PHE A 876 -7.73 -53.53 34.73
N ALA A 877 -6.85 -52.70 34.18
CA ALA A 877 -7.02 -51.95 32.93
C ALA A 877 -5.66 -51.74 32.24
N GLY A 878 -5.69 -51.35 30.96
CA GLY A 878 -4.51 -50.95 30.18
C GLY A 878 -4.23 -51.79 28.94
N ASP A 879 -3.58 -51.16 27.95
CA ASP A 879 -3.23 -51.74 26.65
C ASP A 879 -1.83 -52.39 26.63
N ASN A 880 -1.57 -53.25 25.64
CA ASN A 880 -0.28 -53.93 25.45
C ASN A 880 0.01 -54.43 24.01
N GLU A 881 -0.82 -54.11 23.02
CA GLU A 881 -0.51 -54.35 21.60
C GLU A 881 -0.02 -53.04 20.94
N GLY A 882 0.12 -53.00 19.62
CA GLY A 882 0.54 -51.78 18.92
C GLY A 882 0.05 -51.76 17.47
N PRO A 883 0.03 -50.57 16.81
CA PRO A 883 -0.77 -50.37 15.61
C PRO A 883 -0.38 -51.25 14.43
N THR A 884 -1.36 -51.56 13.57
CA THR A 884 -1.20 -52.48 12.45
C THR A 884 -1.53 -51.86 11.10
N GLY A 885 -0.82 -52.28 10.05
CA GLY A 885 -1.06 -51.86 8.68
C GLY A 885 -0.58 -52.89 7.65
N ASN A 886 -1.06 -52.76 6.42
CA ASN A 886 -0.68 -53.62 5.29
C ASN A 886 0.21 -52.84 4.31
N VAL A 887 1.52 -53.09 4.31
CA VAL A 887 2.46 -52.33 3.46
C VAL A 887 2.59 -52.83 2.02
N VAL A 888 2.88 -51.91 1.10
CA VAL A 888 3.15 -52.18 -0.32
C VAL A 888 4.52 -52.84 -0.53
N THR A 889 4.63 -53.65 -1.58
CA THR A 889 5.85 -54.44 -1.90
C THR A 889 6.68 -53.86 -3.05
N GLN A 890 6.34 -52.67 -3.55
CA GLN A 890 7.10 -51.94 -4.55
C GLN A 890 7.71 -50.68 -3.91
N PRO A 891 8.87 -50.17 -4.39
CA PRO A 891 9.41 -48.92 -3.89
C PRO A 891 8.46 -47.74 -4.15
N VAL A 892 8.21 -46.93 -3.12
CA VAL A 892 7.44 -45.67 -3.22
C VAL A 892 8.36 -44.56 -3.73
N ASP A 893 7.85 -43.72 -4.62
CA ASP A 893 8.63 -42.70 -5.34
C ASP A 893 8.27 -41.28 -4.88
N PHE A 894 9.11 -40.70 -4.03
CA PHE A 894 8.91 -39.36 -3.50
C PHE A 894 9.62 -38.29 -4.35
N GLN A 895 8.95 -37.14 -4.54
CA GLN A 895 9.54 -36.01 -5.27
C GLN A 895 10.61 -35.31 -4.43
N ALA A 896 11.80 -35.15 -5.01
CA ALA A 896 12.95 -34.48 -4.43
C ALA A 896 12.63 -33.01 -4.09
N ARG A 897 13.08 -32.58 -2.91
CA ARG A 897 12.76 -31.27 -2.33
C ARG A 897 13.88 -30.77 -1.42
N ARG A 898 14.09 -29.44 -1.39
CA ARG A 898 15.05 -28.77 -0.49
C ARG A 898 14.45 -28.23 0.80
N LYS A 899 13.13 -28.32 0.94
CA LYS A 899 12.34 -27.82 2.07
C LYS A 899 11.10 -28.71 2.24
N ASP A 900 10.59 -28.76 3.46
CA ASP A 900 9.39 -29.47 3.91
C ASP A 900 9.53 -31.00 3.85
N GLU A 901 9.30 -31.68 4.97
CA GLU A 901 9.47 -33.15 5.07
C GLU A 901 8.31 -33.92 4.40
N LEU A 902 8.34 -35.25 4.49
CA LEU A 902 7.22 -36.10 4.11
C LEU A 902 5.99 -35.80 4.98
N THR A 903 4.84 -35.67 4.32
CA THR A 903 3.52 -35.50 4.96
C THR A 903 2.88 -36.85 5.32
N LYS A 904 1.89 -36.88 6.23
CA LYS A 904 1.14 -38.11 6.58
C LYS A 904 0.51 -38.76 5.33
N ASP A 905 -0.03 -37.95 4.41
CA ASP A 905 -0.56 -38.41 3.12
C ASP A 905 0.50 -39.05 2.20
N GLU A 906 1.76 -38.63 2.28
CA GLU A 906 2.86 -39.25 1.54
C GLU A 906 3.36 -40.54 2.21
N LEU A 907 3.41 -40.57 3.54
CA LEU A 907 3.75 -41.80 4.28
C LEU A 907 2.66 -42.88 4.18
N LEU A 908 1.38 -42.48 4.05
CA LEU A 908 0.27 -43.41 3.77
C LEU A 908 0.41 -44.14 2.43
N GLN A 909 1.21 -43.63 1.47
CA GLN A 909 1.51 -44.35 0.21
C GLN A 909 2.29 -45.65 0.42
N PHE A 910 2.89 -45.86 1.60
CA PHE A 910 3.46 -47.15 1.97
C PHE A 910 2.42 -48.22 2.28
N PHE A 911 1.14 -47.88 2.48
CA PHE A 911 0.09 -48.80 2.89
C PHE A 911 -0.98 -49.01 1.80
N THR A 912 -1.68 -50.15 1.82
CA THR A 912 -2.78 -50.44 0.88
C THR A 912 -4.15 -49.99 1.37
N GLU A 913 -4.28 -49.81 2.69
CA GLU A 913 -5.46 -49.42 3.46
C GLU A 913 -4.94 -48.63 4.67
N ASP A 914 -5.75 -47.73 5.24
CA ASP A 914 -5.31 -46.90 6.38
C ASP A 914 -4.95 -47.77 7.61
N PRO A 915 -3.94 -47.38 8.42
CA PRO A 915 -3.54 -48.15 9.59
C PRO A 915 -4.61 -48.19 10.68
N LEU A 916 -4.68 -49.32 11.40
CA LEU A 916 -5.68 -49.60 12.43
C LEU A 916 -5.01 -50.10 13.71
N ASP A 917 -5.51 -49.63 14.84
CA ASP A 917 -5.10 -50.04 16.18
C ASP A 917 -6.30 -50.51 17.01
N ASN A 918 -6.05 -51.15 18.16
CA ASN A 918 -7.09 -51.68 19.05
C ASN A 918 -7.71 -50.61 19.98
N THR A 919 -6.95 -49.59 20.39
CA THR A 919 -7.45 -48.48 21.22
C THR A 919 -7.20 -47.09 20.61
N THR A 920 -6.22 -46.93 19.72
CA THR A 920 -5.86 -45.63 19.12
C THR A 920 -6.62 -45.32 17.84
N PRO A 921 -7.25 -44.14 17.70
CA PRO A 921 -7.85 -43.69 16.45
C PRO A 921 -6.83 -43.53 15.30
N THR A 922 -7.19 -43.93 14.08
CA THR A 922 -6.33 -43.88 12.88
C THR A 922 -5.77 -42.49 12.54
N ASP A 923 -6.50 -41.43 12.85
CA ASP A 923 -6.04 -40.05 12.71
C ASP A 923 -4.93 -39.70 13.71
N GLN A 924 -4.92 -40.33 14.89
CA GLN A 924 -3.97 -40.13 15.99
C GLN A 924 -2.75 -41.06 15.98
N ILE A 925 -2.79 -42.19 15.23
CA ILE A 925 -1.58 -43.00 14.96
C ILE A 925 -0.55 -42.11 14.25
N ASP A 926 0.66 -41.98 14.80
CA ASP A 926 1.74 -41.25 14.15
C ASP A 926 2.46 -42.14 13.12
N LEU A 927 2.90 -41.51 12.02
CA LEU A 927 3.63 -42.16 10.94
C LEU A 927 4.98 -41.49 10.79
N SER A 928 6.05 -42.27 10.98
CA SER A 928 7.42 -41.81 10.72
C SER A 928 8.19 -42.79 9.84
N LEU A 929 9.09 -42.27 9.00
CA LEU A 929 10.02 -43.09 8.23
C LEU A 929 11.33 -43.19 9.00
N CYS A 930 11.76 -44.40 9.34
CA CYS A 930 12.90 -44.68 10.19
C CYS A 930 13.94 -45.59 9.51
N ASN A 931 15.19 -45.50 9.96
CA ASN A 931 16.27 -46.39 9.52
C ASN A 931 16.30 -47.71 10.32
N ASP A 932 17.24 -48.61 10.01
CA ASP A 932 17.42 -49.90 10.72
C ASP A 932 17.83 -49.78 12.21
N ASN A 933 18.20 -48.59 12.69
CA ASN A 933 18.46 -48.32 14.11
C ASN A 933 17.23 -47.71 14.84
N GLY A 934 16.19 -47.31 14.09
CA GLY A 934 15.04 -46.57 14.61
C GLY A 934 15.19 -45.04 14.60
N ASP A 935 16.23 -44.46 13.98
CA ASP A 935 16.32 -43.00 13.82
C ASP A 935 15.44 -42.52 12.65
N ILE A 936 14.75 -41.38 12.82
CA ILE A 936 13.91 -40.77 11.76
C ILE A 936 14.77 -40.36 10.54
N VAL A 937 14.25 -40.64 9.35
CA VAL A 937 14.88 -40.42 8.04
C VAL A 937 14.21 -39.25 7.32
N SER A 938 14.96 -38.16 7.18
CA SER A 938 14.61 -37.03 6.32
C SER A 938 14.87 -37.35 4.84
N ILE A 939 14.00 -36.87 3.94
CA ILE A 939 14.29 -36.82 2.48
C ILE A 939 14.70 -35.42 2.00
N VAL A 940 14.67 -34.42 2.88
CA VAL A 940 14.94 -33.03 2.55
C VAL A 940 16.44 -32.85 2.26
N ASN A 941 16.75 -32.27 1.10
CA ASN A 941 18.11 -32.22 0.52
C ASN A 941 18.73 -33.59 0.17
N VAL A 942 17.93 -34.67 0.07
CA VAL A 942 18.39 -35.91 -0.57
C VAL A 942 18.29 -35.75 -2.09
N ALA A 943 19.42 -35.89 -2.78
CA ALA A 943 19.49 -35.71 -4.22
C ALA A 943 18.72 -36.81 -4.99
N PRO A 944 18.02 -36.47 -6.08
CA PRO A 944 17.25 -37.42 -6.86
C PRO A 944 18.15 -38.51 -7.45
N SER A 945 17.72 -39.76 -7.31
CA SER A 945 18.49 -40.93 -7.74
C SER A 945 17.58 -42.12 -8.07
N THR A 946 18.08 -43.02 -8.91
CA THR A 946 17.48 -44.35 -9.12
C THR A 946 17.82 -45.33 -7.99
N THR A 947 18.60 -44.90 -6.99
CA THR A 947 18.89 -45.65 -5.77
C THR A 947 17.60 -45.92 -4.99
N VAL A 948 17.31 -47.20 -4.75
CA VAL A 948 16.33 -47.61 -3.75
C VAL A 948 16.99 -47.56 -2.38
N TYR A 949 16.29 -46.99 -1.41
CA TYR A 949 16.66 -46.93 -0.01
C TYR A 949 15.77 -47.89 0.79
N ASP A 950 16.41 -48.77 1.54
CA ASP A 950 15.75 -49.63 2.52
C ASP A 950 15.43 -48.79 3.78
N ALA A 951 14.23 -48.92 4.33
CA ALA A 951 13.77 -48.22 5.52
C ALA A 951 12.68 -49.01 6.25
N ASN A 952 12.24 -48.52 7.41
CA ASN A 952 11.05 -49.01 8.08
C ASN A 952 10.06 -47.85 8.23
N VAL A 953 8.81 -48.01 7.82
CA VAL A 953 7.74 -47.08 8.20
C VAL A 953 7.20 -47.54 9.55
N ARG A 954 7.28 -46.65 10.52
CA ARG A 954 6.75 -46.87 11.86
C ARG A 954 5.31 -46.41 11.91
N LEU A 955 4.46 -47.24 12.50
CA LEU A 955 3.24 -46.80 13.15
C LEU A 955 3.51 -46.74 14.65
N GLU A 956 3.32 -45.60 15.28
CA GLU A 956 3.45 -45.41 16.74
C GLU A 956 2.09 -44.93 17.28
N ASP A 957 1.61 -45.55 18.35
CA ASP A 957 0.37 -45.12 19.03
C ASP A 957 0.63 -43.89 19.94
N ILE A 958 -0.43 -43.39 20.58
CA ILE A 958 -0.32 -42.27 21.54
C ILE A 958 0.43 -42.65 22.83
N ARG A 959 0.80 -43.92 23.03
CA ARG A 959 1.38 -44.51 24.24
C ARG A 959 2.85 -44.95 24.05
N GLY A 960 3.38 -44.87 22.83
CA GLY A 960 4.73 -45.33 22.45
C GLY A 960 4.85 -46.82 22.15
N ASN A 961 3.74 -47.56 22.01
CA ASN A 961 3.76 -48.88 21.37
C ASN A 961 3.87 -48.68 19.86
N TYR A 962 4.78 -49.40 19.20
CA TYR A 962 5.04 -49.21 17.79
C TYR A 962 5.24 -50.51 17.02
N THR A 963 4.86 -50.48 15.74
CA THR A 963 5.14 -51.54 14.77
C THR A 963 5.95 -50.96 13.61
N ASP A 964 7.20 -51.43 13.48
CA ASP A 964 8.09 -51.09 12.37
C ASP A 964 7.85 -52.03 11.18
N TYR A 965 7.41 -51.48 10.04
CA TYR A 965 7.20 -52.20 8.79
C TYR A 965 8.31 -51.89 7.78
N SER A 966 9.10 -52.89 7.38
CA SER A 966 10.16 -52.70 6.39
C SER A 966 9.60 -52.39 5.00
N VAL A 967 10.03 -51.25 4.45
CA VAL A 967 9.57 -50.66 3.19
C VAL A 967 10.77 -50.19 2.35
N ASN A 968 10.49 -49.83 1.10
CA ASN A 968 11.50 -49.39 0.14
C ASN A 968 11.04 -48.06 -0.46
N TYR A 969 11.94 -47.10 -0.64
CA TYR A 969 11.60 -45.84 -1.32
C TYR A 969 12.71 -45.36 -2.27
N ARG A 970 12.36 -44.43 -3.15
CA ARG A 970 13.30 -43.64 -3.96
C ARG A 970 12.97 -42.18 -3.80
N VAL A 971 13.99 -41.34 -3.81
CA VAL A 971 13.84 -39.90 -4.03
C VAL A 971 14.12 -39.67 -5.50
N ILE A 972 13.11 -39.24 -6.26
CA ILE A 972 13.20 -38.99 -7.71
C ILE A 972 12.81 -37.55 -7.99
N ASP A 973 13.17 -37.06 -9.17
CA ASP A 973 12.71 -35.76 -9.65
C ASP A 973 12.16 -35.91 -11.06
N THR A 974 10.94 -35.41 -11.26
CA THR A 974 10.12 -35.64 -12.47
C THR A 974 9.29 -34.42 -12.88
N GLN A 975 9.47 -33.32 -12.18
CA GLN A 975 8.91 -32.02 -12.52
C GLN A 975 9.98 -31.25 -13.32
N ALA A 976 9.56 -30.34 -14.18
CA ALA A 976 10.47 -29.58 -15.03
C ALA A 976 10.47 -28.09 -14.64
N PRO A 977 11.54 -27.32 -14.94
CA PRO A 977 11.66 -25.93 -14.55
C PRO A 977 10.44 -25.08 -14.92
N THR A 978 9.89 -24.40 -13.92
CA THR A 978 8.73 -23.53 -14.04
C THR A 978 9.15 -22.06 -14.17
N GLY A 979 8.28 -21.20 -14.71
CA GLY A 979 8.54 -19.77 -14.86
C GLY A 979 7.60 -19.11 -15.87
N ILE A 980 7.81 -17.82 -16.17
CA ILE A 980 6.99 -17.05 -17.09
C ILE A 980 7.88 -16.22 -18.04
N VAL A 981 7.61 -16.24 -19.34
CA VAL A 981 8.30 -15.35 -20.31
C VAL A 981 7.89 -13.89 -20.07
N ARG A 982 8.87 -12.98 -19.98
CA ARG A 982 8.59 -11.56 -19.78
C ARG A 982 7.77 -10.98 -20.95
N ASN A 983 6.72 -10.23 -20.62
CA ASN A 983 5.78 -9.65 -21.59
C ASN A 983 6.23 -8.33 -22.23
N HIS A 984 7.49 -7.95 -22.01
CA HIS A 984 8.15 -6.77 -22.59
C HIS A 984 9.53 -7.19 -23.11
N TRP A 985 10.11 -6.43 -24.03
CA TRP A 985 11.44 -6.74 -24.57
C TRP A 985 12.55 -6.44 -23.56
N THR A 986 13.49 -7.38 -23.39
CA THR A 986 14.78 -7.12 -22.72
C THR A 986 15.79 -6.65 -23.76
N VAL A 987 16.57 -5.61 -23.47
CA VAL A 987 17.56 -5.05 -24.40
C VAL A 987 18.94 -5.63 -24.10
N PHE A 988 19.64 -6.12 -25.13
CA PHE A 988 21.00 -6.63 -25.04
C PHE A 988 21.91 -5.97 -26.08
N GLU A 989 23.19 -5.82 -25.73
CA GLU A 989 24.21 -5.23 -26.59
C GLU A 989 24.63 -6.22 -27.70
N ALA A 990 24.69 -5.72 -28.93
CA ALA A 990 25.09 -6.46 -30.12
C ALA A 990 26.53 -6.93 -30.02
N ASN A 991 26.79 -8.20 -30.34
CA ASN A 991 28.14 -8.74 -30.25
C ASN A 991 28.37 -9.93 -31.21
N ARG A 992 29.30 -9.79 -32.17
CA ARG A 992 29.66 -10.88 -33.10
C ARG A 992 30.63 -11.91 -32.51
N HIS A 993 31.14 -11.69 -31.29
CA HIS A 993 32.25 -12.44 -30.72
C HIS A 993 31.86 -13.33 -29.52
N ARG A 994 30.59 -13.30 -29.09
CA ARG A 994 30.03 -14.15 -28.03
C ARG A 994 28.57 -14.48 -28.29
N ASP A 995 28.05 -15.49 -27.60
CA ASP A 995 26.62 -15.75 -27.47
C ASP A 995 26.05 -15.08 -26.20
N PHE A 996 24.74 -15.22 -25.97
CA PHE A 996 24.09 -14.93 -24.69
C PHE A 996 24.72 -15.73 -23.54
N THR A 997 24.82 -15.13 -22.36
CA THR A 997 25.17 -15.85 -21.12
C THR A 997 23.95 -16.49 -20.47
N GLN A 998 24.14 -17.35 -19.48
CA GLN A 998 23.02 -17.93 -18.72
C GLN A 998 22.21 -16.84 -18.01
N GLU A 999 22.87 -15.80 -17.49
CA GLU A 999 22.25 -14.66 -16.83
C GLU A 999 21.37 -13.86 -17.81
N GLU A 1000 21.84 -13.61 -19.02
CA GLU A 1000 21.07 -12.91 -20.07
C GLU A 1000 19.85 -13.74 -20.53
N LEU A 1001 19.97 -15.08 -20.61
CA LEU A 1001 18.83 -15.94 -20.86
C LEU A 1001 17.84 -15.96 -19.69
N ARG A 1002 18.32 -15.90 -18.44
CA ARG A 1002 17.47 -15.74 -17.24
C ARG A 1002 16.74 -14.39 -17.25
N GLU A 1003 17.33 -13.32 -17.78
CA GLU A 1003 16.65 -12.02 -17.91
C GLU A 1003 15.46 -12.00 -18.90
N LEU A 1004 15.22 -13.08 -19.64
CA LEU A 1004 14.03 -13.24 -20.49
C LEU A 1004 12.86 -13.97 -19.77
N ILE A 1005 13.10 -14.55 -18.59
CA ILE A 1005 12.15 -15.36 -17.82
C ILE A 1005 12.00 -14.77 -16.41
N SER A 1006 10.78 -14.41 -16.01
CA SER A 1006 10.46 -14.10 -14.61
C SER A 1006 10.11 -15.38 -13.85
N ASP A 1007 10.43 -15.40 -12.55
CA ASP A 1007 10.03 -16.44 -11.61
C ASP A 1007 10.48 -17.87 -12.01
N LEU A 1008 11.65 -17.97 -12.64
CA LEU A 1008 12.28 -19.25 -12.99
C LEU A 1008 12.63 -20.02 -11.69
N ALA A 1009 12.01 -21.18 -11.49
CA ALA A 1009 12.15 -21.98 -10.27
C ALA A 1009 11.88 -23.47 -10.53
N ASP A 1010 12.42 -24.32 -9.66
CA ASP A 1010 12.33 -25.78 -9.71
C ASP A 1010 12.16 -26.35 -8.29
N ASN A 1011 11.60 -27.55 -8.14
CA ASN A 1011 11.39 -28.18 -6.81
C ASN A 1011 12.68 -28.73 -6.20
N TRP A 1012 13.62 -29.19 -7.03
CA TRP A 1012 14.92 -29.69 -6.58
C TRP A 1012 16.08 -28.80 -7.00
N SER A 1013 16.12 -28.30 -8.22
CA SER A 1013 17.31 -27.66 -8.78
C SER A 1013 17.50 -26.24 -8.25
N GLU A 1014 18.73 -25.89 -7.89
CA GLU A 1014 19.05 -24.48 -7.61
C GLU A 1014 18.97 -23.66 -8.91
N LEU A 1015 18.53 -22.40 -8.82
CA LEU A 1015 18.35 -21.51 -9.98
C LEU A 1015 19.62 -21.44 -10.86
N GLU A 1016 20.80 -21.41 -10.25
CA GLU A 1016 22.08 -21.37 -10.96
C GLU A 1016 22.37 -22.66 -11.75
N ASN A 1017 21.83 -23.81 -11.29
CA ASN A 1017 22.03 -25.13 -11.90
C ASN A 1017 21.07 -25.41 -13.06
N ILE A 1018 19.87 -24.82 -13.07
CA ILE A 1018 18.93 -24.90 -14.21
C ILE A 1018 19.60 -24.35 -15.46
N GLN A 1019 19.84 -25.20 -16.46
CA GLN A 1019 20.51 -24.83 -17.72
C GLN A 1019 19.51 -24.25 -18.71
N LEU A 1020 19.80 -23.07 -19.27
CA LEU A 1020 19.01 -22.45 -20.32
C LEU A 1020 19.71 -22.60 -21.69
N ILE A 1021 18.98 -23.09 -22.69
CA ILE A 1021 19.49 -23.30 -24.05
C ILE A 1021 18.60 -22.59 -25.07
N ASN A 1022 19.22 -21.75 -25.88
CA ASN A 1022 18.65 -21.06 -27.02
C ASN A 1022 19.05 -21.70 -28.36
N HIS A 1023 18.23 -21.54 -29.40
CA HIS A 1023 18.55 -21.95 -30.78
C HIS A 1023 18.69 -20.74 -31.73
N ARG A 1024 19.04 -19.58 -31.17
CA ARG A 1024 19.35 -18.34 -31.90
C ARG A 1024 20.47 -17.63 -31.16
N HIS A 1025 21.66 -17.58 -31.77
CA HIS A 1025 22.87 -17.07 -31.14
C HIS A 1025 22.97 -15.55 -31.25
N LEU A 1026 23.45 -14.86 -30.22
CA LEU A 1026 23.58 -13.39 -30.19
C LEU A 1026 24.38 -12.85 -31.38
N TYR A 1027 25.44 -13.55 -31.80
CA TYR A 1027 26.28 -13.17 -32.94
C TYR A 1027 25.59 -13.25 -34.32
N ASP A 1028 24.46 -13.98 -34.42
CA ASP A 1028 23.63 -14.03 -35.64
C ASP A 1028 22.49 -12.98 -35.62
N LEU A 1029 22.25 -12.31 -34.49
CA LEU A 1029 21.14 -11.36 -34.31
C LEU A 1029 21.58 -9.92 -34.58
N SER A 1030 21.17 -9.37 -35.72
CA SER A 1030 21.43 -7.97 -36.06
C SER A 1030 20.70 -6.98 -35.14
N PRO A 1031 21.28 -5.79 -34.88
CA PRO A 1031 20.60 -4.67 -34.24
C PRO A 1031 19.26 -4.35 -34.88
N ASN A 1032 18.26 -4.03 -34.05
CA ASN A 1032 16.88 -3.86 -34.47
C ASN A 1032 16.40 -2.40 -34.38
N GLY A 1033 15.50 -2.02 -35.28
CA GLY A 1033 14.83 -0.71 -35.21
C GLY A 1033 13.93 -0.59 -33.98
N PHE A 1034 13.58 0.65 -33.62
CA PHE A 1034 13.06 1.08 -32.30
C PHE A 1034 11.79 0.40 -31.74
N ASN A 1035 11.14 -0.50 -32.49
CA ASN A 1035 9.96 -1.29 -32.10
C ASN A 1035 10.05 -2.78 -32.52
N ALA A 1036 11.26 -3.29 -32.81
CA ALA A 1036 11.48 -4.66 -33.28
C ALA A 1036 12.30 -5.50 -32.28
N TYR A 1037 11.99 -6.80 -32.22
CA TYR A 1037 12.61 -7.81 -31.35
C TYR A 1037 12.77 -9.12 -32.13
N HIS A 1038 13.66 -10.01 -31.66
CA HIS A 1038 13.92 -11.31 -32.30
C HIS A 1038 13.21 -12.43 -31.53
N PRO A 1039 11.98 -12.86 -31.90
CA PRO A 1039 11.29 -13.93 -31.20
C PRO A 1039 12.11 -15.22 -31.19
N MET A 1040 12.33 -15.76 -29.99
CA MET A 1040 13.10 -16.99 -29.76
C MET A 1040 12.40 -17.90 -28.76
N ASN A 1041 12.80 -19.17 -28.75
CA ASN A 1041 12.44 -20.12 -27.71
C ASN A 1041 13.68 -20.42 -26.85
N ILE A 1042 13.46 -20.69 -25.56
CA ILE A 1042 14.48 -21.07 -24.59
C ILE A 1042 14.02 -22.39 -23.95
N THR A 1043 14.80 -23.45 -24.08
CA THR A 1043 14.62 -24.66 -23.29
C THR A 1043 15.30 -24.47 -21.94
N ALA A 1044 14.60 -24.77 -20.84
CA ALA A 1044 15.19 -24.90 -19.52
C ALA A 1044 15.25 -26.38 -19.14
N THR A 1045 16.41 -26.82 -18.66
CA THR A 1045 16.67 -28.20 -18.21
C THR A 1045 17.15 -28.17 -16.76
N ASP A 1046 16.55 -29.00 -15.91
CA ASP A 1046 16.91 -29.15 -14.49
C ASP A 1046 18.15 -30.06 -14.27
N GLU A 1047 18.50 -30.33 -13.00
CA GLU A 1047 19.60 -31.24 -12.62
C GLU A 1047 19.30 -32.74 -12.88
N ALA A 1048 18.04 -33.12 -13.04
CA ALA A 1048 17.58 -34.49 -13.29
C ALA A 1048 17.41 -34.83 -14.79
N GLY A 1049 17.30 -33.80 -15.64
CA GLY A 1049 17.11 -33.88 -17.08
C GLY A 1049 15.67 -33.68 -17.57
N ASN A 1050 14.74 -33.15 -16.78
CA ASN A 1050 13.41 -32.77 -17.30
C ASN A 1050 13.49 -31.39 -17.97
N GLU A 1051 12.66 -31.16 -19.00
CA GLU A 1051 12.75 -29.98 -19.87
C GLU A 1051 11.43 -29.22 -19.99
N TYR A 1052 11.51 -27.89 -19.95
CA TYR A 1052 10.41 -26.99 -20.28
C TYR A 1052 10.81 -25.98 -21.36
N ILE A 1053 9.92 -25.70 -22.33
CA ILE A 1053 10.20 -24.79 -23.45
C ILE A 1053 9.43 -23.48 -23.27
N PHE A 1054 10.15 -22.44 -22.89
CA PHE A 1054 9.68 -21.06 -22.89
C PHE A 1054 9.58 -20.54 -24.33
N ASN A 1055 8.36 -20.23 -24.76
CA ASN A 1055 8.05 -19.85 -26.15
C ASN A 1055 7.95 -18.31 -26.32
N ASN A 1056 8.43 -17.79 -27.44
CA ASN A 1056 8.34 -16.37 -27.81
C ASN A 1056 8.93 -15.40 -26.75
N ALA A 1057 10.13 -15.69 -26.27
CA ALA A 1057 10.96 -14.72 -25.58
C ALA A 1057 11.33 -13.55 -26.54
N MET A 1058 11.48 -12.35 -25.99
CA MET A 1058 11.49 -11.08 -26.75
C MET A 1058 12.79 -10.26 -26.62
N PRO A 1059 14.00 -10.78 -26.92
CA PRO A 1059 15.21 -9.97 -26.93
C PRO A 1059 15.15 -8.89 -28.01
N ARG A 1060 15.58 -7.68 -27.65
CA ARG A 1060 15.88 -6.58 -28.57
C ARG A 1060 17.39 -6.36 -28.56
N ILE A 1061 18.01 -6.43 -29.73
CA ILE A 1061 19.44 -6.20 -29.87
C ILE A 1061 19.67 -4.76 -30.32
N GLU A 1062 20.55 -4.06 -29.63
CA GLU A 1062 20.99 -2.69 -29.95
C GLU A 1062 22.51 -2.64 -29.95
N ASP A 1063 23.09 -1.70 -30.69
CA ASP A 1063 24.55 -1.51 -30.79
C ASP A 1063 24.85 -0.10 -30.28
N THR A 1064 25.44 0.01 -29.08
CA THR A 1064 25.57 1.28 -28.35
C THR A 1064 27.02 1.62 -27.97
N THR A 1065 27.89 0.62 -28.04
CA THR A 1065 29.34 0.73 -27.96
C THR A 1065 29.89 1.39 -29.24
N ALA A 1066 31.03 2.07 -29.13
CA ALA A 1066 31.67 2.76 -30.26
C ALA A 1066 33.05 2.16 -30.57
N PRO A 1067 33.49 2.15 -31.84
CA PRO A 1067 34.73 1.52 -32.29
C PRO A 1067 36.00 1.96 -31.55
N ASP A 1068 36.97 1.04 -31.42
CA ASP A 1068 38.32 1.32 -30.96
C ASP A 1068 39.35 1.29 -32.12
N GLY A 1069 40.48 1.97 -31.90
CA GLY A 1069 41.61 2.03 -32.81
C GLY A 1069 42.80 2.76 -32.15
N THR A 1070 44.01 2.36 -32.53
CA THR A 1070 45.25 3.01 -32.07
C THR A 1070 45.80 3.92 -33.17
N LEU A 1071 46.38 5.07 -32.84
CA LEU A 1071 47.06 5.93 -33.82
C LEU A 1071 48.53 5.55 -33.96
N LYS A 1072 49.10 5.70 -35.17
CA LYS A 1072 50.55 5.63 -35.37
C LYS A 1072 51.24 6.83 -34.69
N ASP A 1073 52.45 6.60 -34.16
CA ASP A 1073 53.32 7.63 -33.58
C ASP A 1073 54.77 7.43 -34.07
N PRO A 1074 55.44 8.44 -34.67
CA PRO A 1074 54.94 9.77 -35.03
C PRO A 1074 54.26 9.82 -36.41
N LEU A 1075 53.25 10.67 -36.56
CA LEU A 1075 52.62 10.98 -37.85
C LEU A 1075 53.44 12.05 -38.59
N VAL A 1076 54.26 11.63 -39.57
CA VAL A 1076 55.17 12.53 -40.30
C VAL A 1076 55.00 12.39 -41.81
N PHE A 1077 54.80 13.52 -42.50
CA PHE A 1077 54.62 13.57 -43.96
C PHE A 1077 55.41 14.73 -44.59
N THR A 1078 55.49 14.76 -45.92
CA THR A 1078 56.20 15.83 -46.65
C THR A 1078 55.23 16.82 -47.27
N LYS A 1079 55.57 18.11 -47.25
CA LYS A 1079 54.77 19.18 -47.87
C LYS A 1079 54.66 18.97 -49.38
N GLY A 1080 53.43 18.97 -49.89
CA GLY A 1080 53.13 18.70 -51.30
C GLY A 1080 52.97 17.22 -51.64
N GLN A 1081 53.13 16.31 -50.67
CA GLN A 1081 52.70 14.92 -50.80
C GLN A 1081 51.17 14.85 -50.97
N THR A 1082 50.67 13.83 -51.68
CA THR A 1082 49.25 13.46 -51.67
C THR A 1082 48.79 13.17 -50.24
N ALA A 1083 47.57 13.58 -49.89
CA ALA A 1083 46.97 13.30 -48.59
C ALA A 1083 46.94 11.77 -48.32
N PRO A 1084 47.39 11.31 -47.13
CA PRO A 1084 47.25 9.92 -46.73
C PRO A 1084 45.78 9.51 -46.62
N ALA A 1085 45.46 8.24 -46.84
CA ALA A 1085 44.11 7.74 -46.65
C ALA A 1085 43.75 7.71 -45.14
N PRO A 1086 42.48 7.94 -44.75
CA PRO A 1086 42.08 8.03 -43.33
C PRO A 1086 42.54 6.87 -42.43
N ARG A 1087 42.55 5.63 -42.94
CA ARG A 1087 43.03 4.46 -42.20
C ARG A 1087 44.55 4.41 -42.04
N GLU A 1088 45.34 5.11 -42.86
CA GLU A 1088 46.80 5.13 -42.75
C GLU A 1088 47.30 5.84 -41.48
N PHE A 1089 46.45 6.61 -40.81
CA PHE A 1089 46.70 7.23 -39.51
C PHE A 1089 46.63 6.23 -38.34
N LEU A 1090 45.96 5.08 -38.52
CA LEU A 1090 45.77 4.05 -37.49
C LEU A 1090 46.89 3.01 -37.50
N ASP A 1091 47.35 2.55 -36.33
CA ASP A 1091 48.32 1.45 -36.22
C ASP A 1091 47.58 0.10 -36.13
N GLY A 1092 47.29 -0.46 -37.30
CA GLY A 1092 46.38 -1.60 -37.46
C GLY A 1092 44.98 -1.19 -37.91
N ASP A 1093 44.11 -2.18 -38.05
CA ASP A 1093 42.70 -1.99 -38.40
C ASP A 1093 41.85 -1.66 -37.15
N PRO A 1094 40.83 -0.77 -37.25
CA PRO A 1094 39.92 -0.49 -36.14
C PRO A 1094 39.03 -1.70 -35.83
N THR A 1095 38.59 -1.82 -34.58
CA THR A 1095 37.84 -2.98 -34.07
C THR A 1095 36.61 -2.54 -33.29
N ASP A 1096 35.54 -3.33 -33.38
CA ASP A 1096 34.27 -3.05 -32.72
C ASP A 1096 33.60 -4.37 -32.25
N ASN A 1097 32.62 -4.28 -31.35
CA ASN A 1097 31.83 -5.42 -30.86
C ASN A 1097 30.90 -6.00 -31.92
N TRP A 1098 30.32 -5.15 -32.78
CA TRP A 1098 29.35 -5.54 -33.79
C TRP A 1098 29.80 -5.16 -35.21
N SER A 1099 30.21 -3.93 -35.47
CA SER A 1099 30.56 -3.51 -36.83
C SER A 1099 31.86 -4.17 -37.31
N LEU A 1100 31.87 -4.66 -38.55
CA LEU A 1100 33.08 -5.25 -39.12
C LEU A 1100 34.08 -4.14 -39.48
N SER A 1101 35.38 -4.43 -39.34
CA SER A 1101 36.41 -3.42 -39.54
C SER A 1101 36.31 -2.63 -40.86
N PRO A 1102 35.96 -3.20 -42.03
CA PRO A 1102 35.78 -2.42 -43.27
C PRO A 1102 34.65 -1.40 -43.24
N ASP A 1103 33.59 -1.69 -42.48
CA ASP A 1103 32.34 -0.92 -42.45
C ASP A 1103 32.41 0.25 -41.45
N ILE A 1104 33.31 0.18 -40.48
CA ILE A 1104 33.70 1.30 -39.61
C ILE A 1104 34.20 2.47 -40.47
N GLN A 1105 33.51 3.60 -40.44
CA GLN A 1105 33.93 4.82 -41.11
C GLN A 1105 35.09 5.47 -40.35
N VAL A 1106 36.07 5.98 -41.08
CA VAL A 1106 37.24 6.67 -40.52
C VAL A 1106 37.36 8.04 -41.19
N GLU A 1107 37.12 9.11 -40.43
CA GLU A 1107 37.26 10.49 -40.88
C GLU A 1107 38.47 11.16 -40.23
N VAL A 1108 39.13 12.08 -40.95
CA VAL A 1108 40.29 12.83 -40.45
C VAL A 1108 40.09 14.32 -40.67
N ALA A 1109 40.12 15.09 -39.58
CA ALA A 1109 40.07 16.55 -39.58
C ALA A 1109 41.37 17.12 -39.00
N TYR A 1110 41.88 18.19 -39.62
CA TYR A 1110 43.04 18.94 -39.13
C TYR A 1110 42.58 20.18 -38.37
N GLU A 1111 43.44 20.70 -37.51
CA GLU A 1111 43.17 21.89 -36.69
C GLU A 1111 42.63 23.06 -37.53
N ASN A 1112 41.52 23.67 -37.09
CA ASN A 1112 40.79 24.72 -37.82
C ASN A 1112 40.16 24.29 -39.18
N ASN A 1113 39.98 22.98 -39.41
CA ASN A 1113 39.41 22.39 -40.64
C ASN A 1113 40.18 22.71 -41.94
N VAL A 1114 41.49 22.93 -41.83
CA VAL A 1114 42.38 23.11 -42.99
C VAL A 1114 42.50 21.80 -43.80
N GLN A 1115 42.77 21.91 -45.10
CA GLN A 1115 43.05 20.75 -45.94
C GLN A 1115 44.53 20.33 -45.80
N PHE A 1116 44.81 19.03 -45.95
CA PHE A 1116 46.18 18.49 -45.84
C PHE A 1116 47.19 19.19 -46.78
N THR A 1117 46.75 19.57 -47.98
CA THR A 1117 47.57 20.29 -48.97
C THR A 1117 48.01 21.68 -48.53
N ASP A 1118 47.28 22.28 -47.60
CA ASP A 1118 47.46 23.66 -47.16
C ASP A 1118 48.32 23.75 -45.88
N LEU A 1119 48.68 22.60 -45.30
CA LEU A 1119 49.53 22.50 -44.13
C LEU A 1119 50.95 23.05 -44.42
N ALA A 1120 51.37 24.01 -43.60
CA ALA A 1120 52.73 24.54 -43.62
C ALA A 1120 53.74 23.54 -43.02
N VAL A 1121 55.04 23.74 -43.26
CA VAL A 1121 56.09 22.98 -42.57
C VAL A 1121 56.02 23.27 -41.07
N GLY A 1122 55.94 22.23 -40.24
CA GLY A 1122 55.67 22.32 -38.79
C GLY A 1122 54.64 21.29 -38.30
N ASP A 1123 54.30 21.38 -37.02
CA ASP A 1123 53.36 20.48 -36.34
C ASP A 1123 51.94 21.06 -36.29
N HIS A 1124 50.92 20.25 -36.57
CA HIS A 1124 49.51 20.64 -36.60
C HIS A 1124 48.65 19.65 -35.82
N GLY A 1125 47.60 20.10 -35.12
CA GLY A 1125 46.63 19.18 -34.50
C GLY A 1125 45.88 18.34 -35.55
N VAL A 1126 45.65 17.06 -35.23
CA VAL A 1126 44.79 16.16 -36.02
C VAL A 1126 43.80 15.42 -35.12
N THR A 1127 42.59 15.26 -35.64
CA THR A 1127 41.45 14.61 -35.00
C THR A 1127 40.93 13.54 -35.95
N ILE A 1128 40.95 12.28 -35.49
CA ILE A 1128 40.48 11.11 -36.25
C ILE A 1128 39.21 10.62 -35.57
N THR A 1129 38.12 10.46 -36.31
CA THR A 1129 36.86 9.91 -35.80
C THR A 1129 36.61 8.54 -36.42
N LEU A 1130 36.33 7.56 -35.58
CA LEU A 1130 35.85 6.23 -35.93
C LEU A 1130 34.33 6.20 -35.68
N THR A 1131 33.55 5.69 -36.62
CA THR A 1131 32.08 5.57 -36.50
C THR A 1131 31.62 4.21 -37.02
N ASP A 1132 30.75 3.52 -36.29
CA ASP A 1132 30.19 2.21 -36.65
C ASP A 1132 28.98 2.29 -37.62
N GLU A 1133 28.37 1.12 -37.92
CA GLU A 1133 27.15 0.99 -38.74
C GLU A 1133 25.89 1.57 -38.07
N ALA A 1134 25.85 1.66 -36.73
CA ALA A 1134 24.72 2.17 -35.95
C ALA A 1134 24.76 3.70 -35.74
N GLY A 1135 25.95 4.30 -35.86
CA GLY A 1135 26.24 5.71 -35.70
C GLY A 1135 26.91 6.09 -34.38
N ASN A 1136 27.37 5.15 -33.55
CA ASN A 1136 28.18 5.49 -32.38
C ASN A 1136 29.61 5.83 -32.84
N ALA A 1137 30.26 6.77 -32.15
CA ALA A 1137 31.49 7.38 -32.63
C ALA A 1137 32.51 7.64 -31.52
N ARG A 1138 33.79 7.39 -31.84
CA ARG A 1138 34.94 7.63 -30.97
C ARG A 1138 35.96 8.53 -31.67
N THR A 1139 36.50 9.48 -30.93
CA THR A 1139 37.50 10.43 -31.44
C THR A 1139 38.88 10.20 -30.81
N LEU A 1140 39.90 10.12 -31.67
CA LEU A 1140 41.31 10.02 -31.32
C LEU A 1140 42.01 11.33 -31.74
N ASN A 1141 42.89 11.88 -30.90
CA ASN A 1141 43.58 13.15 -31.18
C ASN A 1141 45.10 12.98 -31.09
N SER A 1142 45.83 13.62 -32.01
CA SER A 1142 47.29 13.60 -32.08
C SER A 1142 47.83 14.85 -32.78
N GLN A 1143 49.11 14.88 -33.14
CA GLN A 1143 49.70 15.89 -34.02
C GLN A 1143 50.34 15.26 -35.27
N VAL A 1144 50.40 16.05 -36.34
CA VAL A 1144 51.03 15.69 -37.62
C VAL A 1144 52.16 16.66 -37.92
N THR A 1145 53.37 16.15 -38.13
CA THR A 1145 54.54 16.93 -38.53
C THR A 1145 54.68 16.93 -40.06
N ILE A 1146 54.72 18.12 -40.66
CA ILE A 1146 54.96 18.31 -42.09
C ILE A 1146 56.39 18.82 -42.33
N LEU A 1147 57.13 18.12 -43.19
CA LEU A 1147 58.53 18.43 -43.56
C LEU A 1147 58.64 19.07 -44.97
N GLU A 1148 59.80 19.60 -45.33
CA GLU A 1148 60.07 20.15 -46.67
C GLU A 1148 60.57 19.06 -47.65
N ASP A 1149 60.15 19.13 -48.92
CA ASP A 1149 60.65 18.24 -49.97
C ASP A 1149 62.01 18.72 -50.49
N THR A 1150 63.04 17.89 -50.34
CA THR A 1150 64.42 18.14 -50.80
C THR A 1150 64.85 17.21 -51.92
N SER A 1151 63.93 16.42 -52.49
CA SER A 1151 64.24 15.31 -53.41
C SER A 1151 64.95 15.72 -54.70
N GLU A 1152 64.71 16.93 -55.22
CA GLU A 1152 65.38 17.44 -56.43
C GLU A 1152 66.91 17.64 -56.28
N TYR A 1153 67.42 17.61 -55.04
CA TYR A 1153 68.85 17.78 -54.72
C TYR A 1153 69.57 16.46 -54.41
N ILE A 1154 68.96 15.30 -54.71
CA ILE A 1154 69.48 13.97 -54.37
C ILE A 1154 69.76 13.16 -55.64
N ASP A 1155 71.04 12.91 -55.91
CA ASP A 1155 71.51 11.92 -56.88
C ASP A 1155 72.59 11.08 -56.18
N VAL A 1156 72.36 9.77 -56.06
CA VAL A 1156 73.24 8.85 -55.31
C VAL A 1156 73.39 7.50 -56.02
N THR A 1157 74.59 6.94 -55.95
CA THR A 1157 74.88 5.57 -56.38
C THR A 1157 74.94 4.64 -55.16
N ILE A 1158 74.14 3.58 -55.17
CA ILE A 1158 74.03 2.58 -54.09
C ILE A 1158 74.29 1.15 -54.59
N PRO A 1159 74.73 0.21 -53.72
CA PRO A 1159 74.75 -1.21 -54.07
C PRO A 1159 73.31 -1.74 -54.19
N THR A 1160 73.03 -2.52 -55.24
CA THR A 1160 71.71 -3.14 -55.44
C THR A 1160 71.47 -4.36 -54.55
N ASN A 1161 72.54 -5.00 -54.07
CA ASN A 1161 72.51 -6.08 -53.10
C ASN A 1161 73.68 -5.93 -52.13
N VAL A 1162 73.44 -6.26 -50.86
CA VAL A 1162 74.48 -6.45 -49.84
C VAL A 1162 74.36 -7.85 -49.26
N SER A 1163 75.50 -8.47 -48.94
CA SER A 1163 75.56 -9.85 -48.46
C SER A 1163 76.41 -9.93 -47.20
N PHE A 1164 76.05 -10.85 -46.33
CA PHE A 1164 76.79 -11.16 -45.11
C PHE A 1164 76.79 -12.68 -44.90
N ALA A 1165 77.73 -13.17 -44.09
CA ALA A 1165 77.82 -14.57 -43.71
C ALA A 1165 78.41 -14.71 -42.30
N GLU A 1166 78.06 -15.77 -41.60
CA GLU A 1166 78.66 -16.14 -40.32
C GLU A 1166 78.90 -17.64 -40.31
N SER A 1167 79.97 -18.06 -39.64
CA SER A 1167 80.26 -19.46 -39.36
C SER A 1167 80.82 -19.61 -37.95
N LYS A 1168 80.81 -20.84 -37.45
CA LYS A 1168 81.38 -21.19 -36.14
C LYS A 1168 82.84 -20.77 -35.94
N GLU A 1169 83.61 -20.58 -37.02
CA GLU A 1169 84.99 -20.07 -36.95
C GLU A 1169 85.10 -18.53 -37.13
N SER A 1170 84.08 -17.83 -37.64
CA SER A 1170 84.14 -16.38 -37.82
C SER A 1170 83.81 -15.59 -36.53
N ASN A 1171 83.06 -16.20 -35.60
CA ASN A 1171 82.71 -15.62 -34.29
C ASN A 1171 82.11 -14.20 -34.43
N GLY A 1172 81.03 -14.09 -35.22
CA GLY A 1172 80.42 -12.83 -35.64
C GLY A 1172 80.21 -12.78 -37.16
N ILE A 1173 79.28 -11.91 -37.57
CA ILE A 1173 78.91 -11.66 -38.96
C ILE A 1173 80.04 -10.98 -39.72
N VAL A 1174 80.41 -11.57 -40.86
CA VAL A 1174 81.39 -11.06 -41.82
C VAL A 1174 80.68 -10.48 -43.04
N SER A 1175 81.09 -9.30 -43.47
CA SER A 1175 80.54 -8.56 -44.61
C SER A 1175 81.65 -8.07 -45.54
N PRO A 1176 81.47 -8.12 -46.86
CA PRO A 1176 82.22 -7.27 -47.78
C PRO A 1176 82.02 -5.78 -47.45
N THR A 1177 82.91 -4.93 -47.96
CA THR A 1177 82.76 -3.48 -47.88
C THR A 1177 82.05 -2.97 -49.13
N TYR A 1178 80.94 -2.27 -48.93
CA TYR A 1178 80.14 -1.59 -49.95
C TYR A 1178 80.38 -0.09 -49.91
N GLN A 1179 79.93 0.66 -50.92
CA GLN A 1179 80.05 2.12 -50.96
C GLN A 1179 78.74 2.78 -51.38
N ILE A 1180 78.47 3.93 -50.78
CA ILE A 1180 77.43 4.87 -51.23
C ILE A 1180 78.17 6.10 -51.75
N GLN A 1181 77.90 6.49 -53.00
CA GLN A 1181 78.47 7.69 -53.62
C GLN A 1181 77.38 8.74 -53.81
N ASN A 1182 77.69 9.99 -53.49
CA ASN A 1182 76.87 11.15 -53.82
C ASN A 1182 77.29 11.69 -55.19
N ASN A 1183 76.33 11.90 -56.09
CA ASN A 1183 76.52 12.53 -57.39
C ASN A 1183 75.88 13.94 -57.45
N ALA A 1184 75.19 14.39 -56.39
CA ALA A 1184 74.64 15.73 -56.31
C ALA A 1184 75.69 16.76 -55.83
N GLU A 1185 75.50 18.03 -56.19
CA GLU A 1185 76.34 19.15 -55.76
C GLU A 1185 76.17 19.48 -54.25
N ARG A 1186 75.05 19.08 -53.64
CA ARG A 1186 74.78 19.27 -52.21
C ARG A 1186 75.33 18.12 -51.36
N ALA A 1187 75.52 18.36 -50.07
CA ALA A 1187 75.75 17.28 -49.11
C ALA A 1187 74.45 16.45 -48.95
N VAL A 1188 74.57 15.12 -48.95
CA VAL A 1188 73.43 14.20 -48.79
C VAL A 1188 73.61 13.39 -47.52
N GLN A 1189 72.67 13.53 -46.59
CA GLN A 1189 72.59 12.77 -45.36
C GLN A 1189 71.97 11.40 -45.62
N VAL A 1190 72.65 10.33 -45.20
CA VAL A 1190 72.21 8.95 -45.35
C VAL A 1190 71.69 8.41 -44.03
N SER A 1191 70.49 7.83 -44.08
CA SER A 1191 69.84 7.19 -42.95
C SER A 1191 69.28 5.83 -43.36
N VAL A 1192 69.18 4.88 -42.43
CA VAL A 1192 68.39 3.66 -42.63
C VAL A 1192 67.03 3.88 -42.00
N SER A 1193 65.94 3.61 -42.73
CA SER A 1193 64.57 3.81 -42.26
C SER A 1193 63.94 2.53 -41.71
N SER A 1194 64.14 1.40 -42.38
CA SER A 1194 63.61 0.11 -41.97
C SER A 1194 64.41 -1.04 -42.54
N VAL A 1195 64.32 -2.20 -41.89
CA VAL A 1195 64.70 -3.49 -42.44
C VAL A 1195 63.54 -4.45 -42.29
N VAL A 1196 63.19 -5.16 -43.37
CA VAL A 1196 62.03 -6.04 -43.41
C VAL A 1196 62.47 -7.43 -43.83
N SER A 1197 62.17 -8.42 -42.99
CA SER A 1197 62.30 -9.85 -43.28
C SER A 1197 61.57 -10.24 -44.57
N GLN A 1198 62.21 -11.00 -45.47
CA GLN A 1198 61.56 -11.50 -46.69
C GLN A 1198 61.44 -13.03 -46.72
N SER A 1199 62.53 -13.77 -46.50
CA SER A 1199 62.50 -15.23 -46.59
C SER A 1199 63.65 -15.91 -45.84
N ALA A 1200 63.38 -17.07 -45.23
CA ALA A 1200 64.34 -17.87 -44.45
C ALA A 1200 64.95 -17.13 -43.23
N THR A 1201 64.34 -16.03 -42.81
CA THR A 1201 64.74 -15.20 -41.67
C THR A 1201 64.19 -15.71 -40.35
N GLU A 1202 63.03 -16.38 -40.41
CA GLU A 1202 62.31 -16.97 -39.27
C GLU A 1202 63.11 -18.07 -38.55
N LYS A 1203 64.16 -18.59 -39.19
CA LYS A 1203 65.11 -19.56 -38.63
C LYS A 1203 66.24 -18.92 -37.82
N LEU A 1204 66.32 -17.58 -37.76
CA LEU A 1204 67.38 -16.82 -37.10
C LEU A 1204 66.78 -15.97 -35.96
N THR A 1205 66.14 -16.64 -35.00
CA THR A 1205 65.32 -16.00 -33.94
C THR A 1205 66.10 -15.11 -32.98
N GLU A 1206 67.42 -15.24 -32.89
CA GLU A 1206 68.27 -14.45 -31.99
C GLU A 1206 69.17 -13.43 -32.72
N ILE A 1207 69.07 -13.28 -34.06
CA ILE A 1207 70.03 -12.47 -34.81
C ILE A 1207 70.05 -11.00 -34.39
N ASP A 1208 71.24 -10.52 -34.04
CA ASP A 1208 71.64 -9.12 -34.03
C ASP A 1208 72.32 -8.81 -35.37
N LEU A 1209 71.80 -7.86 -36.13
CA LEU A 1209 72.38 -7.39 -37.40
C LEU A 1209 72.44 -5.87 -37.40
N GLY A 1210 73.61 -5.30 -37.69
CA GLY A 1210 73.84 -3.87 -37.80
C GLY A 1210 74.62 -3.50 -39.05
N VAL A 1211 74.58 -2.21 -39.40
CA VAL A 1211 75.40 -1.61 -40.46
C VAL A 1211 76.35 -0.57 -39.86
N LYS A 1212 77.62 -0.65 -40.27
CA LYS A 1212 78.70 0.24 -39.85
C LYS A 1212 79.17 1.10 -41.01
N ASN A 1213 79.24 2.41 -40.80
CA ASN A 1213 79.96 3.33 -41.66
C ASN A 1213 81.47 3.26 -41.32
N ASN A 1214 82.27 2.86 -42.29
CA ASN A 1214 83.71 2.61 -42.14
C ASN A 1214 84.56 3.88 -42.35
N LEU A 1215 83.94 5.04 -42.52
CA LEU A 1215 84.63 6.33 -42.68
C LEU A 1215 84.58 7.19 -41.41
N ASN A 1216 83.57 7.02 -40.55
CA ASN A 1216 83.41 7.74 -39.29
C ASN A 1216 83.10 6.83 -38.06
N ASP A 1217 83.25 5.51 -38.22
CA ASP A 1217 82.95 4.44 -37.23
C ASP A 1217 81.49 4.36 -36.71
N ASN A 1218 80.56 5.18 -37.25
CA ASN A 1218 79.16 5.20 -36.85
C ASN A 1218 78.45 3.87 -37.12
N GLN A 1219 77.59 3.43 -36.20
CA GLN A 1219 77.00 2.09 -36.18
C GLN A 1219 75.50 2.13 -35.89
N VAL A 1220 74.72 1.47 -36.75
CA VAL A 1220 73.26 1.43 -36.67
C VAL A 1220 72.82 -0.04 -36.60
N MET A 1221 72.29 -0.47 -35.45
CA MET A 1221 71.59 -1.77 -35.36
C MET A 1221 70.30 -1.71 -36.18
N LEU A 1222 70.07 -2.77 -36.97
CA LEU A 1222 68.98 -2.93 -37.93
C LEU A 1222 67.98 -4.00 -37.48
N ILE A 1223 68.50 -5.08 -36.90
CA ILE A 1223 67.76 -6.17 -36.28
C ILE A 1223 68.43 -6.39 -34.93
N SER A 1224 67.65 -6.67 -33.88
CA SER A 1224 68.21 -7.14 -32.62
C SER A 1224 67.34 -8.23 -31.99
N SER A 1225 67.99 -9.31 -31.53
CA SER A 1225 67.32 -10.52 -31.02
C SER A 1225 66.17 -10.98 -31.94
N GLY A 1226 66.44 -11.08 -33.24
CA GLY A 1226 65.47 -11.48 -34.28
C GLY A 1226 64.39 -10.45 -34.64
N LYS A 1227 64.33 -9.29 -33.95
CA LYS A 1227 63.31 -8.25 -34.21
C LYS A 1227 63.86 -7.10 -35.04
N ASN A 1228 63.17 -6.82 -36.15
CA ASN A 1228 63.47 -5.68 -37.04
C ASN A 1228 63.27 -4.33 -36.32
N LEU A 1229 64.21 -3.40 -36.48
CA LEU A 1229 64.21 -2.08 -35.84
C LEU A 1229 63.83 -0.99 -36.85
N ASN A 1230 62.53 -0.72 -37.00
CA ASN A 1230 61.97 0.13 -38.06
C ASN A 1230 61.96 1.65 -37.76
N ASN A 1231 62.96 2.15 -37.04
CA ASN A 1231 63.07 3.56 -36.68
C ASN A 1231 64.19 4.21 -37.49
N ARG A 1232 63.94 5.39 -38.09
CA ARG A 1232 64.92 6.13 -38.89
C ARG A 1232 66.17 6.46 -38.05
N ARG A 1233 67.33 5.94 -38.46
CA ARG A 1233 68.63 6.13 -37.80
C ARG A 1233 69.67 6.63 -38.80
N GLU A 1234 70.45 7.63 -38.41
CA GLU A 1234 71.48 8.23 -39.25
C GLU A 1234 72.72 7.33 -39.38
N LEU A 1235 73.18 7.13 -40.62
CA LEU A 1235 74.42 6.41 -40.94
C LEU A 1235 75.58 7.39 -41.24
N GLY A 1236 75.27 8.57 -41.79
CA GLY A 1236 76.18 9.72 -41.91
C GLY A 1236 75.97 10.53 -43.20
N THR A 1237 76.63 11.69 -43.29
CA THR A 1237 76.54 12.59 -44.45
C THR A 1237 77.67 12.36 -45.47
N ILE A 1238 77.35 12.53 -46.76
CA ILE A 1238 78.29 12.48 -47.88
C ILE A 1238 78.43 13.89 -48.47
N GLU A 1239 79.60 14.50 -48.29
CA GLU A 1239 79.88 15.91 -48.62
C GLU A 1239 80.10 16.14 -50.12
N GLY A 1240 79.09 16.66 -50.81
CA GLY A 1240 79.20 17.17 -52.20
C GLY A 1240 79.47 16.13 -53.30
N HIS A 1241 79.69 16.64 -54.51
CA HIS A 1241 79.67 15.87 -55.76
C HIS A 1241 80.84 14.88 -55.89
N SER A 1242 80.52 13.62 -56.24
CA SER A 1242 81.45 12.49 -56.45
C SER A 1242 82.27 12.07 -55.23
N THR A 1243 81.81 12.37 -54.01
CA THR A 1243 82.38 11.78 -52.79
C THR A 1243 81.58 10.54 -52.36
N SER A 1244 82.17 9.68 -51.52
CA SER A 1244 81.55 8.44 -51.05
C SER A 1244 82.01 8.06 -49.65
N PHE A 1245 81.18 7.31 -48.92
CA PHE A 1245 81.64 6.54 -47.76
C PHE A 1245 81.48 5.05 -47.99
N SER A 1246 82.36 4.28 -47.34
CA SER A 1246 82.33 2.82 -47.30
C SER A 1246 81.53 2.32 -46.11
N PHE A 1247 80.78 1.23 -46.26
CA PHE A 1247 80.04 0.59 -45.17
C PHE A 1247 80.13 -0.94 -45.21
N SER A 1248 79.87 -1.61 -44.08
CA SER A 1248 79.79 -3.07 -43.98
C SER A 1248 78.81 -3.49 -42.89
N LEU A 1249 78.23 -4.68 -43.02
CA LEU A 1249 77.37 -5.28 -42.00
C LEU A 1249 78.21 -5.93 -40.88
N PHE A 1250 77.64 -6.02 -39.68
CA PHE A 1250 78.21 -6.65 -38.49
C PHE A 1250 77.10 -7.22 -37.59
N GLY A 1251 77.44 -8.04 -36.59
CA GLY A 1251 76.47 -8.62 -35.65
C GLY A 1251 76.78 -10.10 -35.34
N THR A 1252 75.78 -10.86 -34.93
CA THR A 1252 75.83 -12.33 -34.77
C THR A 1252 74.43 -12.95 -34.85
N VAL A 1253 74.32 -14.21 -35.29
CA VAL A 1253 73.06 -14.99 -35.27
C VAL A 1253 72.55 -15.37 -33.88
N GLY A 1254 73.36 -15.17 -32.83
CA GLY A 1254 73.02 -15.43 -31.42
C GLY A 1254 73.87 -16.53 -30.80
N GLU A 1255 74.19 -16.42 -29.49
CA GLU A 1255 75.08 -17.37 -28.80
C GLU A 1255 74.51 -18.80 -28.73
N ASN A 1256 73.18 -18.96 -28.81
CA ASN A 1256 72.52 -20.27 -28.74
C ASN A 1256 72.32 -20.94 -30.11
N PHE A 1257 72.80 -20.35 -31.20
CA PHE A 1257 72.53 -20.87 -32.55
C PHE A 1257 73.34 -22.15 -32.87
N ASP A 1258 72.65 -23.28 -33.04
CA ASP A 1258 73.31 -24.58 -33.28
C ASP A 1258 73.73 -24.78 -34.74
N PHE A 1259 74.92 -24.29 -35.07
CA PHE A 1259 75.60 -24.51 -36.35
C PHE A 1259 75.81 -25.99 -36.71
N GLU A 1260 75.83 -26.93 -35.75
CA GLU A 1260 76.03 -28.37 -36.03
C GLU A 1260 74.73 -29.08 -36.45
N SER A 1261 73.57 -28.44 -36.25
CA SER A 1261 72.25 -28.96 -36.64
C SER A 1261 71.83 -28.66 -38.10
N LEU A 1262 72.68 -27.94 -38.85
CA LEU A 1262 72.39 -27.51 -40.23
C LEU A 1262 72.97 -28.48 -41.27
N ASP A 1263 72.10 -29.28 -41.89
CA ASP A 1263 72.46 -30.10 -43.06
C ASP A 1263 72.78 -29.24 -44.31
N ASP A 1264 72.17 -28.06 -44.44
CA ASP A 1264 72.30 -27.13 -45.57
C ASP A 1264 72.49 -25.67 -45.09
N PRO A 1265 73.26 -24.82 -45.79
CA PRO A 1265 73.43 -23.40 -45.42
C PRO A 1265 72.14 -22.59 -45.48
N LEU A 1266 71.86 -21.80 -44.42
CA LEU A 1266 70.77 -20.83 -44.43
C LEU A 1266 71.10 -19.63 -45.33
N ASN A 1267 70.11 -19.21 -46.12
CA ASN A 1267 70.22 -18.08 -47.05
C ASN A 1267 69.10 -17.05 -46.73
N PRO A 1268 69.18 -16.32 -45.60
CA PRO A 1268 68.17 -15.36 -45.19
C PRO A 1268 68.18 -14.13 -46.11
N ILE A 1269 67.00 -13.63 -46.49
CA ILE A 1269 66.85 -12.42 -47.30
C ILE A 1269 66.10 -11.34 -46.50
N TYR A 1270 66.68 -10.15 -46.47
CA TYR A 1270 66.14 -8.95 -45.84
C TYR A 1270 66.11 -7.79 -46.84
N SER A 1271 65.05 -7.00 -46.82
CA SER A 1271 64.96 -5.74 -47.56
C SER A 1271 65.39 -4.58 -46.67
N MET A 1272 66.39 -3.80 -47.06
CA MET A 1272 66.86 -2.62 -46.32
C MET A 1272 66.46 -1.34 -47.05
N ARG A 1273 65.66 -0.49 -46.41
CA ARG A 1273 65.27 0.82 -46.95
C ARG A 1273 66.24 1.90 -46.45
N LEU A 1274 67.17 2.30 -47.31
CA LEU A 1274 67.93 3.53 -47.16
C LEU A 1274 67.04 4.74 -47.48
N ASN A 1275 67.23 5.83 -46.77
CA ASN A 1275 66.57 7.11 -47.00
C ASN A 1275 67.61 8.24 -46.99
N PHE A 1276 67.49 9.12 -47.98
CA PHE A 1276 68.43 10.18 -48.30
C PHE A 1276 67.73 11.52 -48.13
N SER A 1277 68.42 12.51 -47.56
CA SER A 1277 67.96 13.89 -47.51
C SER A 1277 69.11 14.83 -47.82
N ALA A 1278 68.92 15.71 -48.79
CA ALA A 1278 69.89 16.77 -49.07
C ALA A 1278 69.87 17.84 -47.96
N GLN A 1279 71.02 18.47 -47.72
CA GLN A 1279 71.18 19.58 -46.77
C GLN A 1279 71.27 20.95 -47.49
#